data_AF-A0A8S1PLS7-F1
#
_entry.id   AF-A0A8S1PLS7-F1
#
_cell.length_a   1.000
_cell.length_b   1.000
_cell.length_c   1.000
_cell.angle_alpha   90.00
_cell.angle_beta   90.00
_cell.angle_gamma   90.00
#
_symmetry.space_group_name_H-M   'P 1'
#
loop_
_entity.id
_entity.type
_entity.pdbx_description
1 polymer ?
#
loop_
_entity_poly.entity_id
_entity_poly.type
_entity_poly.pdbx_seq_one_letter_code
_entity_poly.pdbx_strand_id
1 'polypeptide(L)'
;MRQKTIEEQYKKMTHIEHILQRPDTYIGSIQRTTEQMWIIQNGKMIQKEIEYVPGFFKIFDEILVNAADNLQRDKRQHKQSYIKVDIGNEISIKNDGFPIPVEIHKEYQIYVPELIFGVFLTGSNFDDTEKRVVGGRNGYGAKLTNVYSTEFTLEVCDGNSYFKLVWNNNMSNKQIPIIKQVKKDPFVIISYKPDYKRFGMKEIESDTQALLTRRVYDLAGIYGNKINVYLNDEKIKINSFQKYVDLYLPNEGAIKIFDKDMTTPRWEVVVSYSPTQFQHVSFVNAIYTAKGGTHVNYVTDKIIQEIQNEMNNNKKYKSIEVQKYQIKQSLWVFVNCLIDNPTFDSQTKENMTTKVSEFGGTNEEKFKVTEKFSKALIKTDIIETIFQQAKAKADAKLNKQLKGTKTGRLHGIEKLDDANDAGKKNSELCTLILTEGDSAKALAMAGIDIVGRDRYGVFPLKGKLLNVREASLKQILQNEEIENLIKIIGLQKERQYNDLKSLRYGSVMIMTDQDIDGSHIKGLIINFIHHFWPSLVKYRGFLKEFVTPLIKATKGNQTIPFFTVQDFNKFAQEEDIKTWKIKYYKGLGTSDDQEAQEYFKNLRTHTIQFRYDGDEDDNSIDLCFNKKKANDRKQWLAQYNHDLYVDHTKSELGYSEFIHKELIHFSMADNIRSIPSLMDGLKPGQRKVLFACFKRNLKQEIKVVQLGGYIAEHSAYHHGDLSLVSTIIGMAQNFVGSNNINLLLPKGQFGSRAMGGKDHASARYISTALNKITRYIYPEQDDHLLKYLEDDGQMVEPEYYVPIIPMSLVNGAEGIGTGWSTSIQNYNPIELVQQIKNRLDGQQFQPMTPFYRNFDGIIENLPNGNGIIKGLIDCNEATDIITIRELTIKKWTKNYKEWLDKEMAEEGSQIVDLREYHTKYKIHFEIQMVDGFVQDLRNPLEYFKLSSPASCSNMVLFDSNNKIKKYECVQDIMEEFYQVRLEFYHKRKDYLISKLDREVQLLDNKLKFIKMVISEEIKIRNVKKIDLVKQLDKYGFTRFSQLIQVKSTKVKAFGDSQKQQKNVDEDESEVEEVSGDEEKQQKKQISKKLQQTPSIDIGEFNYLLSMPLFSLTYEKVEKLQDELNQRVQSREALVNKEISVMWREDLDKFLEAYQEMIDIEIRLINQQEKMPGKQMKKPKKKNDKQEQKIVEEKVQKSKAIKSKDPVEEILSKYKNKDDKLSEMNSKQNDFNSKQQNQKQQESKQQVDNSKQVSQSIQGRRIRKLKVESSSDDD
;
A
#
# COMPACT_ATOMS: atom_id res chain seq x y z
N MET A 1 -48.10 22.14 -55.66
CA MET A 1 -48.71 21.11 -54.79
C MET A 1 -50.03 21.65 -54.28
N ARG A 2 -51.13 20.91 -54.45
CA ARG A 2 -52.46 21.31 -53.94
C ARG A 2 -52.39 21.39 -52.41
N GLN A 3 -52.82 22.50 -51.80
CA GLN A 3 -52.96 22.60 -50.34
C GLN A 3 -53.99 21.56 -49.90
N LYS A 4 -53.58 20.62 -49.05
CA LYS A 4 -54.47 19.59 -48.51
C LYS A 4 -55.53 20.26 -47.63
N THR A 5 -56.78 19.81 -47.70
CA THR A 5 -57.82 20.29 -46.77
C THR A 5 -57.53 19.77 -45.36
N ILE A 6 -58.19 20.34 -44.34
CA ILE A 6 -58.06 19.91 -42.94
C ILE A 6 -58.39 18.42 -42.82
N GLU A 7 -59.41 17.94 -43.51
CA GLU A 7 -59.85 16.53 -43.54
C GLU A 7 -58.83 15.62 -44.25
N GLU A 8 -58.08 16.15 -45.22
CA GLU A 8 -56.99 15.41 -45.88
C GLU A 8 -55.71 15.36 -45.02
N GLN A 9 -55.51 16.35 -44.14
CA GLN A 9 -54.35 16.48 -43.25
C GLN A 9 -54.49 15.66 -41.96
N TYR A 10 -55.69 15.61 -41.36
CA TYR A 10 -55.95 14.92 -40.10
C TYR A 10 -56.88 13.71 -40.32
N LYS A 11 -56.30 12.51 -40.34
CA LYS A 11 -57.04 11.25 -40.56
C LYS A 11 -57.10 10.40 -39.29
N LYS A 12 -58.28 9.86 -38.99
CA LYS A 12 -58.47 8.80 -37.99
C LYS A 12 -58.48 7.45 -38.71
N MET A 13 -57.61 6.54 -38.29
CA MET A 13 -57.53 5.17 -38.84
C MET A 13 -58.15 4.18 -37.85
N THR A 14 -58.73 3.11 -38.37
CA THR A 14 -59.04 1.92 -37.58
C THR A 14 -57.75 1.22 -37.15
N HIS A 15 -57.83 0.33 -36.15
CA HIS A 15 -56.65 -0.37 -35.63
C HIS A 15 -55.97 -1.24 -36.70
N ILE A 16 -56.77 -1.92 -37.55
CA ILE A 16 -56.26 -2.75 -38.66
C ILE A 16 -55.62 -1.88 -39.74
N GLU A 17 -56.24 -0.74 -40.11
CA GLU A 17 -55.65 0.20 -41.07
C GLU A 17 -54.32 0.76 -40.56
N HIS A 18 -54.22 1.06 -39.27
CA HIS A 18 -52.97 1.52 -38.67
C HIS A 18 -51.88 0.44 -38.72
N ILE A 19 -52.21 -0.81 -38.37
CA ILE A 19 -51.27 -1.95 -38.45
C ILE A 19 -50.74 -2.15 -39.87
N LEU A 20 -51.61 -2.02 -40.87
CA LEU A 20 -51.25 -2.18 -42.28
C LEU A 20 -50.46 -0.99 -42.84
N GLN A 21 -50.70 0.22 -42.36
CA GLN A 21 -49.98 1.42 -42.80
C GLN A 21 -48.67 1.66 -42.04
N ARG A 22 -48.56 1.15 -40.80
CA ARG A 22 -47.41 1.34 -39.89
C ARG A 22 -46.93 -0.01 -39.35
N PRO A 23 -46.42 -0.92 -40.19
CA PRO A 23 -45.96 -2.26 -39.79
C PRO A 23 -44.86 -2.27 -38.73
N ASP A 24 -43.96 -1.29 -38.77
CA ASP A 24 -42.71 -1.27 -37.99
C ASP A 24 -42.93 -1.45 -36.48
N THR A 25 -44.00 -0.88 -35.93
CA THR A 25 -44.32 -0.96 -34.49
C THR A 25 -44.96 -2.28 -34.07
N TYR A 26 -45.37 -3.13 -35.01
CA TYR A 26 -46.10 -4.37 -34.75
C TYR A 26 -45.33 -5.62 -35.16
N ILE A 27 -44.91 -5.70 -36.41
CA ILE A 27 -44.20 -6.86 -36.96
C ILE A 27 -42.75 -6.53 -37.34
N GLY A 28 -42.36 -5.26 -37.27
CA GLY A 28 -41.08 -4.79 -37.79
C GLY A 28 -41.16 -4.38 -39.26
N SER A 29 -40.01 -4.08 -39.85
CA SER A 29 -39.92 -3.58 -41.22
C SER A 29 -40.45 -4.57 -42.25
N ILE A 30 -41.26 -4.08 -43.19
CA ILE A 30 -41.66 -4.81 -44.41
C ILE A 30 -40.72 -4.55 -45.59
N GLN A 31 -39.67 -3.76 -45.39
CA GLN A 31 -38.60 -3.58 -46.38
C GLN A 31 -37.62 -4.75 -46.29
N ARG A 32 -36.97 -5.06 -47.42
CA ARG A 32 -35.88 -6.03 -47.46
C ARG A 32 -34.69 -5.51 -46.67
N THR A 33 -34.08 -6.40 -45.90
CA THR A 33 -32.86 -6.13 -45.15
C THR A 33 -31.84 -7.22 -45.44
N THR A 34 -30.59 -6.81 -45.58
CA THR A 34 -29.44 -7.71 -45.73
C THR A 34 -28.67 -7.76 -44.42
N GLU A 35 -28.59 -8.93 -43.79
CA GLU A 35 -27.88 -9.14 -42.52
C GLU A 35 -27.08 -10.45 -42.53
N GLN A 36 -25.95 -10.45 -41.82
CA GLN A 36 -25.21 -11.67 -41.52
C GLN A 36 -25.97 -12.49 -40.47
N MET A 37 -26.53 -13.61 -40.91
CA MET A 37 -27.36 -14.47 -40.07
C MET A 37 -26.83 -15.89 -40.05
N TRP A 38 -27.07 -16.58 -38.93
CA TRP A 38 -26.91 -18.02 -38.88
C TRP A 38 -28.03 -18.69 -39.67
N ILE A 39 -27.67 -19.59 -40.58
CA ILE A 39 -28.60 -20.47 -41.29
C ILE A 39 -28.13 -21.91 -41.18
N ILE A 40 -29.06 -22.85 -41.38
CA ILE A 40 -28.71 -24.26 -41.44
C ILE A 40 -28.47 -24.69 -42.89
N GLN A 41 -27.28 -25.21 -43.16
CA GLN A 41 -26.91 -25.78 -44.45
C GLN A 41 -26.16 -27.10 -44.20
N ASN A 42 -26.58 -28.17 -44.87
CA ASN A 42 -25.99 -29.52 -44.73
C ASN A 42 -25.88 -30.00 -43.27
N GLY A 43 -26.87 -29.66 -42.43
CA GLY A 43 -26.90 -30.06 -41.01
C GLY A 43 -25.89 -29.33 -40.13
N LYS A 44 -25.32 -28.20 -40.56
CA LYS A 44 -24.44 -27.33 -39.77
C LYS A 44 -24.95 -25.88 -39.82
N MET A 45 -24.68 -25.12 -38.76
CA MET A 45 -24.92 -23.68 -38.72
C MET A 45 -23.76 -22.96 -39.37
N ILE A 46 -24.06 -22.09 -40.34
CA ILE A 46 -23.08 -21.23 -41.00
C ILE A 46 -23.56 -19.79 -40.95
N GLN A 47 -22.62 -18.84 -40.87
CA GLN A 47 -22.96 -17.44 -41.12
C GLN A 47 -23.00 -17.19 -42.62
N LYS A 48 -24.13 -16.67 -43.07
CA LYS A 48 -24.35 -16.24 -44.45
C LYS A 48 -25.01 -14.87 -44.41
N GLU A 49 -24.56 -13.99 -45.30
CA GLU A 49 -25.30 -12.78 -45.61
C GLU A 49 -26.58 -13.19 -46.34
N ILE A 50 -27.74 -12.89 -45.74
CA ILE A 50 -29.04 -13.24 -46.31
C ILE A 50 -29.87 -11.97 -46.51
N GLU A 51 -30.67 -11.96 -47.56
CA GLU A 51 -31.68 -10.93 -47.79
C GLU A 51 -33.07 -11.48 -47.43
N TYR A 52 -33.77 -10.81 -46.52
CA TYR A 52 -35.10 -11.24 -46.08
C TYR A 52 -35.96 -10.04 -45.66
N VAL A 53 -37.25 -10.28 -45.42
CA VAL A 53 -38.19 -9.27 -44.90
C VAL A 53 -38.46 -9.54 -43.41
N PRO A 54 -38.02 -8.67 -42.49
CA PRO A 54 -38.17 -8.89 -41.04
C PRO A 54 -39.62 -9.10 -40.60
N GLY A 55 -40.56 -8.32 -41.14
CA GLY A 55 -41.99 -8.47 -40.88
C GLY A 55 -42.54 -9.84 -41.28
N PHE A 56 -42.03 -10.42 -42.37
CA PHE A 56 -42.42 -11.76 -42.82
C PHE A 56 -41.92 -12.84 -41.85
N PHE A 57 -40.64 -12.75 -41.45
CA PHE A 57 -40.09 -13.64 -40.44
C PHE A 57 -40.85 -13.56 -39.12
N LYS A 58 -41.28 -12.34 -38.73
CA LYS A 58 -41.96 -12.11 -37.46
C LYS A 58 -43.34 -12.73 -37.39
N ILE A 59 -44.15 -12.65 -38.46
CA ILE A 59 -45.49 -13.28 -38.47
C ILE A 59 -45.42 -14.80 -38.39
N PHE A 60 -44.34 -15.40 -38.90
CA PHE A 60 -44.04 -16.82 -38.72
C PHE A 60 -43.65 -17.15 -37.28
N ASP A 61 -42.70 -16.39 -36.72
CA ASP A 61 -42.21 -16.58 -35.35
C ASP A 61 -43.33 -16.44 -34.32
N GLU A 62 -44.29 -15.51 -34.49
CA GLU A 62 -45.41 -15.35 -33.57
C GLU A 62 -46.31 -16.59 -33.48
N ILE A 63 -46.58 -17.28 -34.60
CA ILE A 63 -47.36 -18.54 -34.56
C ILE A 63 -46.53 -19.66 -33.94
N LEU A 64 -45.24 -19.72 -34.28
CA LEU A 64 -44.32 -20.73 -33.78
C LEU A 64 -44.14 -20.64 -32.26
N VAL A 65 -43.99 -19.41 -31.73
CA VAL A 65 -43.91 -19.14 -30.29
C VAL A 65 -45.23 -19.44 -29.59
N ASN A 66 -46.39 -19.16 -30.21
CA ASN A 66 -47.69 -19.54 -29.62
C ASN A 66 -47.85 -21.06 -29.49
N ALA A 67 -47.36 -21.83 -30.48
CA ALA A 67 -47.35 -23.29 -30.39
C ALA A 67 -46.37 -23.80 -29.31
N ALA A 68 -45.26 -23.10 -29.10
CA ALA A 68 -44.27 -23.39 -28.07
C ALA A 68 -44.76 -23.04 -26.65
N ASP A 69 -45.51 -21.95 -26.50
CA ASP A 69 -46.11 -21.50 -25.22
C ASP A 69 -47.06 -22.53 -24.62
N ASN A 70 -47.67 -23.39 -25.45
CA ASN A 70 -48.59 -24.42 -24.99
C ASN A 70 -47.89 -25.46 -24.07
N LEU A 71 -46.58 -25.63 -24.19
CA LEU A 71 -45.78 -26.51 -23.33
C LEU A 71 -45.75 -26.01 -21.88
N GLN A 72 -45.86 -24.70 -21.67
CA GLN A 72 -45.82 -24.08 -20.34
C GLN A 72 -47.21 -24.03 -19.67
N ARG A 73 -48.29 -24.34 -20.40
CA ARG A 73 -49.67 -24.33 -19.90
C ARG A 73 -50.09 -25.67 -19.25
N ASP A 74 -49.12 -26.56 -19.02
CA ASP A 74 -49.34 -27.95 -18.67
C ASP A 74 -50.05 -28.14 -17.31
N LYS A 75 -51.23 -28.78 -17.37
CA LYS A 75 -51.86 -29.49 -16.25
C LYS A 75 -51.78 -30.97 -16.63
N ARG A 76 -51.30 -31.82 -15.70
CA ARG A 76 -50.94 -33.26 -15.82
C ARG A 76 -51.79 -34.19 -16.74
N GLN A 77 -52.93 -33.75 -17.25
CA GLN A 77 -53.85 -34.48 -18.14
C GLN A 77 -53.58 -34.34 -19.65
N HIS A 78 -52.97 -33.25 -20.15
CA HIS A 78 -52.81 -33.01 -21.60
C HIS A 78 -51.43 -32.44 -21.97
N LYS A 79 -50.38 -33.28 -21.83
CA LYS A 79 -49.00 -32.91 -22.15
C LYS A 79 -48.79 -32.76 -23.66
N GLN A 80 -48.22 -31.65 -24.10
CA GLN A 80 -47.80 -31.44 -25.50
C GLN A 80 -46.63 -32.38 -25.85
N SER A 81 -46.73 -33.08 -26.99
CA SER A 81 -45.76 -34.09 -27.42
C SER A 81 -45.11 -33.77 -28.77
N TYR A 82 -45.75 -32.93 -29.60
CA TYR A 82 -45.18 -32.54 -30.89
C TYR A 82 -45.54 -31.10 -31.34
N ILE A 83 -44.67 -30.56 -32.20
CA ILE A 83 -44.95 -29.43 -33.08
C ILE A 83 -44.58 -29.87 -34.50
N LYS A 84 -45.51 -29.71 -35.45
CA LYS A 84 -45.27 -29.95 -36.88
C LYS A 84 -45.36 -28.63 -37.62
N VAL A 85 -44.31 -28.30 -38.37
CA VAL A 85 -44.24 -27.11 -39.20
C VAL A 85 -44.14 -27.56 -40.66
N ASP A 86 -45.07 -27.09 -41.49
CA ASP A 86 -45.04 -27.24 -42.94
C ASP A 86 -44.80 -25.86 -43.57
N ILE A 87 -43.78 -25.78 -44.42
CA ILE A 87 -43.39 -24.57 -45.13
C ILE A 87 -43.41 -24.85 -46.63
N GLY A 88 -44.56 -24.58 -47.25
CA GLY A 88 -44.77 -24.65 -48.69
C GLY A 88 -45.43 -23.38 -49.24
N ASN A 89 -46.39 -23.54 -50.17
CA ASN A 89 -47.20 -22.43 -50.68
C ASN A 89 -48.12 -21.81 -49.61
N GLU A 90 -48.47 -22.61 -48.60
CA GLU A 90 -49.13 -22.24 -47.37
C GLU A 90 -48.21 -22.64 -46.21
N ILE A 91 -48.20 -21.85 -45.13
CA ILE A 91 -47.48 -22.19 -43.92
C ILE A 91 -48.48 -22.79 -42.93
N SER A 92 -48.19 -23.99 -42.42
CA SER A 92 -49.04 -24.66 -41.42
C SER A 92 -48.23 -25.03 -40.19
N ILE A 93 -48.74 -24.65 -39.01
CA ILE A 93 -48.15 -25.00 -37.72
C ILE A 93 -49.21 -25.73 -36.89
N LYS A 94 -48.89 -26.98 -36.53
CA LYS A 94 -49.75 -27.87 -35.75
C LYS A 94 -49.09 -28.26 -34.44
N ASN A 95 -49.83 -28.17 -33.35
CA ASN A 95 -49.40 -28.70 -32.06
C ASN A 95 -50.53 -29.45 -31.34
N ASP A 96 -50.16 -30.41 -30.51
CA ASP A 96 -51.04 -31.02 -29.51
C ASP A 96 -50.89 -30.33 -28.14
N GLY A 97 -51.43 -30.94 -27.08
CA GLY A 97 -51.31 -30.45 -25.71
C GLY A 97 -52.60 -29.83 -25.18
N PHE A 98 -52.47 -28.82 -24.32
CA PHE A 98 -53.61 -28.21 -23.62
C PHE A 98 -54.66 -27.67 -24.62
N PRO A 99 -55.94 -28.07 -24.50
CA PRO A 99 -56.98 -27.70 -25.46
C PRO A 99 -57.36 -26.22 -25.36
N ILE A 100 -57.72 -25.62 -26.50
CA ILE A 100 -58.45 -24.35 -26.54
C ILE A 100 -59.95 -24.68 -26.51
N PRO A 101 -60.72 -24.24 -25.50
CA PRO A 101 -62.13 -24.62 -25.37
C PRO A 101 -62.97 -24.17 -26.56
N VAL A 102 -63.78 -25.06 -27.15
CA VAL A 102 -64.75 -24.70 -28.21
C VAL A 102 -66.09 -24.32 -27.57
N GLU A 103 -66.09 -23.18 -26.86
CA GLU A 103 -67.25 -22.67 -26.14
C GLU A 103 -67.50 -21.19 -26.46
N ILE A 104 -68.74 -20.72 -26.26
CA ILE A 104 -69.08 -19.31 -26.41
C ILE A 104 -68.66 -18.55 -25.15
N HIS A 105 -67.90 -17.48 -25.31
CA HIS A 105 -67.49 -16.63 -24.21
C HIS A 105 -68.70 -15.82 -23.68
N LYS A 106 -68.97 -15.91 -22.38
CA LYS A 106 -70.18 -15.33 -21.75
C LYS A 106 -70.31 -13.80 -21.90
N GLU A 107 -69.20 -13.08 -21.92
CA GLU A 107 -69.20 -11.61 -22.09
C GLU A 107 -69.31 -11.19 -23.57
N TYR A 108 -68.41 -11.69 -24.43
CA TYR A 108 -68.28 -11.25 -25.83
C TYR A 108 -69.20 -11.97 -26.82
N GLN A 109 -69.94 -13.00 -26.39
CA GLN A 109 -70.94 -13.73 -27.19
C GLN A 109 -70.41 -14.31 -28.52
N ILE A 110 -69.11 -14.62 -28.57
CA ILE A 110 -68.44 -15.32 -29.69
C ILE A 110 -67.64 -16.50 -29.14
N TYR A 111 -67.27 -17.44 -30.03
CA TYR A 111 -66.47 -18.61 -29.64
C TYR A 111 -65.08 -18.20 -29.11
N VAL A 112 -64.57 -18.88 -28.08
CA VAL A 112 -63.24 -18.59 -27.52
C VAL A 112 -62.11 -18.65 -28.58
N PRO A 113 -62.06 -19.65 -29.48
CA PRO A 113 -61.08 -19.67 -30.58
C PRO A 113 -61.21 -18.44 -31.50
N GLU A 114 -62.44 -18.01 -31.80
CA GLU A 114 -62.68 -16.79 -32.58
C GLU A 114 -62.20 -15.53 -31.85
N LEU A 115 -62.47 -15.43 -30.54
CA LEU A 115 -62.07 -14.28 -29.72
C LEU A 115 -60.55 -14.11 -29.69
N ILE A 116 -59.80 -15.19 -29.43
CA ILE A 116 -58.35 -15.10 -29.21
C ILE A 116 -57.52 -15.03 -30.50
N PHE A 117 -58.09 -15.36 -31.66
CA PHE A 117 -57.42 -15.28 -32.97
C PHE A 117 -58.02 -14.22 -33.91
N GLY A 118 -59.22 -13.71 -33.60
CA GLY A 118 -60.01 -12.81 -34.44
C GLY A 118 -60.32 -11.43 -33.82
N VAL A 119 -59.90 -11.16 -32.59
CA VAL A 119 -60.10 -9.85 -31.93
C VAL A 119 -58.79 -9.39 -31.31
N PHE A 120 -58.35 -8.15 -31.56
CA PHE A 120 -57.13 -7.60 -30.97
C PHE A 120 -57.25 -7.41 -29.45
N LEU A 121 -56.11 -7.34 -28.75
CA LEU A 121 -56.06 -7.16 -27.29
C LEU A 121 -56.77 -8.28 -26.50
N THR A 122 -56.81 -9.48 -27.06
CA THR A 122 -57.32 -10.69 -26.40
C THR A 122 -56.19 -11.69 -26.17
N GLY A 123 -56.30 -12.48 -25.11
CA GLY A 123 -55.26 -13.42 -24.73
C GLY A 123 -55.44 -13.86 -23.28
N SER A 124 -54.78 -14.96 -22.93
CA SER A 124 -54.83 -15.50 -21.56
C SER A 124 -53.91 -14.75 -20.60
N ASN A 125 -52.96 -13.93 -21.09
CA ASN A 125 -51.76 -13.47 -20.38
C ASN A 125 -51.77 -11.98 -19.98
N PHE A 126 -52.93 -11.44 -19.58
CA PHE A 126 -53.06 -10.03 -19.14
C PHE A 126 -52.96 -9.81 -17.62
N ASP A 127 -53.09 -10.87 -16.82
CA ASP A 127 -52.89 -10.78 -15.37
C ASP A 127 -51.39 -10.92 -15.03
N ASP A 128 -50.72 -9.76 -14.96
CA ASP A 128 -49.29 -9.67 -14.65
C ASP A 128 -48.97 -10.00 -13.16
N THR A 129 -49.99 -10.23 -12.31
CA THR A 129 -49.78 -10.72 -10.93
C THR A 129 -49.37 -12.18 -10.90
N GLU A 130 -49.76 -12.95 -11.92
CA GLU A 130 -49.29 -14.32 -12.14
C GLU A 130 -47.94 -14.31 -12.86
N LYS A 131 -46.94 -15.00 -12.28
CA LYS A 131 -45.61 -15.12 -12.87
C LYS A 131 -45.60 -16.21 -13.93
N ARG A 132 -45.41 -15.84 -15.19
CA ARG A 132 -45.48 -16.75 -16.34
C ARG A 132 -44.20 -16.73 -17.16
N VAL A 133 -43.80 -17.90 -17.66
CA VAL A 133 -42.61 -18.11 -18.50
C VAL A 133 -42.98 -18.36 -19.97
N VAL A 134 -43.92 -17.57 -20.46
CA VAL A 134 -44.46 -17.62 -21.84
C VAL A 134 -43.92 -16.46 -22.68
N GLY A 135 -43.89 -16.62 -24.01
CA GLY A 135 -43.46 -15.60 -24.96
C GLY A 135 -44.57 -14.63 -25.39
N GLY A 136 -45.85 -15.04 -25.32
CA GLY A 136 -47.01 -14.19 -25.61
C GLY A 136 -47.43 -13.32 -24.43
N ARG A 137 -47.32 -11.99 -24.55
CA ARG A 137 -47.72 -11.04 -23.48
C ARG A 137 -48.80 -10.04 -23.90
N ASN A 138 -48.67 -9.49 -25.10
CA ASN A 138 -49.43 -8.30 -25.49
C ASN A 138 -50.77 -8.59 -26.20
N GLY A 139 -51.10 -9.87 -26.46
CA GLY A 139 -52.35 -10.25 -27.13
C GLY A 139 -52.43 -9.96 -28.63
N TYR A 140 -51.30 -9.67 -29.29
CA TYR A 140 -51.23 -9.29 -30.71
C TYR A 140 -50.86 -10.44 -31.67
N GLY A 141 -49.90 -11.29 -31.30
CA GLY A 141 -49.12 -12.16 -32.20
C GLY A 141 -49.91 -12.83 -33.32
N ALA A 142 -50.81 -13.77 -32.99
CA ALA A 142 -51.53 -14.53 -34.00
C ALA A 142 -52.50 -13.67 -34.85
N LYS A 143 -53.00 -12.55 -34.32
CA LYS A 143 -53.83 -11.61 -35.08
C LYS A 143 -53.00 -10.81 -36.08
N LEU A 144 -51.75 -10.48 -35.74
CA LEU A 144 -50.84 -9.84 -36.68
C LEU A 144 -50.57 -10.75 -37.89
N THR A 145 -50.37 -12.05 -37.66
CA THR A 145 -50.27 -13.03 -38.75
C THR A 145 -51.55 -13.06 -39.59
N ASN A 146 -52.73 -13.06 -38.96
CA ASN A 146 -54.02 -13.01 -39.66
C ASN A 146 -54.18 -11.74 -40.53
N VAL A 147 -53.84 -10.56 -39.98
CA VAL A 147 -53.86 -9.28 -40.72
C VAL A 147 -52.89 -9.29 -41.91
N TYR A 148 -51.73 -9.93 -41.79
CA TYR A 148 -50.75 -10.01 -42.88
C TYR A 148 -50.92 -11.25 -43.78
N SER A 149 -52.10 -11.88 -43.76
CA SER A 149 -52.44 -13.03 -44.60
C SER A 149 -53.61 -12.73 -45.54
N THR A 150 -53.56 -13.28 -46.75
CA THR A 150 -54.72 -13.28 -47.67
C THR A 150 -55.79 -14.28 -47.23
N GLU A 151 -55.36 -15.38 -46.62
CA GLU A 151 -56.21 -16.43 -46.05
C GLU A 151 -55.56 -16.92 -44.75
N PHE A 152 -56.34 -17.02 -43.67
CA PHE A 152 -55.90 -17.53 -42.37
C PHE A 152 -56.95 -18.51 -41.85
N THR A 153 -56.54 -19.76 -41.66
CA THR A 153 -57.38 -20.87 -41.22
C THR A 153 -56.96 -21.31 -39.83
N LEU A 154 -57.91 -21.29 -38.90
CA LEU A 154 -57.78 -21.85 -37.56
C LEU A 154 -58.59 -23.14 -37.48
N GLU A 155 -57.94 -24.24 -37.08
CA GLU A 155 -58.61 -25.49 -36.71
C GLU A 155 -58.25 -25.88 -35.29
N VAL A 156 -59.26 -26.12 -34.46
CA VAL A 156 -59.11 -26.47 -33.04
C VAL A 156 -59.95 -27.71 -32.75
N CYS A 157 -59.37 -28.66 -32.02
CA CYS A 157 -60.08 -29.77 -31.41
C CYS A 157 -59.83 -29.74 -29.90
N ASP A 158 -60.88 -29.65 -29.09
CA ASP A 158 -60.77 -29.61 -27.63
C ASP A 158 -60.88 -31.00 -26.95
N GLY A 159 -61.06 -32.05 -27.75
CA GLY A 159 -61.30 -33.42 -27.29
C GLY A 159 -62.70 -33.93 -27.64
N ASN A 160 -63.68 -33.04 -27.64
CA ASN A 160 -65.11 -33.33 -27.84
C ASN A 160 -65.72 -32.56 -29.02
N SER A 161 -65.16 -31.40 -29.35
CA SER A 161 -65.64 -30.49 -30.38
C SER A 161 -64.50 -30.07 -31.30
N TYR A 162 -64.80 -30.07 -32.60
CA TYR A 162 -63.96 -29.53 -33.66
C TYR A 162 -64.51 -28.19 -34.11
N PHE A 163 -63.64 -27.21 -34.22
CA PHE A 163 -63.91 -25.85 -34.68
C PHE A 163 -62.99 -25.50 -35.84
N LYS A 164 -63.55 -24.99 -36.94
CA LYS A 164 -62.79 -24.41 -38.05
C LYS A 164 -63.31 -23.04 -38.42
N LEU A 165 -62.43 -22.06 -38.51
CA LEU A 165 -62.77 -20.70 -38.93
C LEU A 165 -61.72 -20.19 -39.91
N VAL A 166 -62.19 -19.60 -41.00
CA VAL A 166 -61.35 -19.03 -42.07
C VAL A 166 -61.60 -17.53 -42.14
N TRP A 167 -60.52 -16.75 -42.04
CA TRP A 167 -60.49 -15.34 -42.35
C TRP A 167 -59.85 -15.12 -43.72
N ASN A 168 -60.36 -14.11 -44.43
CA ASN A 168 -59.87 -13.70 -45.74
C ASN A 168 -59.59 -12.20 -45.74
N ASN A 169 -58.73 -11.78 -46.66
CA ASN A 169 -58.40 -10.37 -46.94
C ASN A 169 -57.94 -9.61 -45.69
N ASN A 170 -56.75 -9.95 -45.16
CA ASN A 170 -56.14 -9.22 -44.06
C ASN A 170 -57.04 -9.12 -42.82
N MET A 171 -57.73 -10.22 -42.47
CA MET A 171 -58.66 -10.32 -41.33
C MET A 171 -59.97 -9.50 -41.47
N SER A 172 -60.22 -8.85 -42.62
CA SER A 172 -61.43 -8.02 -42.80
C SER A 172 -62.71 -8.84 -42.95
N ASN A 173 -62.60 -10.04 -43.52
CA ASN A 173 -63.73 -10.93 -43.80
C ASN A 173 -63.55 -12.23 -43.04
N LYS A 174 -64.62 -12.74 -42.41
CA LYS A 174 -64.64 -14.06 -41.77
C LYS A 174 -65.75 -14.92 -42.34
N GLN A 175 -65.49 -16.22 -42.50
CA GLN A 175 -66.52 -17.21 -42.84
C GLN A 175 -67.33 -17.59 -41.59
N ILE A 176 -68.44 -18.30 -41.79
CA ILE A 176 -69.20 -18.89 -40.67
C ILE A 176 -68.36 -20.05 -40.09
N PRO A 177 -68.14 -20.11 -38.76
CA PRO A 177 -67.35 -21.19 -38.16
C PRO A 177 -68.04 -22.55 -38.36
N ILE A 178 -67.26 -23.56 -38.73
CA ILE A 178 -67.69 -24.96 -38.84
C ILE A 178 -67.47 -25.63 -37.49
N ILE A 179 -68.55 -26.15 -36.90
CA ILE A 179 -68.51 -26.81 -35.59
C ILE A 179 -69.04 -28.24 -35.73
N LYS A 180 -68.28 -29.21 -35.23
CA LYS A 180 -68.63 -30.64 -35.27
C LYS A 180 -68.33 -31.29 -33.93
N GLN A 181 -69.21 -32.16 -33.44
CA GLN A 181 -68.89 -33.03 -32.32
C GLN A 181 -67.97 -34.17 -32.79
N VAL A 182 -66.84 -34.35 -32.12
CA VAL A 182 -65.80 -35.33 -32.46
C VAL A 182 -65.19 -35.93 -31.20
N LYS A 183 -64.70 -37.16 -31.25
CA LYS A 183 -63.89 -37.74 -30.15
C LYS A 183 -62.49 -38.01 -30.68
N LYS A 184 -61.59 -37.02 -30.54
CA LYS A 184 -60.22 -37.04 -31.04
C LYS A 184 -59.30 -36.36 -30.05
N ASP A 185 -58.01 -36.71 -30.07
CA ASP A 185 -57.03 -36.02 -29.22
C ASP A 185 -57.01 -34.50 -29.52
N PRO A 186 -56.84 -33.66 -28.50
CA PRO A 186 -56.78 -32.21 -28.69
C PRO A 186 -55.64 -31.77 -29.60
N PHE A 187 -55.92 -30.80 -30.48
CA PHE A 187 -54.91 -30.17 -31.32
C PHE A 187 -55.32 -28.76 -31.71
N VAL A 188 -54.32 -27.97 -32.10
CA VAL A 188 -54.48 -26.67 -32.76
C VAL A 188 -53.69 -26.70 -34.06
N ILE A 189 -54.31 -26.26 -35.15
CA ILE A 189 -53.67 -26.05 -36.45
C ILE A 189 -53.94 -24.60 -36.86
N ILE A 190 -52.87 -23.89 -37.18
CA ILE A 190 -52.93 -22.58 -37.79
C ILE A 190 -52.28 -22.70 -39.16
N SER A 191 -53.06 -22.48 -40.21
CA SER A 191 -52.60 -22.48 -41.60
C SER A 191 -52.86 -21.11 -42.22
N TYR A 192 -51.88 -20.53 -42.91
CA TYR A 192 -52.06 -19.21 -43.50
C TYR A 192 -51.25 -19.01 -44.78
N LYS A 193 -51.81 -18.19 -45.67
CA LYS A 193 -51.18 -17.72 -46.90
C LYS A 193 -50.76 -16.26 -46.69
N PRO A 194 -49.45 -15.97 -46.56
CA PRO A 194 -48.96 -14.62 -46.40
C PRO A 194 -49.40 -13.70 -47.56
N ASP A 195 -49.69 -12.44 -47.26
CA ASP A 195 -49.94 -11.43 -48.27
C ASP A 195 -48.62 -10.93 -48.87
N TYR A 196 -48.06 -11.72 -49.78
CA TYR A 196 -46.75 -11.46 -50.39
C TYR A 196 -46.64 -10.04 -50.99
N LYS A 197 -47.75 -9.50 -51.53
CA LYS A 197 -47.77 -8.14 -52.09
C LYS A 197 -47.42 -7.07 -51.06
N ARG A 198 -47.89 -7.23 -49.81
CA ARG A 198 -47.59 -6.30 -48.71
C ARG A 198 -46.14 -6.39 -48.24
N PHE A 199 -45.50 -7.53 -48.41
CA PHE A 199 -44.09 -7.73 -48.10
C PHE A 199 -43.15 -7.41 -49.27
N GLY A 200 -43.67 -7.00 -50.44
CA GLY A 200 -42.84 -6.81 -51.63
C GLY A 200 -42.21 -8.12 -52.13
N MET A 201 -42.90 -9.25 -51.90
CA MET A 201 -42.48 -10.60 -52.25
C MET A 201 -43.42 -11.19 -53.32
N LYS A 202 -42.97 -12.24 -54.01
CA LYS A 202 -43.83 -13.04 -54.90
C LYS A 202 -44.11 -14.43 -54.34
N GLU A 203 -43.13 -15.00 -53.65
CA GLU A 203 -43.11 -16.32 -53.04
C GLU A 203 -42.11 -16.32 -51.87
N ILE A 204 -41.98 -17.44 -51.15
CA ILE A 204 -40.95 -17.60 -50.12
C ILE A 204 -39.60 -17.84 -50.80
N GLU A 205 -38.72 -16.84 -50.75
CA GLU A 205 -37.40 -16.88 -51.35
C GLU A 205 -36.43 -17.78 -50.56
N SER A 206 -35.36 -18.27 -51.20
CA SER A 206 -34.42 -19.24 -50.60
C SER A 206 -33.80 -18.78 -49.29
N ASP A 207 -33.44 -17.49 -49.19
CA ASP A 207 -32.82 -16.92 -47.99
C ASP A 207 -33.83 -16.81 -46.84
N THR A 208 -35.07 -16.42 -47.13
CA THR A 208 -36.15 -16.43 -46.15
C THR A 208 -36.49 -17.86 -45.73
N GLN A 209 -36.57 -18.81 -46.66
CA GLN A 209 -36.79 -20.22 -46.39
C GLN A 209 -35.71 -20.78 -45.44
N ALA A 210 -34.44 -20.45 -45.68
CA ALA A 210 -33.32 -20.86 -44.83
C ALA A 210 -33.46 -20.31 -43.40
N LEU A 211 -33.90 -19.06 -43.26
CA LEU A 211 -34.15 -18.41 -41.98
C LEU A 211 -35.32 -19.05 -41.22
N LEU A 212 -36.45 -19.32 -41.89
CA LEU A 212 -37.58 -20.03 -41.29
C LEU A 212 -37.17 -21.44 -40.83
N THR A 213 -36.45 -22.16 -41.70
CA THR A 213 -35.95 -23.50 -41.42
C THR A 213 -35.06 -23.51 -40.19
N ARG A 214 -34.06 -22.61 -40.11
CA ARG A 214 -33.22 -22.45 -38.93
C ARG A 214 -34.07 -22.20 -37.68
N ARG A 215 -35.11 -21.38 -37.77
CA ARG A 215 -35.97 -21.07 -36.62
C ARG A 215 -36.75 -22.29 -36.09
N VAL A 216 -37.14 -23.22 -36.96
CA VAL A 216 -37.72 -24.52 -36.54
C VAL A 216 -36.66 -25.39 -35.85
N TYR A 217 -35.42 -25.38 -36.35
CA TYR A 217 -34.29 -26.04 -35.68
C TYR A 217 -33.97 -25.44 -34.31
N ASP A 218 -34.10 -24.12 -34.14
CA ASP A 218 -33.95 -23.44 -32.85
C ASP A 218 -34.92 -24.03 -31.82
N LEU A 219 -36.19 -24.21 -32.19
CA LEU A 219 -37.19 -24.85 -31.31
C LEU A 219 -36.81 -26.28 -30.92
N ALA A 220 -36.39 -27.09 -31.91
CA ALA A 220 -35.94 -28.46 -31.65
C ALA A 220 -34.75 -28.48 -30.68
N GLY A 221 -33.85 -27.50 -30.78
CA GLY A 221 -32.69 -27.36 -29.91
C GLY A 221 -33.02 -26.98 -28.47
N ILE A 222 -33.81 -25.92 -28.26
CA ILE A 222 -34.11 -25.39 -26.91
C ILE A 222 -34.99 -26.32 -26.07
N TYR A 223 -35.82 -27.15 -26.71
CA TYR A 223 -36.67 -28.10 -26.01
C TYR A 223 -36.07 -29.51 -25.98
N GLY A 224 -35.21 -29.86 -26.94
CA GLY A 224 -34.57 -31.18 -27.01
C GLY A 224 -35.58 -32.31 -26.88
N ASN A 225 -35.34 -33.24 -25.95
CA ASN A 225 -36.23 -34.39 -25.69
C ASN A 225 -37.60 -34.04 -25.09
N LYS A 226 -37.89 -32.77 -24.76
CA LYS A 226 -39.17 -32.38 -24.17
C LYS A 226 -40.31 -32.44 -25.19
N ILE A 227 -40.02 -32.25 -26.48
CA ILE A 227 -41.02 -32.23 -27.57
C ILE A 227 -40.42 -32.71 -28.89
N ASN A 228 -41.22 -33.40 -29.71
CA ASN A 228 -40.79 -33.79 -31.06
C ASN A 228 -41.14 -32.68 -32.07
N VAL A 229 -40.13 -32.10 -32.72
CA VAL A 229 -40.34 -31.07 -33.75
C VAL A 229 -40.15 -31.69 -35.14
N TYR A 230 -41.10 -31.43 -36.04
CA TYR A 230 -41.09 -31.88 -37.43
C TYR A 230 -41.08 -30.68 -38.36
N LEU A 231 -40.32 -30.77 -39.45
CA LEU A 231 -40.30 -29.83 -40.55
C LEU A 231 -40.64 -30.58 -41.84
N ASN A 232 -41.72 -30.19 -42.52
CA ASN A 232 -42.22 -30.85 -43.74
C ASN A 232 -42.32 -32.39 -43.56
N ASP A 233 -42.97 -32.80 -42.46
CA ASP A 233 -43.11 -34.19 -41.98
C ASP A 233 -41.81 -34.95 -41.61
N GLU A 234 -40.64 -34.34 -41.75
CA GLU A 234 -39.38 -34.93 -41.28
C GLU A 234 -39.05 -34.53 -39.84
N LYS A 235 -38.72 -35.52 -38.99
CA LYS A 235 -38.32 -35.27 -37.59
C LYS A 235 -36.90 -34.70 -37.51
N ILE A 236 -36.77 -33.54 -36.87
CA ILE A 236 -35.45 -32.94 -36.58
C ILE A 236 -34.73 -33.75 -35.50
N LYS A 237 -33.55 -34.29 -35.81
CA LYS A 237 -32.78 -35.20 -34.93
C LYS A 237 -31.89 -34.47 -33.91
N ILE A 238 -32.46 -33.53 -33.15
CA ILE A 238 -31.77 -32.80 -32.08
C ILE A 238 -32.46 -33.11 -30.76
N ASN A 239 -31.69 -33.60 -29.78
CA ASN A 239 -32.26 -34.16 -28.55
C ASN A 239 -31.84 -33.42 -27.26
N SER A 240 -30.99 -32.39 -27.38
CA SER A 240 -30.59 -31.52 -26.27
C SER A 240 -30.08 -30.17 -26.78
N PHE A 241 -30.09 -29.16 -25.92
CA PHE A 241 -29.52 -27.85 -26.21
C PHE A 241 -28.02 -27.94 -26.56
N GLN A 242 -27.30 -28.87 -25.91
CA GLN A 242 -25.89 -29.13 -26.23
C GLN A 242 -25.68 -29.60 -27.68
N LYS A 243 -26.49 -30.54 -28.18
CA LYS A 243 -26.38 -31.00 -29.58
C LYS A 243 -26.78 -29.92 -30.58
N TYR A 244 -27.65 -28.99 -30.18
CA TYR A 244 -27.95 -27.81 -30.98
C TYR A 244 -26.74 -26.87 -31.08
N VAL A 245 -26.03 -26.64 -29.96
CA VAL A 245 -24.78 -25.86 -29.96
C VAL A 245 -23.69 -26.51 -30.83
N ASP A 246 -23.65 -27.85 -30.89
CA ASP A 246 -22.69 -28.58 -31.75
C ASP A 246 -22.86 -28.25 -33.24
N LEU A 247 -24.03 -27.79 -33.67
CA LEU A 247 -24.24 -27.34 -35.05
C LEU A 247 -23.44 -26.06 -35.37
N TYR A 248 -23.13 -25.24 -34.37
CA TYR A 248 -22.36 -23.99 -34.49
C TYR A 248 -20.85 -24.19 -34.37
N LEU A 249 -20.41 -25.34 -33.87
CA LEU A 249 -19.01 -25.65 -33.60
C LEU A 249 -18.53 -26.75 -34.56
N PRO A 250 -18.20 -26.42 -35.82
CA PRO A 250 -17.96 -27.41 -36.88
C PRO A 250 -16.67 -28.22 -36.74
N ASN A 251 -15.78 -27.86 -35.81
CA ASN A 251 -14.46 -28.46 -35.61
C ASN A 251 -14.48 -29.40 -34.39
N GLU A 252 -13.99 -30.64 -34.53
CA GLU A 252 -13.92 -31.64 -33.44
C GLU A 252 -13.05 -31.19 -32.24
N GLY A 253 -12.22 -30.15 -32.40
CA GLY A 253 -11.39 -29.55 -31.34
C GLY A 253 -11.87 -28.20 -30.81
N ALA A 254 -13.07 -27.72 -31.18
CA ALA A 254 -13.59 -26.46 -30.67
C ALA A 254 -13.80 -26.53 -29.15
N ILE A 255 -13.33 -25.51 -28.42
CA ILE A 255 -13.47 -25.48 -26.97
C ILE A 255 -14.95 -25.35 -26.62
N LYS A 256 -15.50 -26.34 -25.93
CA LYS A 256 -16.90 -26.38 -25.50
C LYS A 256 -16.94 -26.70 -24.02
N ILE A 257 -17.24 -25.70 -23.20
CA ILE A 257 -17.41 -25.87 -21.77
C ILE A 257 -18.91 -25.93 -21.50
N PHE A 258 -19.36 -27.13 -21.16
CA PHE A 258 -20.72 -27.39 -20.71
C PHE A 258 -20.65 -28.16 -19.41
N ASP A 259 -21.26 -27.61 -18.37
CA ASP A 259 -21.45 -28.31 -17.11
C ASP A 259 -22.94 -28.57 -16.89
N LYS A 260 -23.30 -29.85 -16.77
CA LYS A 260 -24.66 -30.28 -16.43
C LYS A 260 -25.14 -29.67 -15.11
N ASP A 261 -24.22 -29.37 -14.19
CA ASP A 261 -24.56 -28.79 -12.89
C ASP A 261 -24.82 -27.27 -12.97
N MET A 262 -24.44 -26.62 -14.08
CA MET A 262 -24.88 -25.24 -14.41
C MET A 262 -26.26 -25.21 -15.07
N THR A 263 -26.75 -26.36 -15.55
CA THR A 263 -28.11 -26.47 -16.06
C THR A 263 -29.09 -26.50 -14.90
N THR A 264 -29.91 -25.46 -14.79
CA THR A 264 -31.03 -25.40 -13.85
C THR A 264 -32.35 -25.63 -14.60
N PRO A 265 -33.48 -25.82 -13.90
CA PRO A 265 -34.80 -25.88 -14.56
C PRO A 265 -35.09 -24.68 -15.49
N ARG A 266 -34.44 -23.53 -15.23
CA ARG A 266 -34.65 -22.26 -15.95
C ARG A 266 -33.48 -21.81 -16.81
N TRP A 267 -32.30 -22.42 -16.73
CA TRP A 267 -31.11 -21.94 -17.45
C TRP A 267 -30.31 -23.11 -18.02
N GLU A 268 -30.00 -23.04 -19.32
CA GLU A 268 -28.99 -23.86 -19.98
C GLU A 268 -27.97 -22.92 -20.63
N VAL A 269 -26.69 -23.08 -20.25
CA VAL A 269 -25.60 -22.21 -20.73
C VAL A 269 -24.46 -23.07 -21.25
N VAL A 270 -23.96 -22.73 -22.44
CA VAL A 270 -22.72 -23.30 -23.00
C VAL A 270 -21.76 -22.16 -23.31
N VAL A 271 -20.49 -22.33 -22.93
CA VAL A 271 -19.44 -21.34 -23.17
C VAL A 271 -18.39 -21.93 -24.11
N SER A 272 -18.03 -21.15 -25.12
CA SER A 272 -16.98 -21.45 -26.08
C SER A 272 -16.04 -20.26 -26.23
N TYR A 273 -14.92 -20.47 -26.92
CA TYR A 273 -13.93 -19.43 -27.21
C TYR A 273 -14.25 -18.74 -28.53
N SER A 274 -14.22 -17.41 -28.52
CA SER A 274 -14.24 -16.61 -29.74
C SER A 274 -12.88 -15.94 -29.96
N PRO A 275 -12.22 -16.13 -31.11
CA PRO A 275 -10.90 -15.54 -31.36
C PRO A 275 -10.92 -14.05 -31.71
N THR A 276 -12.06 -13.52 -32.19
CA THR A 276 -12.13 -12.18 -32.78
C THR A 276 -12.97 -11.20 -31.96
N GLN A 277 -14.21 -11.56 -31.67
CA GLN A 277 -15.18 -10.69 -31.01
C GLN A 277 -16.16 -11.47 -30.15
N PHE A 278 -16.80 -10.80 -29.20
CA PHE A 278 -17.88 -11.41 -28.43
C PHE A 278 -19.01 -11.90 -29.34
N GLN A 279 -19.47 -13.14 -29.13
CA GLN A 279 -20.59 -13.74 -29.86
C GLN A 279 -21.59 -14.35 -28.89
N HIS A 280 -22.87 -14.36 -29.27
CA HIS A 280 -23.89 -15.08 -28.50
C HIS A 280 -25.01 -15.63 -29.38
N VAL A 281 -25.69 -16.66 -28.86
CA VAL A 281 -26.97 -17.16 -29.39
C VAL A 281 -27.87 -17.40 -28.19
N SER A 282 -28.97 -16.67 -28.09
CA SER A 282 -29.76 -16.62 -26.87
C SER A 282 -31.27 -16.72 -27.07
N PHE A 283 -31.94 -17.43 -26.16
CA PHE A 283 -33.39 -17.66 -26.16
C PHE A 283 -34.00 -17.36 -24.80
N VAL A 284 -35.11 -16.62 -24.80
CA VAL A 284 -35.90 -16.29 -23.59
C VAL A 284 -37.32 -16.76 -23.82
N ASN A 285 -37.80 -17.74 -23.04
CA ASN A 285 -39.15 -18.32 -23.21
C ASN A 285 -39.43 -18.71 -24.68
N ALA A 286 -38.47 -19.41 -25.29
CA ALA A 286 -38.45 -19.78 -26.71
C ALA A 286 -38.39 -18.64 -27.74
N ILE A 287 -38.36 -17.37 -27.33
CA ILE A 287 -38.13 -16.22 -28.22
C ILE A 287 -36.64 -16.13 -28.54
N TYR A 288 -36.30 -16.00 -29.82
CA TYR A 288 -34.93 -15.77 -30.25
C TYR A 288 -34.52 -14.31 -30.02
N THR A 289 -33.56 -14.09 -29.12
CA THR A 289 -33.05 -12.75 -28.74
C THR A 289 -31.80 -12.42 -29.54
N ALA A 290 -31.98 -12.06 -30.81
CA ALA A 290 -30.88 -11.83 -31.76
C ALA A 290 -29.86 -10.77 -31.30
N LYS A 291 -30.31 -9.75 -30.56
CA LYS A 291 -29.48 -8.65 -30.03
C LYS A 291 -29.05 -8.85 -28.57
N GLY A 292 -29.45 -9.96 -27.96
CA GLY A 292 -29.09 -10.32 -26.59
C GLY A 292 -29.93 -9.57 -25.57
N GLY A 293 -29.28 -9.00 -24.54
CA GLY A 293 -29.95 -8.24 -23.49
C GLY A 293 -29.40 -8.54 -22.10
N THR A 294 -30.22 -8.24 -21.09
CA THR A 294 -29.82 -8.35 -19.67
C THR A 294 -29.51 -9.79 -19.24
N HIS A 295 -30.14 -10.82 -19.81
CA HIS A 295 -29.85 -12.24 -19.54
C HIS A 295 -28.46 -12.66 -20.03
N VAL A 296 -28.07 -12.21 -21.23
CA VAL A 296 -26.74 -12.50 -21.78
C VAL A 296 -25.69 -11.82 -20.93
N ASN A 297 -25.89 -10.54 -20.60
CA ASN A 297 -24.96 -9.79 -19.75
C ASN A 297 -24.80 -10.45 -18.36
N TYR A 298 -25.90 -10.83 -17.73
CA TYR A 298 -25.91 -11.54 -16.44
C TYR A 298 -25.05 -12.82 -16.45
N VAL A 299 -25.18 -13.64 -17.50
CA VAL A 299 -24.38 -14.86 -17.67
C VAL A 299 -22.91 -14.50 -17.91
N THR A 300 -22.63 -13.58 -18.85
CA THR A 300 -21.26 -13.21 -19.21
C THR A 300 -20.50 -12.58 -18.05
N ASP A 301 -21.12 -11.72 -17.24
CA ASP A 301 -20.45 -11.01 -16.16
C ASP A 301 -20.01 -11.98 -15.05
N LYS A 302 -20.83 -12.99 -14.76
CA LYS A 302 -20.46 -14.06 -13.82
C LYS A 302 -19.30 -14.92 -14.33
N ILE A 303 -19.28 -15.25 -15.62
CA ILE A 303 -18.17 -16.00 -16.24
C ILE A 303 -16.88 -15.15 -16.22
N ILE A 304 -16.98 -13.85 -16.53
CA ILE A 304 -15.83 -12.93 -16.50
C ILE A 304 -15.26 -12.84 -15.08
N GLN A 305 -16.13 -12.69 -14.07
CA GLN A 305 -15.71 -12.67 -12.65
C GLN A 305 -14.93 -13.93 -12.28
N GLU A 306 -15.42 -15.11 -12.69
CA GLU A 306 -14.72 -16.37 -12.42
C GLU A 306 -13.34 -16.42 -13.09
N ILE A 307 -13.24 -16.02 -14.37
CA ILE A 307 -11.96 -15.94 -15.08
C ILE A 307 -11.00 -14.98 -14.38
N GLN A 308 -11.48 -13.81 -13.94
CA GLN A 308 -10.67 -12.83 -13.23
C GLN A 308 -10.18 -13.37 -11.88
N ASN A 309 -11.03 -14.07 -11.13
CA ASN A 309 -10.65 -14.68 -9.86
C ASN A 309 -9.54 -15.71 -10.06
N GLU A 310 -9.66 -16.59 -11.06
CA GLU A 310 -8.62 -17.56 -11.41
C GLU A 310 -7.30 -16.89 -11.83
N MET A 311 -7.37 -15.84 -12.66
CA MET A 311 -6.18 -15.04 -13.03
C MET A 311 -5.51 -14.39 -11.82
N ASN A 312 -6.30 -13.86 -10.88
CA ASN A 312 -5.81 -13.18 -9.68
C ASN A 312 -5.24 -14.15 -8.62
N ASN A 313 -5.72 -15.40 -8.59
CA ASN A 313 -5.22 -16.41 -7.67
C ASN A 313 -3.92 -17.06 -8.17
N ASN A 314 -3.72 -17.14 -9.48
CA ASN A 314 -2.54 -17.76 -10.06
C ASN A 314 -1.41 -16.75 -10.33
N LYS A 315 -0.23 -16.96 -9.71
CA LYS A 315 0.96 -16.10 -9.86
C LYS A 315 1.40 -15.94 -11.33
N LYS A 316 1.13 -16.92 -12.21
CA LYS A 316 1.48 -16.88 -13.64
C LYS A 316 0.87 -15.67 -14.35
N TYR A 317 -0.32 -15.24 -13.97
CA TYR A 317 -1.11 -14.22 -14.69
C TYR A 317 -1.05 -12.82 -14.06
N LYS A 318 -0.23 -12.63 -13.01
CA LYS A 318 -0.14 -11.35 -12.27
C LYS A 318 0.73 -10.27 -12.91
N SER A 319 1.46 -10.58 -13.97
CA SER A 319 2.41 -9.60 -14.55
C SER A 319 1.70 -8.41 -15.18
N ILE A 320 0.45 -8.59 -15.65
CA ILE A 320 -0.33 -7.57 -16.36
C ILE A 320 -1.80 -7.70 -15.95
N GLU A 321 -2.46 -6.57 -15.75
CA GLU A 321 -3.88 -6.51 -15.44
C GLU A 321 -4.72 -6.70 -16.72
N VAL A 322 -5.55 -7.76 -16.75
CA VAL A 322 -6.46 -8.06 -17.87
C VAL A 322 -7.82 -7.41 -17.62
N GLN A 323 -8.25 -6.55 -18.56
CA GLN A 323 -9.50 -5.79 -18.44
C GLN A 323 -10.73 -6.66 -18.77
N LYS A 324 -11.86 -6.41 -18.08
CA LYS A 324 -13.12 -7.16 -18.27
C LYS A 324 -13.56 -7.23 -19.74
N TYR A 325 -13.42 -6.13 -20.49
CA TYR A 325 -13.78 -6.10 -21.90
C TYR A 325 -12.93 -7.06 -22.75
N GLN A 326 -11.65 -7.26 -22.43
CA GLN A 326 -10.74 -8.14 -23.17
C GLN A 326 -11.16 -9.61 -22.99
N ILE A 327 -11.59 -9.95 -21.77
CA ILE A 327 -12.16 -11.26 -21.47
C ILE A 327 -13.48 -11.41 -22.24
N LYS A 328 -14.40 -10.45 -22.15
CA LYS A 328 -15.70 -10.51 -22.84
C LYS A 328 -15.57 -10.73 -24.35
N GLN A 329 -14.66 -10.03 -25.01
CA GLN A 329 -14.43 -10.17 -26.45
C GLN A 329 -13.93 -11.56 -26.88
N SER A 330 -13.42 -12.36 -25.93
CA SER A 330 -12.90 -13.70 -26.19
C SER A 330 -13.93 -14.81 -25.94
N LEU A 331 -15.18 -14.46 -25.60
CA LEU A 331 -16.23 -15.41 -25.24
C LEU A 331 -17.26 -15.58 -26.36
N TRP A 332 -17.71 -16.81 -26.54
CA TRP A 332 -18.91 -17.14 -27.29
C TRP A 332 -19.89 -17.87 -26.36
N VAL A 333 -21.05 -17.27 -26.10
CA VAL A 333 -22.00 -17.79 -25.10
C VAL A 333 -23.34 -18.17 -25.73
N PHE A 334 -23.80 -19.38 -25.43
CA PHE A 334 -25.13 -19.88 -25.81
C PHE A 334 -26.01 -19.91 -24.56
N VAL A 335 -27.19 -19.30 -24.63
CA VAL A 335 -28.10 -19.15 -23.48
C VAL A 335 -29.50 -19.58 -23.85
N ASN A 336 -30.08 -20.53 -23.12
CA ASN A 336 -31.51 -20.83 -23.17
C ASN A 336 -32.08 -20.64 -21.77
N CYS A 337 -33.05 -19.73 -21.60
CA CYS A 337 -33.58 -19.43 -20.27
C CYS A 337 -35.08 -19.18 -20.21
N LEU A 338 -35.64 -19.38 -19.00
CA LEU A 338 -37.03 -19.12 -18.65
C LEU A 338 -37.14 -17.95 -17.66
N ILE A 339 -37.73 -16.85 -18.12
CA ILE A 339 -37.82 -15.57 -17.40
C ILE A 339 -39.29 -15.26 -17.08
N ASP A 340 -39.56 -14.82 -15.86
CA ASP A 340 -40.90 -14.42 -15.45
C ASP A 340 -41.28 -13.07 -16.10
N ASN A 341 -42.39 -13.06 -16.83
CA ASN A 341 -42.99 -11.87 -17.46
C ASN A 341 -41.94 -10.97 -18.16
N PRO A 342 -41.19 -11.49 -19.15
CA PRO A 342 -40.08 -10.75 -19.74
C PRO A 342 -40.55 -9.48 -20.46
N THR A 343 -39.67 -8.50 -20.50
CA THR A 343 -39.80 -7.20 -21.16
C THR A 343 -38.70 -7.05 -22.20
N PHE A 344 -39.04 -6.41 -23.31
CA PHE A 344 -38.15 -6.19 -24.45
C PHE A 344 -38.23 -4.73 -24.87
N ASP A 345 -37.21 -4.26 -25.59
CA ASP A 345 -37.15 -2.90 -26.10
C ASP A 345 -38.20 -2.58 -27.18
N SER A 346 -38.72 -3.61 -27.83
CA SER A 346 -39.62 -3.52 -28.97
C SER A 346 -40.49 -4.77 -29.13
N GLN A 347 -41.52 -4.68 -29.97
CA GLN A 347 -42.43 -5.79 -30.25
C GLN A 347 -41.76 -6.94 -31.04
N THR A 348 -40.63 -6.70 -31.72
CA THR A 348 -39.87 -7.77 -32.39
C THR A 348 -39.24 -8.73 -31.37
N LYS A 349 -39.00 -8.27 -30.13
CA LYS A 349 -38.46 -9.03 -28.98
C LYS A 349 -37.02 -9.53 -29.19
N GLU A 350 -36.22 -8.76 -29.91
CA GLU A 350 -34.82 -9.12 -30.22
C GLU A 350 -33.85 -8.87 -29.06
N ASN A 351 -34.17 -7.93 -28.16
CA ASN A 351 -33.33 -7.51 -27.04
C ASN A 351 -34.13 -7.43 -25.73
N MET A 352 -33.73 -8.22 -24.73
CA MET A 352 -34.42 -8.29 -23.43
C MET A 352 -33.94 -7.20 -22.48
N THR A 353 -34.88 -6.50 -21.83
CA THR A 353 -34.62 -5.36 -20.93
C THR A 353 -34.98 -5.62 -19.46
N THR A 354 -35.51 -6.80 -19.13
CA THR A 354 -35.92 -7.15 -17.76
C THR A 354 -34.76 -7.05 -16.78
N LYS A 355 -34.98 -6.51 -15.59
CA LYS A 355 -33.91 -6.40 -14.58
C LYS A 355 -33.56 -7.77 -14.02
N VAL A 356 -32.30 -7.99 -13.65
CA VAL A 356 -31.82 -9.28 -13.10
C VAL A 356 -32.59 -9.69 -11.84
N SER A 357 -32.99 -8.73 -11.01
CA SER A 357 -33.82 -8.96 -9.82
C SER A 357 -35.21 -9.51 -10.13
N GLU A 358 -35.70 -9.32 -11.36
CA GLU A 358 -37.04 -9.68 -11.82
C GLU A 358 -37.05 -10.96 -12.68
N PHE A 359 -35.90 -11.64 -12.85
CA PHE A 359 -35.83 -12.87 -13.66
C PHE A 359 -36.70 -14.02 -13.13
N GLY A 360 -37.05 -13.98 -11.84
CA GLY A 360 -37.84 -15.01 -11.19
C GLY A 360 -37.02 -16.23 -10.75
N GLY A 361 -37.74 -17.25 -10.28
CA GLY A 361 -37.17 -18.50 -9.76
C GLY A 361 -36.56 -18.41 -8.35
N THR A 362 -36.45 -19.55 -7.70
CA THR A 362 -35.76 -19.72 -6.41
C THR A 362 -34.25 -19.56 -6.57
N ASN A 363 -33.52 -19.45 -5.45
CA ASN A 363 -32.06 -19.37 -5.49
C ASN A 363 -31.38 -20.58 -6.13
N GLU A 364 -32.01 -21.75 -6.17
CA GLU A 364 -31.50 -22.96 -6.83
C GLU A 364 -31.74 -22.96 -8.34
N GLU A 365 -32.76 -22.24 -8.80
CA GLU A 365 -33.11 -22.16 -10.21
C GLU A 365 -32.34 -21.05 -10.96
N LYS A 366 -31.69 -20.13 -10.24
CA LYS A 366 -30.87 -19.06 -10.83
C LYS A 366 -29.55 -19.59 -11.38
N PHE A 367 -29.08 -18.98 -12.46
CA PHE A 367 -27.77 -19.30 -13.03
C PHE A 367 -26.63 -19.04 -12.03
N LYS A 368 -25.81 -20.07 -11.82
CA LYS A 368 -24.60 -20.02 -10.99
C LYS A 368 -23.46 -20.70 -11.72
N VAL A 369 -22.27 -20.14 -11.56
CA VAL A 369 -21.03 -20.78 -12.01
C VAL A 369 -20.64 -21.82 -10.96
N THR A 370 -20.33 -23.03 -11.40
CA THR A 370 -20.01 -24.19 -10.55
C THR A 370 -18.50 -24.42 -10.50
N GLU A 371 -18.01 -25.08 -9.45
CA GLU A 371 -16.59 -25.43 -9.33
C GLU A 371 -16.11 -26.34 -10.49
N LYS A 372 -17.00 -27.19 -11.00
CA LYS A 372 -16.71 -28.10 -12.11
C LYS A 372 -16.60 -27.35 -13.44
N PHE A 373 -17.37 -26.28 -13.65
CA PHE A 373 -17.12 -25.34 -14.72
C PHE A 373 -15.75 -24.68 -14.59
N SER A 374 -15.40 -24.17 -13.41
CA SER A 374 -14.10 -23.54 -13.18
C SER A 374 -12.94 -24.50 -13.48
N LYS A 375 -13.04 -25.77 -13.03
CA LYS A 375 -12.08 -26.83 -13.37
C LYS A 375 -12.00 -27.11 -14.87
N ALA A 376 -13.14 -27.13 -15.56
CA ALA A 376 -13.17 -27.31 -17.01
C ALA A 376 -12.55 -26.12 -17.74
N LEU A 377 -12.80 -24.89 -17.28
CA LEU A 377 -12.23 -23.66 -17.80
C LEU A 377 -10.69 -23.62 -17.65
N ILE A 378 -10.18 -24.01 -16.48
CA ILE A 378 -8.73 -24.10 -16.22
C ILE A 378 -8.04 -25.16 -17.09
N LYS A 379 -8.74 -26.25 -17.44
CA LYS A 379 -8.22 -27.29 -18.34
C LYS A 379 -8.13 -26.83 -19.80
N THR A 380 -8.71 -25.69 -20.15
CA THR A 380 -8.63 -25.11 -21.50
C THR A 380 -7.58 -24.01 -21.57
N ASP A 381 -7.08 -23.76 -22.76
CA ASP A 381 -6.10 -22.69 -23.00
C ASP A 381 -6.75 -21.29 -23.08
N ILE A 382 -8.05 -21.14 -22.76
CA ILE A 382 -8.75 -19.85 -22.87
C ILE A 382 -8.10 -18.78 -21.98
N ILE A 383 -7.85 -19.10 -20.71
CA ILE A 383 -7.26 -18.14 -19.75
C ILE A 383 -5.86 -17.72 -20.20
N GLU A 384 -5.05 -18.71 -20.62
CA GLU A 384 -3.70 -18.47 -21.11
C GLU A 384 -3.70 -17.64 -22.40
N THR A 385 -4.57 -17.95 -23.34
CA THR A 385 -4.70 -17.23 -24.62
C THR A 385 -5.11 -15.77 -24.38
N ILE A 386 -6.12 -15.53 -23.52
CA ILE A 386 -6.56 -14.17 -23.16
C ILE A 386 -5.39 -13.38 -22.54
N PHE A 387 -4.67 -14.00 -21.60
CA PHE A 387 -3.53 -13.38 -20.95
C PHE A 387 -2.40 -13.06 -21.93
N GLN A 388 -2.06 -13.99 -22.83
CA GLN A 388 -1.03 -13.76 -23.85
C GLN A 388 -1.41 -12.62 -24.81
N GLN A 389 -2.67 -12.53 -25.23
CA GLN A 389 -3.15 -11.41 -26.05
C GLN A 389 -3.10 -10.07 -25.30
N ALA A 390 -3.51 -10.05 -24.03
CA ALA A 390 -3.43 -8.85 -23.20
C ALA A 390 -1.96 -8.41 -23.01
N LYS A 391 -1.07 -9.38 -22.76
CA LYS A 391 0.37 -9.16 -22.66
C LYS A 391 0.96 -8.61 -23.95
N ALA A 392 0.71 -9.25 -25.09
CA ALA A 392 1.18 -8.79 -26.38
C ALA A 392 0.69 -7.37 -26.73
N LYS A 393 -0.57 -7.02 -26.41
CA LYS A 393 -1.09 -5.64 -26.59
C LYS A 393 -0.39 -4.64 -25.66
N ALA A 394 -0.16 -4.99 -24.40
CA ALA A 394 0.53 -4.15 -23.44
C ALA A 394 2.01 -3.95 -23.84
N ASP A 395 2.69 -5.02 -24.25
CA ASP A 395 4.05 -5.00 -24.77
C ASP A 395 4.14 -4.20 -26.06
N ALA A 396 3.19 -4.34 -26.99
CA ALA A 396 3.14 -3.53 -28.21
C ALA A 396 2.94 -2.03 -27.91
N LYS A 397 2.10 -1.69 -26.92
CA LYS A 397 1.94 -0.31 -26.46
C LYS A 397 3.22 0.23 -25.84
N LEU A 398 3.87 -0.57 -24.98
CA LEU A 398 5.16 -0.26 -24.39
C LEU A 398 6.22 -0.04 -25.49
N ASN A 399 6.30 -0.93 -26.47
CA ASN A 399 7.23 -0.85 -27.60
C ASN A 399 6.96 0.36 -28.49
N LYS A 400 5.70 0.82 -28.61
CA LYS A 400 5.34 2.05 -29.33
C LYS A 400 5.75 3.31 -28.57
N GLN A 401 5.62 3.32 -27.24
CA GLN A 401 5.95 4.48 -26.40
C GLN A 401 7.45 4.58 -26.09
N LEU A 402 8.11 3.46 -25.80
CA LEU A 402 9.55 3.36 -25.52
C LEU A 402 10.37 3.13 -26.80
N LYS A 403 10.14 3.95 -27.82
CA LYS A 403 10.90 3.90 -29.08
C LYS A 403 11.72 5.16 -29.26
N GLY A 404 12.95 5.16 -28.76
CA GLY A 404 13.98 6.08 -29.21
C GLY A 404 14.36 5.72 -30.65
N THR A 405 14.35 6.70 -31.55
CA THR A 405 14.88 6.52 -32.92
C THR A 405 16.04 7.46 -33.11
N LYS A 406 17.05 7.01 -33.87
CA LYS A 406 18.13 7.87 -34.33
C LYS A 406 17.55 8.98 -35.19
N THR A 407 17.35 10.12 -34.57
CA THR A 407 16.78 11.34 -35.12
C THR A 407 17.74 12.47 -34.82
N GLY A 408 17.79 13.47 -35.69
CA GLY A 408 18.76 14.57 -35.60
C GLY A 408 18.64 15.34 -34.29
N ARG A 409 17.69 16.28 -34.21
CA ARG A 409 17.46 17.10 -33.01
C ARG A 409 16.16 16.68 -32.33
N LEU A 410 16.19 16.58 -31.00
CA LEU A 410 15.00 16.31 -30.20
C LEU A 410 14.33 17.62 -29.78
N HIS A 411 13.00 17.63 -29.76
CA HIS A 411 12.18 18.75 -29.29
C HIS A 411 11.33 18.32 -28.09
N GLY A 412 11.08 19.23 -27.16
CA GLY A 412 10.20 18.98 -26.00
C GLY A 412 10.85 18.32 -24.78
N ILE A 413 12.18 18.20 -24.74
CA ILE A 413 12.92 17.78 -23.55
C ILE A 413 13.69 19.00 -23.00
N GLU A 414 13.07 19.77 -22.11
CA GLU A 414 13.55 21.11 -21.70
C GLU A 414 14.97 21.10 -21.11
N LYS A 415 15.33 20.07 -20.33
CA LYS A 415 16.61 20.03 -19.61
C LYS A 415 17.78 19.44 -20.42
N LEU A 416 17.55 18.99 -21.65
CA LEU A 416 18.60 18.40 -22.49
C LEU A 416 19.40 19.48 -23.22
N ASP A 417 20.70 19.49 -22.98
CA ASP A 417 21.66 20.20 -23.84
C ASP A 417 22.28 19.18 -24.81
N ASP A 418 21.75 19.15 -26.03
CA ASP A 418 22.05 18.11 -27.02
C ASP A 418 23.35 18.41 -27.78
N ALA A 419 24.19 17.40 -28.00
CA ALA A 419 25.40 17.55 -28.81
C ALA A 419 25.04 17.85 -30.28
N ASN A 420 25.81 18.68 -30.97
CA ASN A 420 25.48 19.05 -32.36
C ASN A 420 25.47 17.85 -33.31
N ASP A 421 26.32 16.85 -33.10
CA ASP A 421 26.38 15.62 -33.91
C ASP A 421 25.49 14.48 -33.40
N ALA A 422 24.77 14.67 -32.28
CA ALA A 422 23.92 13.62 -31.73
C ALA A 422 22.83 13.22 -32.73
N GLY A 423 22.69 11.91 -32.95
CA GLY A 423 21.77 11.35 -33.95
C GLY A 423 22.15 11.54 -35.42
N LYS A 424 23.28 12.20 -35.74
CA LYS A 424 23.77 12.39 -37.12
C LYS A 424 24.77 11.29 -37.53
N LYS A 425 25.53 11.52 -38.61
CA LYS A 425 26.55 10.58 -39.13
C LYS A 425 27.61 10.21 -38.06
N ASN A 426 27.98 11.19 -37.24
CA ASN A 426 29.03 11.10 -36.24
C ASN A 426 28.54 10.68 -34.84
N SER A 427 27.30 10.22 -34.71
CA SER A 427 26.65 9.95 -33.41
C SER A 427 27.37 8.91 -32.55
N GLU A 428 28.04 7.93 -33.18
CA GLU A 428 28.80 6.87 -32.50
C GLU A 428 29.98 7.40 -31.69
N LEU A 429 30.41 8.62 -31.99
CA LEU A 429 31.52 9.28 -31.32
C LEU A 429 31.04 10.39 -30.36
N CYS A 430 29.73 10.56 -30.21
CA CYS A 430 29.15 11.48 -29.22
C CYS A 430 29.03 10.80 -27.86
N THR A 431 29.24 11.58 -26.79
CA THR A 431 29.05 11.18 -25.40
C THR A 431 27.91 11.99 -24.77
N LEU A 432 26.95 11.30 -24.16
CA LEU A 432 25.93 11.91 -23.31
C LEU A 432 26.43 11.90 -21.87
N ILE A 433 26.56 13.06 -21.24
CA ILE A 433 26.89 13.20 -19.83
C ILE A 433 25.59 13.23 -19.03
N LEU A 434 25.39 12.25 -18.16
CA LEU A 434 24.29 12.21 -17.21
C LEU A 434 24.77 12.77 -15.88
N THR A 435 24.15 13.86 -15.43
CA THR A 435 24.58 14.57 -14.22
C THR A 435 23.63 14.37 -13.05
N GLU A 436 24.16 14.35 -11.83
CA GLU A 436 23.35 14.37 -10.61
C GLU A 436 22.80 15.77 -10.34
N GLY A 437 21.58 16.03 -10.83
CA GLY A 437 20.90 17.31 -10.69
C GLY A 437 21.48 18.43 -11.55
N ASP A 438 20.92 19.63 -11.37
CA ASP A 438 21.25 20.82 -12.16
C ASP A 438 22.60 21.45 -11.74
N SER A 439 23.08 21.17 -10.53
CA SER A 439 24.38 21.66 -10.03
C SER A 439 25.55 21.02 -10.80
N ALA A 440 25.56 19.68 -10.87
CA ALA A 440 26.55 18.94 -11.66
C ALA A 440 26.44 19.25 -13.18
N LYS A 441 25.25 19.58 -13.66
CA LYS A 441 25.05 20.05 -15.04
C LYS A 441 25.81 21.34 -15.33
N ALA A 442 25.80 22.32 -14.41
CA ALA A 442 26.55 23.57 -14.61
C ALA A 442 28.05 23.29 -14.81
N LEU A 443 28.63 22.40 -14.00
CA LEU A 443 30.02 21.99 -14.13
C LEU A 443 30.29 21.30 -15.48
N ALA A 444 29.40 20.38 -15.89
CA ALA A 444 29.52 19.71 -17.18
C ALA A 444 29.46 20.70 -18.35
N MET A 445 28.60 21.72 -18.28
CA MET A 445 28.49 22.76 -19.31
C MET A 445 29.76 23.63 -19.41
N ALA A 446 30.33 24.03 -18.27
CA ALA A 446 31.60 24.76 -18.24
C ALA A 446 32.75 23.92 -18.85
N GLY A 447 32.74 22.60 -18.59
CA GLY A 447 33.67 21.65 -19.22
C GLY A 447 33.47 21.49 -20.73
N ILE A 448 32.22 21.47 -21.20
CA ILE A 448 31.88 21.38 -22.63
C ILE A 448 32.38 22.57 -23.44
N ASP A 449 32.48 23.75 -22.83
CA ASP A 449 33.08 24.91 -23.51
C ASP A 449 34.57 24.67 -23.89
N ILE A 450 35.24 23.70 -23.26
CA ILE A 450 36.61 23.27 -23.62
C ILE A 450 36.62 22.16 -24.67
N VAL A 451 35.83 21.10 -24.47
CA VAL A 451 35.86 19.90 -25.33
C VAL A 451 34.98 20.02 -26.58
N GLY A 452 34.14 21.05 -26.64
CA GLY A 452 33.26 21.37 -27.76
C GLY A 452 31.87 20.74 -27.67
N ARG A 453 30.86 21.50 -28.12
CA ARG A 453 29.44 21.09 -28.16
C ARG A 453 29.11 20.07 -29.24
N ASP A 454 30.03 19.79 -30.16
CA ASP A 454 29.75 18.88 -31.27
C ASP A 454 29.54 17.44 -30.80
N ARG A 455 30.30 17.02 -29.78
CA ARG A 455 30.42 15.62 -29.38
C ARG A 455 29.94 15.33 -27.97
N TYR A 456 29.60 16.35 -27.20
CA TYR A 456 29.18 16.21 -25.82
C TYR A 456 27.82 16.86 -25.61
N GLY A 457 26.89 16.08 -25.06
CA GLY A 457 25.59 16.56 -24.60
C GLY A 457 25.43 16.30 -23.10
N VAL A 458 24.53 17.02 -22.45
CA VAL A 458 24.29 16.91 -21.00
C VAL A 458 22.80 16.74 -20.72
N PHE A 459 22.48 15.82 -19.81
CA PHE A 459 21.14 15.66 -19.27
C PHE A 459 21.17 15.46 -17.75
N PRO A 460 20.55 16.35 -16.96
CA PRO A 460 20.51 16.25 -15.50
C PRO A 460 19.40 15.30 -15.05
N LEU A 461 19.75 14.36 -14.18
CA LEU A 461 18.78 13.49 -13.53
C LEU A 461 18.05 14.25 -12.41
N LYS A 462 16.74 14.05 -12.26
CA LYS A 462 15.91 14.64 -11.19
C LYS A 462 16.25 14.05 -9.81
N GLY A 463 16.89 12.88 -9.77
CA GLY A 463 17.33 12.21 -8.55
C GLY A 463 17.70 10.74 -8.80
N LYS A 464 17.48 9.88 -7.80
CA LYS A 464 17.72 8.44 -7.92
C LYS A 464 16.82 7.83 -9.00
N LEU A 465 17.44 7.20 -10.00
CA LEU A 465 16.74 6.53 -11.09
C LEU A 465 15.89 5.36 -10.56
N LEU A 466 14.72 5.13 -11.15
CA LEU A 466 13.85 4.01 -10.77
C LEU A 466 14.56 2.66 -11.05
N ASN A 467 14.58 1.76 -10.07
CA ASN A 467 15.03 0.39 -10.31
C ASN A 467 14.01 -0.34 -11.20
N VAL A 468 14.39 -0.58 -12.46
CA VAL A 468 13.49 -1.03 -13.52
C VAL A 468 13.16 -2.52 -13.52
N ARG A 469 13.99 -3.38 -12.91
CA ARG A 469 13.80 -4.85 -12.95
C ARG A 469 12.50 -5.34 -12.34
N GLU A 470 12.04 -4.64 -11.32
CA GLU A 470 10.89 -5.02 -10.49
C GLU A 470 9.82 -3.92 -10.49
N ALA A 471 9.94 -2.95 -11.40
CA ALA A 471 8.94 -1.92 -11.61
C ALA A 471 7.83 -2.47 -12.51
N SER A 472 6.58 -2.19 -12.16
CA SER A 472 5.45 -2.53 -13.02
C SER A 472 5.55 -1.78 -14.36
N LEU A 473 4.99 -2.36 -15.42
CA LEU A 473 4.91 -1.72 -16.73
C LEU A 473 4.35 -0.29 -16.66
N LYS A 474 3.34 -0.09 -15.79
CA LYS A 474 2.73 1.21 -15.53
C LYS A 474 3.71 2.20 -14.91
N GLN A 475 4.49 1.79 -13.91
CA GLN A 475 5.49 2.65 -13.27
C GLN A 475 6.58 3.08 -14.24
N ILE A 476 7.04 2.17 -15.11
CA ILE A 476 8.03 2.49 -16.15
C ILE A 476 7.44 3.48 -17.16
N LEU A 477 6.22 3.23 -17.64
CA LEU A 477 5.53 4.09 -18.63
C LEU A 477 5.19 5.50 -18.10
N GLN A 478 4.95 5.63 -16.80
CA GLN A 478 4.67 6.93 -16.17
C GLN A 478 5.93 7.67 -15.73
N ASN A 479 7.11 7.04 -15.83
CA ASN A 479 8.37 7.65 -15.46
C ASN A 479 8.96 8.42 -16.64
N GLU A 480 8.70 9.73 -16.63
CA GLU A 480 9.19 10.68 -17.63
C GLU A 480 10.72 10.66 -17.80
N GLU A 481 11.47 10.38 -16.73
CA GLU A 481 12.93 10.36 -16.77
C GLU A 481 13.46 9.18 -17.58
N ILE A 482 12.90 7.99 -17.38
CA ILE A 482 13.20 6.81 -18.21
C ILE A 482 12.81 7.07 -19.67
N GLU A 483 11.63 7.64 -19.90
CA GLU A 483 11.17 7.97 -21.26
C GLU A 483 12.14 8.94 -21.97
N ASN A 484 12.59 9.98 -21.26
CA ASN A 484 13.56 10.94 -21.78
C ASN A 484 14.91 10.26 -22.09
N LEU A 485 15.48 9.47 -21.18
CA LEU A 485 16.74 8.77 -21.42
C LEU A 485 16.68 7.87 -22.67
N ILE A 486 15.57 7.14 -22.84
CA ILE A 486 15.34 6.28 -24.02
C ILE A 486 15.35 7.10 -25.30
N LYS A 487 14.65 8.25 -25.32
CA LYS A 487 14.61 9.15 -26.47
C LYS A 487 15.97 9.79 -26.76
N ILE A 488 16.64 10.30 -25.73
CA ILE A 488 17.91 11.02 -25.83
C ILE A 488 19.00 10.14 -26.43
N ILE A 489 19.15 8.91 -25.90
CA ILE A 489 20.16 7.95 -26.35
C ILE A 489 19.74 7.29 -27.69
N GLY A 490 18.45 7.28 -28.02
CA GLY A 490 17.92 6.64 -29.22
C GLY A 490 17.73 5.13 -29.05
N LEU A 491 17.34 4.71 -27.84
CA LEU A 491 17.21 3.30 -27.48
C LEU A 491 15.87 2.72 -27.96
N GLN A 492 15.96 1.55 -28.58
CA GLN A 492 14.84 0.71 -29.00
C GLN A 492 14.76 -0.52 -28.10
N LYS A 493 13.63 -0.70 -27.42
CA LYS A 493 13.38 -1.87 -26.56
C LYS A 493 13.53 -3.18 -27.36
N GLU A 494 14.08 -4.22 -26.72
CA GLU A 494 14.31 -5.58 -27.29
C GLU A 494 15.29 -5.66 -28.47
N ARG A 495 15.93 -4.54 -28.85
CA ARG A 495 17.02 -4.55 -29.82
C ARG A 495 18.31 -5.02 -29.16
N GLN A 496 18.92 -6.06 -29.72
CA GLN A 496 20.33 -6.37 -29.49
C GLN A 496 21.19 -5.45 -30.36
N TYR A 497 22.09 -4.72 -29.71
CA TYR A 497 23.00 -3.80 -30.40
C TYR A 497 24.30 -4.54 -30.73
N ASN A 498 24.59 -4.67 -32.03
CA ASN A 498 25.85 -5.18 -32.56
C ASN A 498 26.80 -4.06 -33.01
N ASP A 499 26.31 -2.82 -32.95
CA ASP A 499 27.07 -1.60 -33.16
C ASP A 499 26.37 -0.44 -32.45
N LEU A 500 27.03 0.71 -32.41
CA LEU A 500 26.53 1.93 -31.80
C LEU A 500 25.94 2.91 -32.83
N LYS A 501 25.96 2.56 -34.12
CA LYS A 501 25.60 3.45 -35.23
C LYS A 501 24.13 3.82 -35.21
N SER A 502 23.27 2.95 -34.68
CA SER A 502 21.84 3.21 -34.53
C SER A 502 21.46 4.08 -33.33
N LEU A 503 22.42 4.44 -32.47
CA LEU A 503 22.17 5.29 -31.31
C LEU A 503 22.42 6.76 -31.66
N ARG A 504 21.82 7.65 -30.87
CA ARG A 504 22.11 9.10 -30.93
C ARG A 504 23.43 9.46 -30.25
N TYR A 505 23.84 8.66 -29.27
CA TYR A 505 25.10 8.77 -28.55
C TYR A 505 25.78 7.40 -28.50
N GLY A 506 27.07 7.34 -28.85
CA GLY A 506 27.85 6.11 -28.77
C GLY A 506 28.42 5.82 -27.39
N SER A 507 28.38 6.77 -26.46
CA SER A 507 28.71 6.51 -25.06
C SER A 507 27.88 7.37 -24.11
N VAL A 508 27.74 6.89 -22.89
CA VAL A 508 27.08 7.56 -21.77
C VAL A 508 28.11 7.69 -20.65
N MET A 509 28.38 8.91 -20.22
CA MET A 509 29.28 9.23 -19.12
C MET A 509 28.44 9.63 -17.91
N ILE A 510 28.64 8.93 -16.80
CA ILE A 510 27.92 9.16 -15.55
C ILE A 510 28.77 10.12 -14.71
N MET A 511 28.19 11.26 -14.35
CA MET A 511 28.86 12.34 -13.62
C MET A 511 28.03 12.67 -12.38
N THR A 512 28.31 11.94 -11.31
CA THR A 512 27.64 12.07 -10.01
C THR A 512 28.60 12.70 -9.01
N ASP A 513 28.07 13.15 -7.88
CA ASP A 513 28.94 13.51 -6.76
C ASP A 513 29.75 12.27 -6.34
N GLN A 514 31.01 12.47 -5.95
CA GLN A 514 31.91 11.38 -5.55
C GLN A 514 31.63 10.97 -4.10
N ASP A 515 30.36 10.68 -3.82
CA ASP A 515 29.86 10.23 -2.54
C ASP A 515 29.16 8.87 -2.66
N ILE A 516 28.65 8.39 -1.53
CA ILE A 516 27.93 7.12 -1.46
C ILE A 516 26.62 7.14 -2.27
N ASP A 517 25.88 8.24 -2.32
CA ASP A 517 24.59 8.30 -3.01
C ASP A 517 24.78 8.39 -4.53
N GLY A 518 25.83 9.08 -5.00
CA GLY A 518 26.29 9.08 -6.39
C GLY A 518 26.67 7.67 -6.87
N SER A 519 27.37 6.89 -6.04
CA SER A 519 27.67 5.47 -6.31
C SER A 519 26.40 4.64 -6.56
N HIS A 520 25.32 4.92 -5.82
CA HIS A 520 24.04 4.25 -6.06
C HIS A 520 23.36 4.68 -7.37
N ILE A 521 23.45 5.95 -7.74
CA ILE A 521 22.95 6.45 -9.03
C ILE A 521 23.69 5.77 -10.18
N LYS A 522 25.02 5.66 -10.12
CA LYS A 522 25.83 4.89 -11.09
C LYS A 522 25.30 3.47 -11.23
N GLY A 523 25.11 2.77 -10.11
CA GLY A 523 24.56 1.41 -10.07
C GLY A 523 23.17 1.29 -10.68
N LEU A 524 22.27 2.25 -10.43
CA LEU A 524 20.92 2.25 -11.00
C LEU A 524 20.91 2.47 -12.51
N ILE A 525 21.81 3.32 -13.04
CA ILE A 525 21.99 3.52 -14.48
C ILE A 525 22.55 2.26 -15.14
N ILE A 526 23.59 1.65 -14.54
CA ILE A 526 24.15 0.38 -15.00
C ILE A 526 23.05 -0.69 -15.05
N ASN A 527 22.26 -0.82 -13.99
CA ASN A 527 21.14 -1.75 -13.91
C ASN A 527 20.06 -1.47 -14.97
N PHE A 528 19.75 -0.20 -15.23
CA PHE A 528 18.79 0.21 -16.26
C PHE A 528 19.22 -0.27 -17.65
N ILE A 529 20.48 -0.01 -18.02
CA ILE A 529 21.03 -0.46 -19.30
C ILE A 529 21.14 -1.98 -19.36
N HIS A 530 21.65 -2.63 -18.30
CA HIS A 530 21.78 -4.09 -18.23
C HIS A 530 20.43 -4.78 -18.37
N HIS A 531 19.37 -4.28 -17.74
CA HIS A 531 18.07 -4.94 -17.74
C HIS A 531 17.41 -4.92 -19.13
N PHE A 532 17.41 -3.76 -19.80
CA PHE A 532 16.72 -3.61 -21.09
C PHE A 532 17.61 -3.88 -22.32
N TRP A 533 18.91 -3.61 -22.21
CA TRP A 533 19.88 -3.70 -23.31
C TRP A 533 21.22 -4.29 -22.83
N PRO A 534 21.24 -5.55 -22.37
CA PRO A 534 22.46 -6.20 -21.87
C PRO A 534 23.60 -6.21 -22.90
N SER A 535 23.29 -6.21 -24.19
CA SER A 535 24.30 -6.10 -25.26
C SER A 535 25.13 -4.82 -25.16
N LEU A 536 24.57 -3.70 -24.68
CA LEU A 536 25.28 -2.41 -24.56
C LEU A 536 26.29 -2.39 -23.41
N VAL A 537 26.00 -3.11 -22.32
CA VAL A 537 26.94 -3.30 -21.19
C VAL A 537 28.21 -4.02 -21.66
N LYS A 538 28.08 -4.90 -22.66
CA LYS A 538 29.21 -5.64 -23.25
C LYS A 538 30.08 -4.79 -24.19
N TYR A 539 29.62 -3.60 -24.61
CA TYR A 539 30.46 -2.68 -25.38
C TYR A 539 31.43 -1.94 -24.48
N ARG A 540 32.72 -2.24 -24.65
CA ARG A 540 33.80 -1.53 -23.95
C ARG A 540 33.70 -0.03 -24.18
N GLY A 541 33.61 0.73 -23.09
CA GLY A 541 33.54 2.19 -23.13
C GLY A 541 32.19 2.78 -23.56
N PHE A 542 31.11 1.97 -23.68
CA PHE A 542 29.77 2.52 -23.82
C PHE A 542 29.36 3.27 -22.54
N LEU A 543 29.49 2.63 -21.37
CA LEU A 543 29.35 3.30 -20.08
C LEU A 543 30.71 3.80 -19.59
N LYS A 544 30.73 5.04 -19.13
CA LYS A 544 31.90 5.71 -18.57
C LYS A 544 31.50 6.40 -17.26
N GLU A 545 32.47 6.66 -16.42
CA GLU A 545 32.32 7.46 -15.22
C GLU A 545 33.25 8.65 -15.30
N PHE A 546 32.76 9.81 -14.85
CA PHE A 546 33.57 11.00 -14.64
C PHE A 546 33.87 11.14 -13.14
N VAL A 547 35.15 11.13 -12.79
CA VAL A 547 35.63 11.21 -11.40
C VAL A 547 36.28 12.55 -11.13
N THR A 548 36.03 13.12 -9.96
CA THR A 548 36.69 14.35 -9.50
C THR A 548 37.54 14.10 -8.25
N PRO A 549 38.62 14.87 -8.03
CA PRO A 549 39.39 14.78 -6.80
C PRO A 549 38.51 15.06 -5.56
N LEU A 550 38.64 14.23 -4.53
CA LEU A 550 38.00 14.42 -3.22
C LEU A 550 38.76 15.42 -2.35
N ILE A 551 40.09 15.42 -2.44
CA ILE A 551 40.96 16.24 -1.61
C ILE A 551 42.04 16.86 -2.50
N LYS A 552 42.31 18.16 -2.35
CA LYS A 552 43.52 18.78 -2.92
C LYS A 552 44.40 19.30 -1.80
N ALA A 553 45.65 18.85 -1.77
CA ALA A 553 46.68 19.39 -0.90
C ALA A 553 47.51 20.40 -1.68
N THR A 554 47.63 21.63 -1.17
CA THR A 554 48.38 22.72 -1.82
C THR A 554 49.49 23.24 -0.93
N LYS A 555 50.71 23.35 -1.47
CA LYS A 555 51.89 23.92 -0.81
C LYS A 555 52.70 24.74 -1.81
N GLY A 556 52.66 26.07 -1.66
CA GLY A 556 53.23 26.98 -2.66
C GLY A 556 52.58 26.80 -4.04
N ASN A 557 53.38 26.48 -5.05
CA ASN A 557 52.90 26.21 -6.43
C ASN A 557 52.58 24.73 -6.69
N GLN A 558 52.78 23.85 -5.70
CA GLN A 558 52.50 22.42 -5.83
C GLN A 558 51.08 22.13 -5.35
N THR A 559 50.26 21.55 -6.23
CA THR A 559 48.92 21.07 -5.91
C THR A 559 48.82 19.59 -6.25
N ILE A 560 48.45 18.77 -5.26
CA ILE A 560 48.30 17.32 -5.42
C ILE A 560 46.82 16.96 -5.21
N PRO A 561 46.13 16.48 -6.25
CA PRO A 561 44.78 15.95 -6.14
C PRO A 561 44.78 14.49 -5.67
N PHE A 562 43.86 14.15 -4.78
CA PHE A 562 43.59 12.81 -4.29
C PHE A 562 42.15 12.43 -4.60
N PHE A 563 41.94 11.27 -5.20
CA PHE A 563 40.62 10.74 -5.57
C PHE A 563 40.02 9.82 -4.49
N THR A 564 40.84 9.41 -3.52
CA THR A 564 40.41 8.60 -2.37
C THR A 564 40.93 9.22 -1.07
N VAL A 565 40.19 9.03 0.03
CA VAL A 565 40.64 9.44 1.36
C VAL A 565 41.84 8.61 1.80
N GLN A 566 41.93 7.35 1.37
CA GLN A 566 43.00 6.43 1.67
C GLN A 566 44.35 6.90 1.09
N ASP A 567 44.36 7.39 -0.16
CA ASP A 567 45.59 7.92 -0.76
C ASP A 567 46.04 9.21 -0.09
N PHE A 568 45.10 10.07 0.30
CA PHE A 568 45.41 11.24 1.11
C PHE A 568 45.95 10.86 2.50
N ASN A 569 45.37 9.85 3.16
CA ASN A 569 45.82 9.39 4.47
C ASN A 569 47.24 8.82 4.43
N LYS A 570 47.60 8.07 3.37
CA LYS A 570 48.99 7.61 3.16
C LYS A 570 49.94 8.81 3.04
N PHE A 571 49.58 9.78 2.20
CA PHE A 571 50.33 11.03 2.07
C PHE A 571 50.45 11.79 3.41
N ALA A 572 49.36 11.83 4.19
CA ALA A 572 49.32 12.48 5.50
C ALA A 572 50.14 11.79 6.59
N GLN A 573 50.46 10.51 6.44
CA GLN A 573 51.37 9.78 7.33
C GLN A 573 52.84 10.07 7.00
N GLU A 574 53.14 10.38 5.74
CA GLU A 574 54.49 10.62 5.24
C GLU A 574 54.92 12.09 5.33
N GLU A 575 53.96 13.03 5.30
CA GLU A 575 54.19 14.48 5.26
C GLU A 575 53.65 15.21 6.50
N ASP A 576 54.25 16.37 6.84
CA ASP A 576 53.69 17.26 7.86
C ASP A 576 52.51 18.08 7.28
N ILE A 577 51.31 17.55 7.46
CA ILE A 577 50.04 18.13 6.98
C ILE A 577 49.82 19.57 7.45
N LYS A 578 50.42 20.01 8.56
CA LYS A 578 50.29 21.41 9.03
C LYS A 578 50.93 22.41 8.06
N THR A 579 51.83 21.96 7.19
CA THR A 579 52.48 22.79 6.17
C THR A 579 51.71 22.86 4.84
N TRP A 580 50.62 22.09 4.71
CA TRP A 580 49.80 22.00 3.51
C TRP A 580 48.44 22.65 3.75
N LYS A 581 47.94 23.37 2.75
CA LYS A 581 46.53 23.81 2.72
C LYS A 581 45.70 22.68 2.12
N ILE A 582 44.87 22.05 2.94
CA ILE A 582 43.99 20.95 2.52
C ILE A 582 42.60 21.51 2.19
N LYS A 583 42.11 21.22 0.99
CA LYS A 583 40.74 21.53 0.56
C LYS A 583 40.01 20.22 0.26
N TYR A 584 38.90 19.99 0.96
CA TYR A 584 38.00 18.87 0.74
C TYR A 584 36.89 19.29 -0.24
N TYR A 585 36.59 18.44 -1.21
CA TYR A 585 35.56 18.62 -2.23
C TYR A 585 34.39 17.70 -1.90
N LYS A 586 33.24 18.28 -1.52
CA LYS A 586 32.07 17.53 -1.05
C LYS A 586 31.11 17.11 -2.16
N GLY A 587 31.13 17.81 -3.28
CA GLY A 587 30.31 17.54 -4.45
C GLY A 587 30.80 18.33 -5.66
N LEU A 588 30.31 17.97 -6.84
CA LEU A 588 30.70 18.57 -8.12
C LEU A 588 30.44 20.09 -8.12
N GLY A 589 29.34 20.54 -7.50
CA GLY A 589 29.02 21.97 -7.36
C GLY A 589 29.97 22.79 -6.49
N THR A 590 30.96 22.17 -5.85
CA THR A 590 31.98 22.86 -5.02
C THR A 590 33.19 23.30 -5.87
N SER A 591 33.35 22.73 -7.06
CA SER A 591 34.41 23.13 -7.99
C SER A 591 33.97 24.36 -8.78
N ASP A 592 34.88 25.30 -9.01
CA ASP A 592 34.60 26.46 -9.85
C ASP A 592 34.73 26.14 -11.35
N ASP A 593 34.35 27.09 -12.20
CA ASP A 593 34.43 26.93 -13.66
C ASP A 593 35.87 26.71 -14.15
N GLN A 594 36.89 27.24 -13.44
CA GLN A 594 38.30 27.06 -13.84
C GLN A 594 38.75 25.62 -13.58
N GLU A 595 38.37 25.06 -12.44
CA GLU A 595 38.59 23.66 -12.09
C GLU A 595 37.84 22.73 -13.06
N ALA A 596 36.59 23.06 -13.38
CA ALA A 596 35.82 22.32 -14.39
C ALA A 596 36.54 22.28 -15.75
N GLN A 597 37.02 23.44 -16.21
CA GLN A 597 37.79 23.53 -17.45
C GLN A 597 39.10 22.73 -17.37
N GLU A 598 39.79 22.72 -16.22
CA GLU A 598 41.00 21.92 -16.00
C GLU A 598 40.70 20.41 -16.09
N TYR A 599 39.64 19.94 -15.44
CA TYR A 599 39.24 18.54 -15.48
C TYR A 599 38.93 18.08 -16.91
N PHE A 600 38.24 18.91 -17.70
CA PHE A 600 37.89 18.60 -19.09
C PHE A 600 39.07 18.78 -20.06
N LYS A 601 40.05 19.66 -19.79
CA LYS A 601 41.34 19.68 -20.51
C LYS A 601 42.08 18.35 -20.32
N ASN A 602 42.01 17.79 -19.12
CA ASN A 602 42.58 16.50 -18.75
C ASN A 602 41.53 15.39 -18.67
N LEU A 603 40.55 15.37 -19.59
CA LEU A 603 39.39 14.47 -19.49
C LEU A 603 39.78 12.99 -19.37
N ARG A 604 40.90 12.59 -19.98
CA ARG A 604 41.40 11.21 -19.94
C ARG A 604 41.74 10.74 -18.53
N THR A 605 42.25 11.61 -17.65
CA THR A 605 42.58 11.24 -16.26
C THR A 605 41.36 11.26 -15.35
N HIS A 606 40.28 11.92 -15.78
CA HIS A 606 39.01 12.03 -15.04
C HIS A 606 37.94 11.08 -15.59
N THR A 607 38.26 10.25 -16.59
CA THR A 607 37.31 9.32 -17.20
C THR A 607 37.75 7.88 -16.98
N ILE A 608 36.88 7.10 -16.33
CA ILE A 608 37.03 5.66 -16.17
C ILE A 608 36.02 4.96 -17.09
N GLN A 609 36.48 3.97 -17.86
CA GLN A 609 35.61 3.19 -18.75
C GLN A 609 35.17 1.89 -18.08
N PHE A 610 33.88 1.59 -18.12
CA PHE A 610 33.42 0.28 -17.66
C PHE A 610 33.79 -0.80 -18.68
N ARG A 611 34.25 -1.95 -18.15
CA ARG A 611 34.61 -3.15 -18.91
C ARG A 611 33.76 -4.32 -18.45
N TYR A 612 33.27 -5.11 -19.40
CA TYR A 612 32.57 -6.36 -19.13
C TYR A 612 33.56 -7.53 -19.17
N ASP A 613 33.66 -8.27 -18.08
CA ASP A 613 34.61 -9.37 -17.87
C ASP A 613 33.96 -10.77 -17.87
N GLY A 614 32.62 -10.86 -17.99
CA GLY A 614 31.88 -12.12 -18.16
C GLY A 614 30.65 -12.25 -17.26
N ASP A 615 30.20 -13.49 -17.05
CA ASP A 615 28.96 -13.80 -16.31
C ASP A 615 28.99 -13.34 -14.84
N GLU A 616 30.18 -13.15 -14.25
CA GLU A 616 30.30 -12.61 -12.89
C GLU A 616 29.71 -11.20 -12.80
N ASP A 617 29.94 -10.34 -13.79
CA ASP A 617 29.38 -8.99 -13.83
C ASP A 617 27.85 -9.01 -13.87
N ASP A 618 27.27 -9.89 -14.69
CA ASP A 618 25.82 -10.04 -14.80
C ASP A 618 25.21 -10.51 -13.47
N ASN A 619 25.88 -11.45 -12.80
CA ASN A 619 25.48 -11.99 -11.50
C ASN A 619 25.58 -10.93 -10.39
N SER A 620 26.64 -10.13 -10.38
CA SER A 620 26.84 -9.06 -9.40
C SER A 620 25.80 -7.95 -9.57
N ILE A 621 25.50 -7.54 -10.81
CA ILE A 621 24.44 -6.55 -11.08
C ILE A 621 23.07 -7.11 -10.65
N ASP A 622 22.76 -8.38 -10.95
CA ASP A 622 21.51 -8.99 -10.50
C ASP A 622 21.42 -9.10 -8.97
N LEU A 623 22.51 -9.46 -8.28
CA LEU A 623 22.59 -9.52 -6.82
C LEU A 623 22.11 -8.22 -6.16
N CYS A 624 22.59 -7.07 -6.64
CA CYS A 624 22.28 -5.78 -6.04
C CYS A 624 20.85 -5.30 -6.32
N PHE A 625 20.36 -5.47 -7.56
CA PHE A 625 19.11 -4.81 -7.98
C PHE A 625 17.89 -5.72 -8.05
N ASN A 626 18.04 -7.04 -7.93
CA ASN A 626 16.93 -7.98 -7.89
C ASN A 626 16.31 -8.04 -6.48
N LYS A 627 15.04 -7.66 -6.32
CA LYS A 627 14.38 -7.64 -5.00
C LYS A 627 14.31 -9.01 -4.33
N LYS A 628 14.31 -10.11 -5.10
CA LYS A 628 14.24 -11.49 -4.59
C LYS A 628 15.53 -11.94 -3.90
N LYS A 629 16.66 -11.28 -4.18
CA LYS A 629 17.98 -11.59 -3.64
C LYS A 629 18.30 -10.85 -2.33
N ALA A 630 17.28 -10.58 -1.51
CA ALA A 630 17.47 -9.88 -0.23
C ALA A 630 18.40 -10.65 0.72
N ASN A 631 18.23 -11.98 0.83
CA ASN A 631 19.09 -12.82 1.67
C ASN A 631 20.52 -12.91 1.13
N ASP A 632 20.70 -13.01 -0.18
CA ASP A 632 22.02 -13.02 -0.82
C ASP A 632 22.76 -11.71 -0.53
N ARG A 633 22.07 -10.56 -0.60
CA ARG A 633 22.65 -9.26 -0.19
C ARG A 633 23.05 -9.21 1.28
N LYS A 634 22.32 -9.88 2.18
CA LYS A 634 22.72 -9.96 3.60
C LYS A 634 24.05 -10.71 3.75
N GLN A 635 24.22 -11.82 3.04
CA GLN A 635 25.46 -12.59 3.04
C GLN A 635 26.62 -11.79 2.43
N TRP A 636 26.36 -11.09 1.33
CA TRP A 636 27.33 -10.17 0.72
C TRP A 636 27.78 -9.06 1.67
N LEU A 637 26.84 -8.42 2.37
CA LEU A 637 27.16 -7.36 3.33
C LEU A 637 27.81 -7.89 4.63
N ALA A 638 27.62 -9.16 4.98
CA ALA A 638 28.32 -9.77 6.10
C ALA A 638 29.84 -9.91 5.85
N GLN A 639 30.27 -9.86 4.58
CA GLN A 639 31.68 -9.88 4.16
C GLN A 639 32.23 -8.47 3.94
N TYR A 640 31.49 -7.42 4.30
CA TYR A 640 31.90 -6.03 4.11
C TYR A 640 33.25 -5.74 4.78
N ASN A 641 34.15 -5.13 4.01
CA ASN A 641 35.41 -4.59 4.52
C ASN A 641 35.51 -3.12 4.11
N HIS A 642 35.67 -2.24 5.10
CA HIS A 642 35.80 -0.80 4.90
C HIS A 642 37.08 -0.37 4.16
N ASP A 643 38.10 -1.23 4.12
CA ASP A 643 39.39 -0.94 3.48
C ASP A 643 39.43 -1.27 1.99
N LEU A 644 38.39 -1.92 1.45
CA LEU A 644 38.28 -2.17 0.02
C LEU A 644 37.80 -0.88 -0.67
N TYR A 645 38.42 -0.50 -1.78
CA TYR A 645 38.01 0.65 -2.59
C TYR A 645 38.41 0.43 -4.05
N VAL A 646 37.74 1.17 -4.95
CA VAL A 646 38.12 1.23 -6.36
C VAL A 646 39.38 2.08 -6.52
N ASP A 647 40.32 1.56 -7.31
CA ASP A 647 41.52 2.31 -7.71
C ASP A 647 41.18 3.24 -8.89
N HIS A 648 40.87 4.49 -8.56
CA HIS A 648 40.49 5.52 -9.54
C HIS A 648 41.67 6.03 -10.38
N THR A 649 42.90 5.55 -10.15
CA THR A 649 44.05 5.89 -11.02
C THR A 649 44.04 5.09 -12.34
N LYS A 650 43.27 3.99 -12.39
CA LYS A 650 43.11 3.16 -13.57
C LYS A 650 42.11 3.79 -14.55
N SER A 651 42.35 3.58 -15.84
CA SER A 651 41.44 4.04 -16.90
C SER A 651 40.22 3.14 -17.11
N GLU A 652 40.16 1.98 -16.45
CA GLU A 652 39.11 0.97 -16.63
C GLU A 652 38.69 0.32 -15.31
N LEU A 653 37.40 -0.03 -15.23
CA LEU A 653 36.76 -0.64 -14.06
C LEU A 653 35.79 -1.75 -14.50
N GLY A 654 35.90 -2.94 -13.88
CA GLY A 654 34.94 -4.03 -14.09
C GLY A 654 33.62 -3.78 -13.34
N TYR A 655 32.50 -4.30 -13.84
CA TYR A 655 31.20 -4.11 -13.16
C TYR A 655 31.13 -4.82 -11.80
N SER A 656 31.66 -6.04 -11.68
CA SER A 656 31.79 -6.77 -10.43
C SER A 656 32.69 -6.02 -9.45
N GLU A 657 33.80 -5.44 -9.94
CA GLU A 657 34.72 -4.64 -9.13
C GLU A 657 34.03 -3.38 -8.58
N PHE A 658 33.31 -2.63 -9.41
CA PHE A 658 32.49 -1.50 -8.98
C PHE A 658 31.47 -1.91 -7.90
N ILE A 659 30.78 -3.04 -8.09
CA ILE A 659 29.77 -3.50 -7.14
C ILE A 659 30.40 -3.83 -5.78
N HIS A 660 31.48 -4.61 -5.77
CA HIS A 660 32.08 -5.12 -4.55
C HIS A 660 33.06 -4.17 -3.86
N LYS A 661 33.49 -3.08 -4.53
CA LYS A 661 34.44 -2.11 -3.97
C LYS A 661 33.94 -0.66 -3.93
N GLU A 662 32.77 -0.35 -4.48
CA GLU A 662 32.18 0.99 -4.44
C GLU A 662 30.72 0.95 -3.97
N LEU A 663 29.85 0.23 -4.69
CA LEU A 663 28.41 0.15 -4.37
C LEU A 663 28.13 -0.53 -3.01
N ILE A 664 29.04 -1.39 -2.54
CA ILE A 664 28.95 -2.01 -1.22
C ILE A 664 28.98 -0.96 -0.08
N HIS A 665 29.77 0.11 -0.23
CA HIS A 665 29.86 1.18 0.78
C HIS A 665 28.56 1.96 0.87
N PHE A 666 27.91 2.24 -0.28
CA PHE A 666 26.56 2.77 -0.29
C PHE A 666 25.59 1.85 0.45
N SER A 667 25.62 0.55 0.14
CA SER A 667 24.70 -0.43 0.72
C SER A 667 24.86 -0.53 2.25
N MET A 668 26.10 -0.44 2.75
CA MET A 668 26.38 -0.41 4.18
C MET A 668 25.97 0.93 4.81
N ALA A 669 26.30 2.06 4.19
CA ALA A 669 25.90 3.38 4.67
C ALA A 669 24.37 3.54 4.70
N ASP A 670 23.66 2.93 3.75
CA ASP A 670 22.20 2.88 3.70
C ASP A 670 21.62 2.09 4.89
N ASN A 671 22.26 0.99 5.28
CA ASN A 671 21.91 0.29 6.52
C ASN A 671 22.18 1.16 7.75
N ILE A 672 23.36 1.79 7.85
CA ILE A 672 23.75 2.66 8.98
C ILE A 672 22.76 3.82 9.17
N ARG A 673 22.33 4.48 8.09
CA ARG A 673 21.37 5.59 8.19
C ARG A 673 19.93 5.15 8.43
N SER A 674 19.59 3.90 8.12
CA SER A 674 18.21 3.41 8.19
C SER A 674 17.89 2.55 9.39
N ILE A 675 18.87 1.84 9.95
CA ILE A 675 18.72 0.91 11.08
C ILE A 675 19.36 1.55 12.32
N PRO A 676 18.68 1.60 13.48
CA PRO A 676 19.22 2.25 14.66
C PRO A 676 20.24 1.37 15.40
N SER A 677 20.99 2.01 16.30
CA SER A 677 21.79 1.31 17.30
C SER A 677 20.90 0.70 18.38
N LEU A 678 21.28 -0.47 18.90
CA LEU A 678 20.66 -1.09 20.06
C LEU A 678 20.71 -0.19 21.29
N MET A 679 21.82 0.54 21.47
CA MET A 679 22.11 1.27 22.70
C MET A 679 21.17 2.46 22.91
N ASP A 680 21.09 3.38 21.95
CA ASP A 680 20.24 4.57 22.04
C ASP A 680 18.93 4.46 21.27
N GLY A 681 18.76 3.45 20.42
CA GLY A 681 17.62 3.36 19.52
C GLY A 681 17.58 4.44 18.45
N LEU A 682 18.68 5.17 18.23
CA LEU A 682 18.75 6.30 17.31
C LEU A 682 19.45 5.91 16.02
N LYS A 683 18.98 6.52 14.94
CA LYS A 683 19.70 6.62 13.66
C LYS A 683 20.67 7.81 13.69
N PRO A 684 21.74 7.83 12.88
CA PRO A 684 22.72 8.92 12.88
C PRO A 684 22.11 10.33 12.81
N GLY A 685 21.11 10.54 11.94
CA GLY A 685 20.43 11.85 11.85
C GLY A 685 19.75 12.28 13.16
N GLN A 686 19.11 11.35 13.87
CA GLN A 686 18.48 11.63 15.17
C GLN A 686 19.54 11.90 16.25
N ARG A 687 20.68 11.21 16.17
CA ARG A 687 21.81 11.41 17.08
C ARG A 687 22.47 12.77 16.89
N LYS A 688 22.67 13.20 15.64
CA LYS A 688 23.14 14.55 15.28
C LYS A 688 22.23 15.65 15.82
N VAL A 689 20.91 15.47 15.70
CA VAL A 689 19.92 16.38 16.30
C VAL A 689 20.10 16.46 17.81
N LEU A 690 20.20 15.32 18.50
CA LEU A 690 20.32 15.27 19.96
C LEU A 690 21.65 15.88 20.44
N PHE A 691 22.75 15.56 19.77
CA PHE A 691 24.08 16.12 20.02
C PHE A 691 24.08 17.64 19.94
N ALA A 692 23.53 18.22 18.87
CA ALA A 692 23.45 19.67 18.72
C ALA A 692 22.56 20.31 19.81
N CYS A 693 21.44 19.68 20.16
CA CYS A 693 20.57 20.14 21.25
C CYS A 693 21.28 20.15 22.61
N PHE A 694 22.10 19.13 22.89
CA PHE A 694 22.93 19.07 24.10
C PHE A 694 24.04 20.12 24.08
N LYS A 695 24.76 20.24 22.96
CA LYS A 695 25.82 21.25 22.76
C LYS A 695 25.30 22.68 22.92
N ARG A 696 24.09 22.97 22.42
CA ARG A 696 23.43 24.28 22.56
C ARG A 696 22.78 24.48 23.93
N ASN A 697 22.62 23.43 24.73
CA ASN A 697 21.83 23.44 25.96
C ASN A 697 20.39 23.97 25.71
N LEU A 698 19.68 23.37 24.74
CA LEU A 698 18.42 23.87 24.20
C LEU A 698 17.23 23.78 25.17
N LYS A 699 17.21 24.66 26.17
CA LYS A 699 16.13 24.80 27.17
C LYS A 699 14.98 25.69 26.71
N GLN A 700 15.29 26.69 25.90
CA GLN A 700 14.31 27.62 25.31
C GLN A 700 13.92 27.15 23.91
N GLU A 701 12.72 27.53 23.46
CA GLU A 701 12.24 27.14 22.14
C GLU A 701 12.99 27.87 21.00
N ILE A 702 13.21 27.16 19.90
CA ILE A 702 13.84 27.64 18.67
C ILE A 702 13.01 27.17 17.48
N LYS A 703 12.96 27.96 16.40
CA LYS A 703 12.28 27.52 15.17
C LYS A 703 13.00 26.30 14.58
N VAL A 704 12.25 25.34 14.06
CA VAL A 704 12.82 24.10 13.50
C VAL A 704 13.79 24.39 12.35
N VAL A 705 13.49 25.38 11.49
CA VAL A 705 14.40 25.78 10.40
C VAL A 705 15.75 26.31 10.91
N GLN A 706 15.75 27.07 12.02
CA GLN A 706 16.97 27.62 12.62
C GLN A 706 17.78 26.51 13.31
N LEU A 707 17.10 25.58 13.99
CA LEU A 707 17.73 24.42 14.58
C LEU A 707 18.36 23.52 13.51
N GLY A 708 17.70 23.33 12.36
CA GLY A 708 18.24 22.60 11.22
C GLY A 708 19.58 23.16 10.75
N GLY A 709 19.66 24.47 10.51
CA GLY A 709 20.91 25.14 10.14
C GLY A 709 22.03 24.97 11.19
N TYR A 710 21.69 25.13 12.47
CA TYR A 710 22.64 24.94 13.57
C TYR A 710 23.18 23.49 13.66
N ILE A 711 22.31 22.50 13.45
CA ILE A 711 22.74 21.09 13.43
C ILE A 711 23.66 20.83 12.24
N ALA A 712 23.31 21.34 11.06
CA ALA A 712 24.11 21.15 9.85
C ALA A 712 25.55 21.68 10.04
N GLU A 713 25.67 22.88 10.62
CA GLU A 713 26.96 23.51 10.94
C GLU A 713 27.76 22.72 11.98
N HIS A 714 27.14 22.28 13.08
CA HIS A 714 27.87 21.72 14.21
C HIS A 714 28.05 20.20 14.21
N SER A 715 27.37 19.48 13.32
CA SER A 715 27.44 18.02 13.25
C SER A 715 27.94 17.50 11.90
N ALA A 716 28.44 18.37 11.02
CA ALA A 716 28.86 18.02 9.67
C ALA A 716 27.78 17.21 8.93
N TYR A 717 26.54 17.73 8.90
CA TYR A 717 25.45 17.05 8.21
C TYR A 717 25.52 17.36 6.71
N HIS A 718 25.95 16.38 5.90
CA HIS A 718 26.17 16.57 4.46
C HIS A 718 24.93 16.31 3.59
N HIS A 719 23.80 15.90 4.17
CA HIS A 719 22.56 15.64 3.42
C HIS A 719 21.64 16.87 3.40
N GLY A 720 20.64 16.86 2.52
CA GLY A 720 19.72 18.00 2.37
C GLY A 720 18.90 18.33 3.62
N ASP A 721 18.71 19.63 3.87
CA ASP A 721 18.01 20.21 5.02
C ASP A 721 16.61 19.63 5.28
N LEU A 722 15.89 19.24 4.22
CA LEU A 722 14.54 18.69 4.34
C LEU A 722 14.52 17.38 5.16
N SER A 723 15.50 16.51 4.96
CA SER A 723 15.63 15.25 5.71
C SER A 723 15.87 15.50 7.19
N LEU A 724 16.73 16.47 7.49
CA LEU A 724 17.03 16.86 8.86
C LEU A 724 15.83 17.49 9.57
N VAL A 725 15.12 18.40 8.87
CA VAL A 725 13.87 19.00 9.35
C VAL A 725 12.83 17.92 9.65
N SER A 726 12.62 16.95 8.75
CA SER A 726 11.69 15.85 8.98
C SER A 726 12.12 14.98 10.17
N THR A 727 13.42 14.80 10.39
CA THR A 727 13.96 14.08 11.55
C THR A 727 13.62 14.80 12.86
N ILE A 728 13.84 16.12 12.93
CA ILE A 728 13.48 16.95 14.11
C ILE A 728 11.99 16.87 14.40
N ILE A 729 11.15 17.01 13.36
CA ILE A 729 9.69 16.93 13.49
C ILE A 729 9.28 15.55 14.03
N GLY A 730 9.81 14.47 13.46
CA GLY A 730 9.53 13.11 13.91
C GLY A 730 9.92 12.87 15.37
N MET A 731 11.05 13.40 15.83
CA MET A 731 11.49 13.30 17.25
C MET A 731 10.61 14.11 18.22
N ALA A 732 9.87 15.11 17.73
CA ALA A 732 9.00 15.97 18.52
C ALA A 732 7.53 15.51 18.53
N GLN A 733 7.09 14.73 17.54
CA GLN A 733 5.71 14.26 17.41
C GLN A 733 5.21 13.51 18.65
N ASN A 734 3.98 13.78 19.05
CA ASN A 734 3.38 13.30 20.30
C ASN A 734 1.96 12.72 20.15
N PHE A 735 1.51 12.41 18.94
CA PHE A 735 0.20 11.77 18.71
C PHE A 735 0.29 10.24 18.87
N VAL A 736 -0.86 9.57 19.08
CA VAL A 736 -0.93 8.10 19.25
C VAL A 736 -0.29 7.37 18.06
N GLY A 737 0.62 6.43 18.35
CA GLY A 737 1.36 5.67 17.33
C GLY A 737 2.62 6.36 16.79
N SER A 738 3.02 7.52 17.35
CA SER A 738 4.35 8.13 17.14
C SER A 738 5.34 7.70 18.24
N ASN A 739 5.79 8.63 19.10
CA ASN A 739 6.76 8.36 20.16
C ASN A 739 6.07 8.13 21.52
N ASN A 740 6.46 7.07 22.23
CA ASN A 740 6.08 6.89 23.64
C ASN A 740 6.74 7.98 24.51
N ILE A 741 7.98 8.34 24.21
CA ILE A 741 8.68 9.49 24.78
C ILE A 741 9.27 10.32 23.64
N ASN A 742 8.67 11.47 23.35
CA ASN A 742 9.23 12.45 22.44
C ASN A 742 10.39 13.20 23.12
N LEU A 743 11.60 13.07 22.56
CA LEU A 743 12.82 13.68 23.11
C LEU A 743 12.86 15.19 22.91
N LEU A 744 12.08 15.69 21.95
CA LEU A 744 11.88 17.10 21.68
C LEU A 744 10.41 17.48 21.92
N LEU A 745 10.15 18.74 22.30
CA LEU A 745 8.80 19.23 22.53
C LEU A 745 8.16 19.78 21.24
N PRO A 746 6.91 19.41 20.91
CA PRO A 746 6.20 19.96 19.75
C PRO A 746 5.58 21.33 20.09
N LYS A 747 6.28 22.44 19.81
CA LYS A 747 5.76 23.81 20.02
C LYS A 747 5.19 24.36 18.72
N GLY A 748 3.90 24.10 18.50
CA GLY A 748 3.17 24.45 17.27
C GLY A 748 2.49 23.23 16.65
N GLN A 749 2.22 23.27 15.34
CA GLN A 749 1.59 22.15 14.64
C GLN A 749 2.61 21.16 14.05
N PHE A 750 2.97 20.13 14.82
CA PHE A 750 3.90 19.06 14.42
C PHE A 750 3.21 17.88 13.71
N GLY A 751 1.97 18.10 13.26
CA GLY A 751 1.15 17.10 12.62
C GLY A 751 0.29 16.33 13.62
N SER A 752 -0.60 15.50 13.08
CA SER A 752 -1.59 14.78 13.86
C SER A 752 -1.72 13.33 13.42
N ARG A 753 -2.49 12.57 14.20
CA ARG A 753 -2.85 11.20 13.87
C ARG A 753 -3.61 11.08 12.54
N ALA A 754 -4.27 12.14 12.08
CA ALA A 754 -5.10 12.11 10.88
C ALA A 754 -4.32 11.72 9.62
N MET A 755 -3.06 12.16 9.51
CA MET A 755 -2.18 11.86 8.37
C MET A 755 -0.84 11.26 8.79
N GLY A 756 -0.77 10.69 10.01
CA GLY A 756 0.47 10.14 10.56
C GLY A 756 1.59 11.17 10.65
N GLY A 757 1.25 12.42 10.98
CA GLY A 757 2.19 13.52 11.14
C GLY A 757 2.57 14.28 9.86
N LYS A 758 2.12 13.84 8.68
CA LYS A 758 2.39 14.51 7.38
C LYS A 758 1.69 15.86 7.21
N ASP A 759 0.72 16.14 8.07
CA ASP A 759 -0.03 17.39 8.17
C ASP A 759 0.66 18.43 9.07
N HIS A 760 1.94 18.24 9.38
CA HIS A 760 2.73 19.22 10.10
C HIS A 760 2.82 20.55 9.33
N ALA A 761 2.89 21.66 10.05
CA ALA A 761 3.15 22.95 9.44
C ALA A 761 4.62 23.05 8.96
N SER A 762 4.90 23.98 8.04
CA SER A 762 6.26 24.24 7.58
C SER A 762 7.21 24.56 8.75
N ALA A 763 8.46 24.13 8.65
CA ALA A 763 9.51 24.34 9.66
C ALA A 763 9.79 25.81 10.00
N ARG A 764 9.32 26.74 9.16
CA ARG A 764 9.37 28.20 9.41
C ARG A 764 8.38 28.67 10.47
N TYR A 765 7.32 27.90 10.73
CA TYR A 765 6.22 28.26 11.65
C TYR A 765 6.26 27.51 12.98
N ILE A 766 6.93 26.35 13.03
CA ILE A 766 6.98 25.50 14.21
C ILE A 766 8.30 25.65 14.95
N SER A 767 8.22 25.56 16.28
CA SER A 767 9.36 25.64 17.19
C SER A 767 9.51 24.37 18.00
N THR A 768 10.70 24.13 18.53
CA THR A 768 10.95 22.99 19.41
C THR A 768 11.94 23.36 20.51
N ALA A 769 11.99 22.54 21.55
CA ALA A 769 12.94 22.61 22.65
C ALA A 769 13.24 21.20 23.13
N LEU A 770 14.35 21.00 23.86
CA LEU A 770 14.65 19.73 24.47
C LEU A 770 13.60 19.40 25.55
N ASN A 771 13.02 18.20 25.50
CA ASN A 771 12.13 17.75 26.57
C ASN A 771 12.94 17.55 27.86
N LYS A 772 12.42 18.00 29.02
CA LYS A 772 13.14 17.90 30.31
C LYS A 772 13.54 16.46 30.64
N ILE A 773 12.64 15.51 30.37
CA ILE A 773 12.87 14.08 30.60
C ILE A 773 14.10 13.54 29.85
N THR A 774 14.48 14.17 28.73
CA THR A 774 15.59 13.72 27.88
C THR A 774 16.93 13.69 28.62
N ARG A 775 17.21 14.65 29.52
CA ARG A 775 18.45 14.62 30.34
C ARG A 775 18.40 13.67 31.54
N TYR A 776 17.22 13.16 31.89
CA TYR A 776 17.09 12.03 32.81
C TYR A 776 17.34 10.70 32.09
N ILE A 777 16.98 10.61 30.81
CA ILE A 777 17.25 9.43 29.96
C ILE A 777 18.74 9.36 29.58
N TYR A 778 19.34 10.51 29.24
CA TYR A 778 20.74 10.67 28.83
C TYR A 778 21.48 11.57 29.83
N PRO A 779 22.01 11.00 30.93
CA PRO A 779 22.66 11.76 31.99
C PRO A 779 23.90 12.51 31.47
N GLU A 780 24.00 13.79 31.80
CA GLU A 780 25.14 14.65 31.39
C GLU A 780 26.49 14.12 31.91
N GLN A 781 26.49 13.38 33.01
CA GLN A 781 27.72 12.79 33.56
C GLN A 781 28.31 11.71 32.65
N ASP A 782 27.51 11.13 31.76
CA ASP A 782 27.96 10.10 30.82
C ASP A 782 28.56 10.72 29.54
N ASP A 783 28.30 12.00 29.26
CA ASP A 783 28.73 12.68 28.03
C ASP A 783 30.24 12.62 27.82
N HIS A 784 31.06 12.55 28.89
CA HIS A 784 32.52 12.46 28.83
C HIS A 784 33.06 11.04 28.59
N LEU A 785 32.22 10.02 28.71
CA LEU A 785 32.58 8.61 28.56
C LEU A 785 32.37 8.12 27.12
N LEU A 786 31.60 8.88 26.33
CA LEU A 786 31.21 8.52 24.98
C LEU A 786 32.39 8.70 24.00
N LYS A 787 32.40 7.87 22.96
CA LYS A 787 33.35 7.98 21.85
C LYS A 787 32.76 8.89 20.77
N TYR A 788 33.22 10.14 20.73
CA TYR A 788 32.84 11.11 19.69
C TYR A 788 33.53 10.83 18.36
N LEU A 789 32.80 11.02 17.27
CA LEU A 789 33.33 10.89 15.92
C LEU A 789 34.02 12.19 15.48
N GLU A 790 34.92 12.07 14.51
CA GLU A 790 35.56 13.19 13.83
C GLU A 790 35.12 13.19 12.36
N ASP A 791 34.63 14.33 11.88
CA ASP A 791 34.20 14.53 10.50
C ASP A 791 34.61 15.96 10.08
N ASP A 792 35.20 16.10 8.90
CA ASP A 792 35.85 17.34 8.42
C ASP A 792 36.82 18.02 9.42
N GLY A 793 37.52 17.23 10.25
CA GLY A 793 38.41 17.76 11.29
C GLY A 793 37.68 18.40 12.48
N GLN A 794 36.36 18.24 12.57
CA GLN A 794 35.53 18.67 13.68
C GLN A 794 35.03 17.46 14.47
N MET A 795 35.00 17.60 15.80
CA MET A 795 34.32 16.63 16.67
C MET A 795 32.80 16.76 16.51
N VAL A 796 32.17 15.67 16.05
CA VAL A 796 30.73 15.57 15.82
C VAL A 796 30.10 14.64 16.87
N GLU A 797 28.90 14.11 16.63
CA GLU A 797 28.15 13.27 17.57
C GLU A 797 28.90 11.98 17.97
N PRO A 798 28.55 11.36 19.11
CA PRO A 798 29.11 10.06 19.49
C PRO A 798 28.65 8.92 18.57
N GLU A 799 29.39 7.81 18.56
CA GLU A 799 28.97 6.58 17.86
C GLU A 799 27.55 6.16 18.27
N TYR A 800 27.29 6.15 19.57
CA TYR A 800 25.97 6.02 20.18
C TYR A 800 25.94 6.68 21.55
N TYR A 801 24.76 7.08 22.00
CA TYR A 801 24.52 7.41 23.41
C TYR A 801 24.24 6.14 24.21
N VAL A 802 24.42 6.21 25.53
CA VAL A 802 24.13 5.10 26.45
C VAL A 802 23.05 5.58 27.43
N PRO A 803 21.75 5.48 27.10
CA PRO A 803 20.67 5.91 27.99
C PRO A 803 20.55 5.03 29.24
N ILE A 804 19.79 5.45 30.25
CA ILE A 804 19.52 4.65 31.46
C ILE A 804 18.52 3.51 31.26
N ILE A 805 17.75 3.55 30.16
CA ILE A 805 16.76 2.55 29.73
C ILE A 805 16.87 2.33 28.21
N PRO A 806 16.52 1.14 27.67
CA PRO A 806 16.69 0.83 26.26
C PRO A 806 15.68 1.60 25.40
N MET A 807 16.11 2.74 24.86
CA MET A 807 15.25 3.63 24.07
C MET A 807 14.81 3.02 22.73
N SER A 808 15.57 2.04 22.22
CA SER A 808 15.21 1.19 21.07
C SER A 808 13.90 0.42 21.27
N LEU A 809 13.54 0.11 22.52
CA LEU A 809 12.28 -0.52 22.89
C LEU A 809 11.22 0.50 23.33
N VAL A 810 11.62 1.60 23.96
CA VAL A 810 10.67 2.67 24.37
C VAL A 810 9.93 3.23 23.16
N ASN A 811 10.66 3.69 22.15
CA ASN A 811 10.08 4.34 20.97
C ASN A 811 9.98 3.41 19.75
N GLY A 812 10.46 2.17 19.88
CA GLY A 812 10.56 1.26 18.75
C GLY A 812 11.46 1.79 17.64
N ALA A 813 11.39 1.15 16.48
CA ALA A 813 12.12 1.56 15.30
C ALA A 813 11.53 0.96 14.03
N GLU A 814 11.52 1.74 12.94
CA GLU A 814 11.27 1.23 11.61
C GLU A 814 12.33 1.75 10.64
N GLY A 815 12.83 0.88 9.77
CA GLY A 815 13.88 1.22 8.83
C GLY A 815 14.01 0.20 7.72
N ILE A 816 14.27 0.69 6.50
CA ILE A 816 14.53 -0.14 5.33
C ILE A 816 15.89 0.29 4.80
N GLY A 817 16.87 -0.60 4.84
CA GLY A 817 18.18 -0.41 4.24
C GLY A 817 18.39 -1.35 3.05
N THR A 818 19.64 -1.63 2.74
CA THR A 818 20.00 -2.56 1.66
C THR A 818 20.15 -3.97 2.21
N GLY A 819 19.28 -4.88 1.77
CA GLY A 819 19.24 -6.29 2.20
C GLY A 819 18.61 -6.50 3.58
N TRP A 820 18.71 -5.50 4.47
CA TRP A 820 18.17 -5.51 5.82
C TRP A 820 17.00 -4.55 6.01
N SER A 821 16.15 -4.86 6.97
CA SER A 821 15.06 -4.00 7.43
C SER A 821 14.85 -4.24 8.92
N THR A 822 14.24 -3.29 9.60
CA THR A 822 13.93 -3.40 11.03
C THR A 822 12.51 -2.89 11.30
N SER A 823 11.81 -3.59 12.18
CA SER A 823 10.48 -3.23 12.69
C SER A 823 10.41 -3.67 14.16
N ILE A 824 10.56 -2.72 15.06
CA ILE A 824 10.54 -2.90 16.51
C ILE A 824 9.35 -2.13 17.06
N GLN A 825 8.50 -2.82 17.81
CA GLN A 825 7.32 -2.22 18.46
C GLN A 825 7.74 -1.33 19.64
N ASN A 826 6.84 -0.46 20.06
CA ASN A 826 7.05 0.36 21.25
C ASN A 826 6.67 -0.43 22.52
N TYR A 827 7.36 -0.18 23.63
CA TYR A 827 7.13 -0.81 24.92
C TYR A 827 6.97 0.22 26.04
N ASN A 828 6.37 -0.21 27.15
CA ASN A 828 6.04 0.67 28.26
C ASN A 828 7.31 1.05 29.06
N PRO A 829 7.66 2.34 29.18
CA PRO A 829 8.82 2.77 29.96
C PRO A 829 8.80 2.31 31.42
N ILE A 830 7.61 2.24 32.04
CA ILE A 830 7.47 1.82 33.44
C ILE A 830 7.80 0.33 33.59
N GLU A 831 7.32 -0.50 32.66
CA GLU A 831 7.60 -1.93 32.64
C GLU A 831 9.09 -2.20 32.39
N LEU A 832 9.71 -1.47 31.45
CA LEU A 832 11.15 -1.55 31.18
C LEU A 832 11.99 -1.23 32.42
N VAL A 833 11.64 -0.16 33.15
CA VAL A 833 12.31 0.19 34.42
C VAL A 833 12.16 -0.93 35.43
N GLN A 834 10.97 -1.50 35.57
CA GLN A 834 10.74 -2.61 36.49
C GLN A 834 11.56 -3.85 36.13
N GLN A 835 11.62 -4.20 34.84
CA GLN A 835 12.43 -5.31 34.35
C GLN A 835 13.92 -5.10 34.63
N ILE A 836 14.44 -3.87 34.45
CA ILE A 836 15.83 -3.54 34.80
C ILE A 836 16.08 -3.66 36.31
N LYS A 837 15.16 -3.17 37.15
CA LYS A 837 15.26 -3.33 38.61
C LYS A 837 15.27 -4.81 39.00
N ASN A 838 14.39 -5.63 38.44
CA ASN A 838 14.37 -7.08 38.66
C ASN A 838 15.69 -7.73 38.24
N ARG A 839 16.27 -7.28 37.10
CA ARG A 839 17.55 -7.79 36.61
C ARG A 839 18.72 -7.42 37.52
N LEU A 840 18.70 -6.22 38.11
CA LEU A 840 19.65 -5.80 39.16
C LEU A 840 19.52 -6.65 40.43
N ASP A 841 18.34 -7.22 40.69
CA ASP A 841 18.10 -8.20 41.76
C ASP A 841 18.43 -9.65 41.35
N GLY A 842 19.05 -9.86 40.19
CA GLY A 842 19.47 -11.17 39.69
C GLY A 842 18.39 -11.99 38.99
N GLN A 843 17.20 -11.43 38.77
CA GLN A 843 16.11 -12.11 38.05
C GLN A 843 16.30 -12.01 36.53
N GLN A 844 15.70 -12.93 35.78
CA GLN A 844 15.71 -12.88 34.31
C GLN A 844 14.61 -11.96 33.77
N PHE A 845 14.88 -11.33 32.62
CA PHE A 845 13.89 -10.52 31.90
C PHE A 845 12.69 -11.35 31.48
N GLN A 846 11.49 -10.83 31.74
CA GLN A 846 10.24 -11.48 31.37
C GLN A 846 9.73 -10.97 30.01
N PRO A 847 8.93 -11.77 29.28
CA PRO A 847 8.26 -11.30 28.08
C PRO A 847 7.36 -10.08 28.37
N MET A 848 7.46 -9.05 27.52
CA MET A 848 6.66 -7.84 27.62
C MET A 848 5.68 -7.73 26.45
N THR A 849 4.61 -6.95 26.64
CA THR A 849 3.61 -6.69 25.60
C THR A 849 3.86 -5.33 24.95
N PRO A 850 3.69 -5.18 23.63
CA PRO A 850 3.75 -3.88 22.98
C PRO A 850 2.82 -2.86 23.65
N PHE A 851 3.25 -1.61 23.72
CA PHE A 851 2.53 -0.53 24.38
C PHE A 851 2.72 0.78 23.60
N TYR A 852 1.63 1.50 23.40
CA TYR A 852 1.61 2.78 22.71
C TYR A 852 0.95 3.84 23.59
N ARG A 853 1.66 4.96 23.83
CA ARG A 853 1.14 6.06 24.66
C ARG A 853 -0.19 6.59 24.10
N ASN A 854 -1.17 6.73 24.98
CA ASN A 854 -2.54 7.23 24.72
C ASN A 854 -3.39 6.38 23.75
N PHE A 855 -2.97 5.16 23.42
CA PHE A 855 -3.77 4.21 22.66
C PHE A 855 -4.81 3.52 23.55
N ASP A 856 -6.07 3.48 23.11
CA ASP A 856 -7.16 2.84 23.88
C ASP A 856 -7.52 1.43 23.37
N GLY A 857 -6.90 0.97 22.29
CA GLY A 857 -7.24 -0.32 21.68
C GLY A 857 -6.69 -1.50 22.46
N ILE A 858 -6.99 -2.70 21.97
CA ILE A 858 -6.63 -3.96 22.64
C ILE A 858 -5.37 -4.53 21.96
N ILE A 859 -4.39 -4.94 22.76
CA ILE A 859 -3.20 -5.64 22.29
C ILE A 859 -3.19 -7.03 22.90
N GLU A 860 -3.38 -8.05 22.06
CA GLU A 860 -3.39 -9.46 22.47
C GLU A 860 -2.10 -10.15 22.02
N ASN A 861 -1.44 -10.88 22.90
CA ASN A 861 -0.31 -11.74 22.52
C ASN A 861 -0.82 -13.10 22.04
N LEU A 862 -0.31 -13.57 20.92
CA LEU A 862 -0.55 -14.92 20.42
C LEU A 862 0.50 -15.89 20.98
N PRO A 863 0.16 -17.20 21.09
CA PRO A 863 1.09 -18.22 21.58
C PRO A 863 2.39 -18.36 20.78
N ASN A 864 2.43 -17.88 19.54
CA ASN A 864 3.59 -17.93 18.66
C ASN A 864 4.56 -16.73 18.83
N GLY A 865 4.35 -15.88 19.84
CA GLY A 865 5.19 -14.72 20.13
C GLY A 865 4.88 -13.47 19.30
N ASN A 866 3.93 -13.53 18.35
CA ASN A 866 3.40 -12.33 17.68
C ASN A 866 2.18 -11.79 18.43
N GLY A 867 1.87 -10.50 18.30
CA GLY A 867 0.64 -9.91 18.83
C GLY A 867 -0.39 -9.57 17.76
N ILE A 868 -1.61 -9.26 18.18
CA ILE A 868 -2.66 -8.62 17.38
C ILE A 868 -3.04 -7.31 18.06
N ILE A 869 -2.97 -6.21 17.31
CA ILE A 869 -3.49 -4.90 17.71
C ILE A 869 -4.89 -4.76 17.13
N LYS A 870 -5.87 -4.53 18.01
CA LYS A 870 -7.28 -4.34 17.67
C LYS A 870 -7.70 -2.90 17.98
N GLY A 871 -8.50 -2.32 17.10
CA GLY A 871 -9.23 -1.09 17.36
C GLY A 871 -10.40 -1.31 18.33
N LEU A 872 -11.19 -0.26 18.57
CA LEU A 872 -12.41 -0.32 19.36
C LEU A 872 -13.62 -0.03 18.48
N ILE A 873 -14.60 -0.93 18.53
CA ILE A 873 -15.82 -0.89 17.75
C ILE A 873 -17.01 -1.29 18.62
N ASP A 874 -18.06 -0.47 18.62
CA ASP A 874 -19.34 -0.75 19.26
C ASP A 874 -20.40 -0.94 18.17
N CYS A 875 -21.13 -2.05 18.20
CA CYS A 875 -22.20 -2.35 17.24
C CYS A 875 -23.57 -2.21 17.93
N ASN A 876 -24.45 -1.35 17.42
CA ASN A 876 -25.80 -1.18 17.93
C ASN A 876 -26.83 -1.82 16.98
N GLU A 877 -27.21 -3.05 17.29
CA GLU A 877 -28.17 -3.87 16.54
C GLU A 877 -29.58 -3.27 16.44
N ALA A 878 -29.96 -2.37 17.36
CA ALA A 878 -31.30 -1.77 17.36
C ALA A 878 -31.42 -0.58 16.39
N THR A 879 -30.31 0.03 16.03
CA THR A 879 -30.25 1.23 15.18
C THR A 879 -29.47 1.01 13.88
N ASP A 880 -28.86 -0.16 13.73
CA ASP A 880 -27.88 -0.48 12.67
C ASP A 880 -26.74 0.55 12.56
N ILE A 881 -26.35 1.12 13.70
CA ILE A 881 -25.24 2.08 13.81
C ILE A 881 -24.03 1.36 14.39
N ILE A 882 -22.90 1.50 13.72
CA ILE A 882 -21.59 1.05 14.18
C ILE A 882 -20.76 2.27 14.58
N THR A 883 -20.20 2.24 15.79
CA THR A 883 -19.34 3.31 16.31
C THR A 883 -17.90 2.80 16.40
N ILE A 884 -16.97 3.42 15.68
CA ILE A 884 -15.53 3.13 15.77
C ILE A 884 -14.86 4.20 16.62
N ARG A 885 -14.35 3.82 17.80
CA ARG A 885 -13.69 4.74 18.76
C ARG A 885 -12.17 4.70 18.70
N GLU A 886 -11.61 3.64 18.13
CA GLU A 886 -10.16 3.51 18.02
C GLU A 886 -9.77 2.72 16.76
N LEU A 887 -8.76 3.21 16.04
CA LEU A 887 -8.15 2.52 14.89
C LEU A 887 -6.88 1.80 15.34
N THR A 888 -6.46 0.79 14.60
CA THR A 888 -5.16 0.16 14.84
C THR A 888 -3.99 1.14 14.69
N ILE A 889 -2.85 0.79 15.29
CA ILE A 889 -1.64 1.61 15.22
C ILE A 889 -1.17 1.74 13.76
N LYS A 890 -0.74 2.96 13.39
CA LYS A 890 -0.32 3.34 12.02
C LYS A 890 -1.41 3.27 10.95
N LYS A 891 -2.68 3.11 11.36
CA LYS A 891 -3.84 3.35 10.51
C LYS A 891 -4.36 4.78 10.73
N TRP A 892 -4.10 5.64 9.75
CA TRP A 892 -4.36 7.08 9.86
C TRP A 892 -5.80 7.42 9.51
N THR A 893 -6.39 8.35 10.28
CA THR A 893 -7.83 8.68 10.20
C THR A 893 -8.27 9.08 8.80
N LYS A 894 -7.50 9.93 8.09
CA LYS A 894 -7.85 10.40 6.75
C LYS A 894 -7.81 9.27 5.71
N ASN A 895 -6.75 8.46 5.71
CA ASN A 895 -6.64 7.31 4.82
C ASN A 895 -7.76 6.29 5.07
N TYR A 896 -8.15 6.11 6.33
CA TYR A 896 -9.23 5.20 6.69
C TYR A 896 -10.60 5.76 6.28
N LYS A 897 -10.82 7.06 6.42
CA LYS A 897 -12.01 7.74 5.89
C LYS A 897 -12.12 7.58 4.37
N GLU A 898 -11.06 7.88 3.63
CA GLU A 898 -11.04 7.71 2.17
C GLU A 898 -11.39 6.28 1.74
N TRP A 899 -10.98 5.28 2.55
CA TRP A 899 -11.39 3.91 2.36
C TRP A 899 -12.88 3.69 2.62
N LEU A 900 -13.43 4.18 3.74
CA LEU A 900 -14.86 4.10 4.04
C LEU A 900 -15.74 4.79 2.97
N ASP A 901 -15.34 5.99 2.53
CA ASP A 901 -16.03 6.73 1.47
C ASP A 901 -16.07 5.93 0.15
N LYS A 902 -14.97 5.23 -0.16
CA LYS A 902 -14.90 4.37 -1.33
C LYS A 902 -15.84 3.16 -1.20
N GLU A 903 -15.80 2.44 -0.08
CA GLU A 903 -16.67 1.28 0.16
C GLU A 903 -18.16 1.69 0.13
N MET A 904 -18.49 2.87 0.66
CA MET A 904 -19.84 3.43 0.61
C MET A 904 -20.33 3.70 -0.81
N ALA A 905 -19.43 4.06 -1.73
CA ALA A 905 -19.75 4.37 -3.12
C ALA A 905 -19.87 3.13 -4.05
N GLU A 906 -19.55 1.93 -3.57
CA GLU A 906 -19.62 0.70 -4.39
C GLU A 906 -21.08 0.22 -4.58
N GLU A 907 -21.38 -0.31 -5.78
CA GLU A 907 -22.71 -0.87 -6.08
C GLU A 907 -22.99 -2.08 -5.17
N GLY A 908 -24.03 -1.98 -4.34
CA GLY A 908 -24.36 -3.00 -3.33
C GLY A 908 -23.72 -2.79 -1.95
N SER A 909 -23.16 -1.60 -1.69
CA SER A 909 -22.64 -1.20 -0.38
C SER A 909 -23.65 -1.46 0.76
N GLN A 910 -23.12 -1.90 1.90
CA GLN A 910 -23.86 -2.08 3.14
C GLN A 910 -23.78 -0.86 4.07
N ILE A 911 -22.96 0.15 3.69
CA ILE A 911 -22.80 1.42 4.40
C ILE A 911 -23.72 2.45 3.74
N VAL A 912 -24.55 3.10 4.56
CA VAL A 912 -25.59 4.07 4.15
C VAL A 912 -25.14 5.51 4.41
N ASP A 913 -24.57 5.80 5.59
CA ASP A 913 -24.14 7.12 6.01
C ASP A 913 -22.87 7.03 6.87
N LEU A 914 -22.05 8.07 6.86
CA LEU A 914 -20.81 8.17 7.61
C LEU A 914 -20.72 9.54 8.30
N ARG A 915 -20.51 9.55 9.61
CA ARG A 915 -20.33 10.76 10.42
C ARG A 915 -19.05 10.70 11.25
N GLU A 916 -18.42 11.86 11.41
CA GLU A 916 -17.13 12.00 12.08
C GLU A 916 -17.26 12.95 13.28
N TYR A 917 -16.80 12.50 14.46
CA TYR A 917 -16.77 13.31 15.68
C TYR A 917 -15.39 13.25 16.34
N HIS A 918 -14.34 13.28 15.52
CA HIS A 918 -12.95 13.18 15.96
C HIS A 918 -12.56 14.39 16.84
N THR A 919 -11.71 14.14 17.83
CA THR A 919 -10.97 15.19 18.53
C THR A 919 -9.49 15.10 18.16
N LYS A 920 -8.66 16.04 18.66
CA LYS A 920 -7.20 15.99 18.45
C LYS A 920 -6.58 14.67 18.95
N TYR A 921 -7.20 14.03 19.94
CA TYR A 921 -6.63 12.86 20.64
C TYR A 921 -7.44 11.57 20.45
N LYS A 922 -8.75 11.65 20.18
CA LYS A 922 -9.64 10.49 20.11
C LYS A 922 -10.31 10.39 18.75
N ILE A 923 -10.47 9.15 18.29
CA ILE A 923 -11.16 8.83 17.04
C ILE A 923 -12.63 8.53 17.36
N HIS A 924 -13.50 8.88 16.43
CA HIS A 924 -14.94 8.61 16.54
C HIS A 924 -15.56 8.66 15.14
N PHE A 925 -15.90 7.49 14.59
CA PHE A 925 -16.76 7.36 13.43
C PHE A 925 -18.10 6.78 13.86
N GLU A 926 -19.21 7.34 13.38
CA GLU A 926 -20.52 6.69 13.39
C GLU A 926 -20.84 6.28 11.94
N ILE A 927 -21.11 5.00 11.73
CA ILE A 927 -21.38 4.40 10.43
C ILE A 927 -22.80 3.82 10.48
N GLN A 928 -23.69 4.36 9.65
CA GLN A 928 -25.03 3.80 9.48
C GLN A 928 -24.94 2.65 8.46
N MET A 929 -25.39 1.47 8.85
CA MET A 929 -25.49 0.31 7.98
C MET A 929 -26.92 0.19 7.42
N VAL A 930 -27.09 -0.66 6.41
CA VAL A 930 -28.40 -1.10 5.92
C VAL A 930 -29.16 -1.84 7.02
N ASP A 931 -30.46 -1.58 7.12
CA ASP A 931 -31.34 -2.16 8.15
C ASP A 931 -31.19 -3.69 8.27
N GLY A 932 -30.95 -4.17 9.49
CA GLY A 932 -30.75 -5.59 9.81
C GLY A 932 -29.34 -6.13 9.56
N PHE A 933 -28.47 -5.40 8.85
CA PHE A 933 -27.15 -5.91 8.48
C PHE A 933 -26.21 -6.09 9.68
N VAL A 934 -26.33 -5.26 10.73
CA VAL A 934 -25.46 -5.37 11.91
C VAL A 934 -25.67 -6.71 12.62
N GLN A 935 -26.89 -7.26 12.61
CA GLN A 935 -27.19 -8.56 13.20
C GLN A 935 -26.54 -9.73 12.45
N ASP A 936 -26.39 -9.58 11.13
CA ASP A 936 -25.74 -10.58 10.27
C ASP A 936 -24.20 -10.50 10.32
N LEU A 937 -23.65 -9.44 10.92
CA LEU A 937 -22.22 -9.15 10.92
C LEU A 937 -21.46 -10.01 11.95
N ARG A 938 -20.97 -11.17 11.51
CA ARG A 938 -20.25 -12.13 12.37
C ARG A 938 -18.90 -11.63 12.91
N ASN A 939 -18.15 -10.86 12.12
CA ASN A 939 -16.82 -10.38 12.52
C ASN A 939 -16.61 -8.89 12.18
N PRO A 940 -17.14 -7.98 13.02
CA PRO A 940 -17.06 -6.53 12.77
C PRO A 940 -15.63 -5.99 12.67
N LEU A 941 -14.71 -6.52 13.49
CA LEU A 941 -13.31 -6.08 13.48
C LEU A 941 -12.62 -6.38 12.14
N GLU A 942 -12.87 -7.55 11.56
CA GLU A 942 -12.31 -7.93 10.26
C GLU A 942 -12.95 -7.14 9.11
N TYR A 943 -14.27 -6.99 9.13
CA TYR A 943 -15.02 -6.23 8.12
C TYR A 943 -14.52 -4.79 8.02
N PHE A 944 -14.32 -4.12 9.15
CA PHE A 944 -13.81 -2.74 9.21
C PHE A 944 -12.27 -2.64 9.24
N LYS A 945 -11.57 -3.77 9.02
CA LYS A 945 -10.10 -3.84 9.00
C LYS A 945 -9.46 -3.25 10.27
N LEU A 946 -10.10 -3.41 11.43
CA LEU A 946 -9.67 -2.90 12.74
C LEU A 946 -8.81 -3.92 13.50
N SER A 947 -8.10 -4.78 12.78
CA SER A 947 -7.15 -5.75 13.31
C SER A 947 -5.87 -5.71 12.48
N SER A 948 -4.72 -5.63 13.15
CA SER A 948 -3.40 -5.64 12.50
C SER A 948 -2.40 -6.48 13.29
N PRO A 949 -1.51 -7.23 12.62
CA PRO A 949 -0.48 -7.99 13.31
C PRO A 949 0.57 -7.06 13.96
N ALA A 950 0.92 -7.33 15.22
CA ALA A 950 2.10 -6.80 15.89
C ALA A 950 3.21 -7.84 15.83
N SER A 951 3.94 -7.89 14.71
CA SER A 951 5.03 -8.86 14.57
C SER A 951 6.29 -8.38 15.27
N CYS A 952 6.92 -9.30 16.01
CA CYS A 952 8.26 -9.14 16.60
C CYS A 952 9.32 -9.92 15.79
N SER A 953 8.99 -10.40 14.58
CA SER A 953 9.86 -11.29 13.80
C SER A 953 11.08 -10.61 13.15
N ASN A 954 11.12 -9.27 13.10
CA ASN A 954 12.10 -8.50 12.35
C ASN A 954 12.75 -7.39 13.20
N MET A 955 13.31 -7.76 14.35
CA MET A 955 14.06 -6.83 15.20
C MET A 955 15.53 -6.84 14.81
N VAL A 956 15.95 -5.86 14.01
CA VAL A 956 17.33 -5.72 13.52
C VAL A 956 17.92 -4.42 14.04
N LEU A 957 19.08 -4.48 14.68
CA LEU A 957 19.77 -3.33 15.28
C LEU A 957 21.27 -3.44 14.99
N PHE A 958 21.97 -2.31 15.05
CA PHE A 958 23.43 -2.35 15.23
C PHE A 958 23.74 -2.62 16.70
N ASP A 959 24.53 -3.66 16.94
CA ASP A 959 24.97 -4.05 18.28
C ASP A 959 25.97 -3.02 18.87
N SER A 960 26.45 -3.27 20.09
CA SER A 960 27.43 -2.40 20.76
C SER A 960 28.79 -2.29 20.05
N ASN A 961 29.09 -3.17 19.10
CA ASN A 961 30.28 -3.16 18.26
C ASN A 961 30.01 -2.62 16.85
N ASN A 962 28.86 -1.96 16.64
CA ASN A 962 28.40 -1.45 15.35
C ASN A 962 28.26 -2.54 14.27
N LYS A 963 27.96 -3.78 14.66
CA LYS A 963 27.64 -4.87 13.73
C LYS A 963 26.13 -5.07 13.65
N ILE A 964 25.62 -5.25 12.44
CA ILE A 964 24.19 -5.50 12.23
C ILE A 964 23.81 -6.89 12.74
N LYS A 965 22.79 -6.97 13.58
CA LYS A 965 22.35 -8.20 14.23
C LYS A 965 20.82 -8.27 14.27
N LYS A 966 20.27 -9.45 13.98
CA LYS A 966 18.86 -9.77 14.19
C LYS A 966 18.69 -10.37 15.58
N TYR A 967 17.71 -9.87 16.33
CA TYR A 967 17.33 -10.35 17.66
C TYR A 967 16.03 -11.15 17.52
N GLU A 968 15.97 -12.31 18.18
CA GLU A 968 14.79 -13.20 18.11
C GLU A 968 13.73 -12.81 19.15
N CYS A 969 14.15 -12.27 20.30
CA CYS A 969 13.25 -11.78 21.33
C CYS A 969 13.69 -10.43 21.93
N VAL A 970 12.79 -9.78 22.65
CA VAL A 970 13.03 -8.47 23.29
C VAL A 970 14.02 -8.60 24.45
N GLN A 971 14.00 -9.74 25.12
CA GLN A 971 14.86 -10.05 26.26
C GLN A 971 16.33 -10.08 25.85
N ASP A 972 16.65 -10.54 24.64
CA ASP A 972 18.01 -10.50 24.09
C ASP A 972 18.51 -9.06 23.93
N ILE A 973 17.64 -8.16 23.46
CA ILE A 973 17.94 -6.73 23.33
C ILE A 973 18.19 -6.12 24.71
N MET A 974 17.32 -6.44 25.69
CA MET A 974 17.45 -5.95 27.06
C MET A 974 18.71 -6.45 27.75
N GLU A 975 19.07 -7.72 27.58
CA GLU A 975 20.27 -8.31 28.20
C GLU A 975 21.54 -7.67 27.64
N GLU A 976 21.66 -7.55 26.32
CA GLU A 976 22.83 -6.91 25.72
C GLU A 976 22.95 -5.44 26.14
N PHE A 977 21.84 -4.69 26.13
CA PHE A 977 21.79 -3.32 26.62
C PHE A 977 22.21 -3.23 28.09
N TYR A 978 21.69 -4.12 28.94
CA TYR A 978 21.95 -4.13 30.38
C TYR A 978 23.44 -4.29 30.69
N GLN A 979 24.11 -5.24 30.02
CA GLN A 979 25.53 -5.50 30.23
C GLN A 979 26.39 -4.26 29.92
N VAL A 980 26.14 -3.63 28.77
CA VAL A 980 26.86 -2.42 28.35
C VAL A 980 26.55 -1.25 29.27
N ARG A 981 25.28 -1.05 29.65
CA ARG A 981 24.90 0.04 30.56
C ARG A 981 25.52 -0.12 31.94
N LEU A 982 25.58 -1.34 32.47
CA LEU A 982 26.23 -1.65 33.74
C LEU A 982 27.72 -1.29 33.71
N GLU A 983 28.43 -1.66 32.64
CA GLU A 983 29.84 -1.28 32.42
C GLU A 983 30.00 0.25 32.36
N PHE A 984 29.08 0.96 31.70
CA PHE A 984 29.11 2.42 31.66
C PHE A 984 28.86 3.06 33.03
N TYR A 985 28.08 2.44 33.92
CA TYR A 985 27.98 2.90 35.30
C TYR A 985 29.28 2.70 36.10
N HIS A 986 30.02 1.62 35.86
CA HIS A 986 31.38 1.47 36.40
C HIS A 986 32.27 2.64 35.93
N LYS A 987 32.33 2.87 34.61
CA LYS A 987 33.11 3.98 34.01
C LYS A 987 32.68 5.34 34.55
N ARG A 988 31.38 5.58 34.72
CA ARG A 988 30.82 6.82 35.29
C ARG A 988 31.25 7.01 36.74
N LYS A 989 31.14 5.97 37.56
CA LYS A 989 31.58 6.03 38.97
C LYS A 989 33.06 6.38 39.05
N ASP A 990 33.91 5.70 38.29
CA ASP A 990 35.35 5.95 38.26
C ASP A 990 35.70 7.37 37.79
N TYR A 991 35.01 7.86 36.76
CA TYR A 991 35.17 9.23 36.27
C TYR A 991 34.75 10.27 37.32
N LEU A 992 33.60 10.07 37.98
CA LEU A 992 33.10 10.99 39.00
C LEU A 992 33.99 11.00 40.26
N ILE A 993 34.52 9.84 40.68
CA ILE A 993 35.52 9.75 41.75
C ILE A 993 36.78 10.50 41.35
N SER A 994 37.31 10.25 40.14
CA SER A 994 38.49 10.95 39.62
C SER A 994 38.27 12.46 39.55
N LYS A 995 37.08 12.91 39.15
CA LYS A 995 36.71 14.34 39.14
C LYS A 995 36.71 14.93 40.55
N LEU A 996 36.10 14.25 41.51
CA LEU A 996 36.07 14.69 42.91
C LEU A 996 37.47 14.68 43.54
N ASP A 997 38.32 13.68 43.23
CA ASP A 997 39.73 13.65 43.64
C ASP A 997 40.48 14.90 43.18
N ARG A 998 40.29 15.31 41.91
CA ARG A 998 40.89 16.53 41.37
C ARG A 998 40.37 17.79 42.06
N GLU A 999 39.06 17.88 42.28
CA GLU A 999 38.44 19.02 42.98
C GLU A 999 38.97 19.13 44.42
N VAL A 1000 39.08 18.01 45.13
CA VAL A 1000 39.66 17.95 46.48
C VAL A 1000 41.12 18.39 46.46
N GLN A 1001 41.96 17.86 45.56
CA GLN A 1001 43.37 18.26 45.45
C GLN A 1001 43.52 19.74 45.07
N LEU A 1002 42.67 20.27 44.19
CA LEU A 1002 42.71 21.66 43.78
C LEU A 1002 42.31 22.60 44.92
N LEU A 1003 41.26 22.26 45.67
CA LEU A 1003 40.83 23.01 46.85
C LEU A 1003 41.86 22.94 47.99
N ASP A 1004 42.45 21.77 48.23
CA ASP A 1004 43.51 21.58 49.23
C ASP A 1004 44.75 22.41 48.89
N ASN A 1005 45.22 22.38 47.63
CA ASN A 1005 46.32 23.23 47.17
C ASN A 1005 45.99 24.73 47.30
N LYS A 1006 44.77 25.17 46.94
CA LYS A 1006 44.36 26.57 47.10
C LYS A 1006 44.36 27.00 48.57
N LEU A 1007 43.79 26.16 49.43
CA LEU A 1007 43.69 26.45 50.85
C LEU A 1007 45.07 26.47 51.53
N LYS A 1008 45.93 25.50 51.20
CA LYS A 1008 47.33 25.46 51.65
C LYS A 1008 48.07 26.72 51.20
N PHE A 1009 47.91 27.13 49.94
CA PHE A 1009 48.55 28.36 49.42
C PHE A 1009 48.08 29.60 50.19
N ILE A 1010 46.77 29.78 50.36
CA ILE A 1010 46.23 30.95 51.06
C ILE A 1010 46.68 30.98 52.52
N LYS A 1011 46.62 29.84 53.23
CA LYS A 1011 47.07 29.75 54.63
C LYS A 1011 48.56 30.11 54.77
N MET A 1012 49.41 29.61 53.87
CA MET A 1012 50.84 29.92 53.85
C MET A 1012 51.16 31.37 53.46
N VAL A 1013 50.29 32.03 52.70
CA VAL A 1013 50.42 33.47 52.38
C VAL A 1013 50.01 34.32 53.58
N ILE A 1014 48.94 33.94 54.29
CA ILE A 1014 48.48 34.62 55.51
C ILE A 1014 49.51 34.46 56.64
N SER A 1015 50.15 33.30 56.77
CA SER A 1015 51.21 33.04 57.77
C SER A 1015 52.59 33.62 57.39
N GLU A 1016 52.68 34.35 56.26
CA GLU A 1016 53.92 34.90 55.69
C GLU A 1016 55.00 33.87 55.30
N GLU A 1017 54.66 32.57 55.23
CA GLU A 1017 55.56 31.51 54.77
C GLU A 1017 55.84 31.59 53.26
N ILE A 1018 54.85 32.05 52.48
CA ILE A 1018 55.01 32.36 51.05
C ILE A 1018 54.92 33.87 50.85
N LYS A 1019 56.01 34.46 50.36
CA LYS A 1019 56.08 35.90 50.06
C LYS A 1019 55.75 36.15 48.60
N ILE A 1020 54.61 36.79 48.34
CA ILE A 1020 54.18 37.16 46.98
C ILE A 1020 54.62 38.59 46.62
N ARG A 1021 54.72 39.48 47.61
CA ARG A 1021 55.02 40.90 47.38
C ARG A 1021 56.48 41.09 46.94
N ASN A 1022 56.67 41.74 45.78
CA ASN A 1022 57.98 42.08 45.21
C ASN A 1022 58.89 40.85 44.91
N VAL A 1023 58.32 39.70 44.57
CA VAL A 1023 59.04 38.48 44.18
C VAL A 1023 58.83 38.20 42.69
N LYS A 1024 59.91 37.84 41.97
CA LYS A 1024 59.81 37.45 40.55
C LYS A 1024 58.97 36.17 40.42
N LYS A 1025 58.09 36.10 39.41
CA LYS A 1025 57.19 34.95 39.18
C LYS A 1025 57.93 33.60 39.12
N ILE A 1026 59.14 33.58 38.55
CA ILE A 1026 60.00 32.37 38.49
C ILE A 1026 60.42 31.90 39.90
N ASP A 1027 60.76 32.82 40.79
CA ASP A 1027 61.17 32.49 42.16
C ASP A 1027 59.97 32.08 43.01
N LEU A 1028 58.78 32.60 42.71
CA LEU A 1028 57.51 32.14 43.28
C LEU A 1028 57.17 30.70 42.86
N VAL A 1029 57.35 30.37 41.57
CA VAL A 1029 57.17 28.99 41.07
C VAL A 1029 58.15 28.02 41.75
N LYS A 1030 59.42 28.42 41.95
CA LYS A 1030 60.39 27.62 42.72
C LYS A 1030 59.98 27.43 44.18
N GLN A 1031 59.40 28.45 44.82
CA GLN A 1031 58.84 28.32 46.17
C GLN A 1031 57.69 27.30 46.18
N LEU A 1032 56.77 27.35 45.22
CA LEU A 1032 55.65 26.41 45.12
C LEU A 1032 56.11 24.97 44.89
N ASP A 1033 57.07 24.75 44.00
CA ASP A 1033 57.69 23.42 43.82
C ASP A 1033 58.35 22.93 45.13
N LYS A 1034 59.07 23.80 45.86
CA LYS A 1034 59.71 23.46 47.14
C LYS A 1034 58.70 23.04 48.21
N TYR A 1035 57.53 23.69 48.27
CA TYR A 1035 56.48 23.37 49.23
C TYR A 1035 55.57 22.21 48.77
N GLY A 1036 55.89 21.58 47.64
CA GLY A 1036 55.19 20.40 47.14
C GLY A 1036 53.78 20.70 46.65
N PHE A 1037 53.52 21.90 46.11
CA PHE A 1037 52.25 22.18 45.44
C PHE A 1037 52.16 21.36 44.15
N THR A 1038 50.97 20.81 43.88
CA THR A 1038 50.75 19.97 42.70
C THR A 1038 50.71 20.83 41.44
N ARG A 1039 51.47 20.45 40.40
CA ARG A 1039 51.42 21.14 39.12
C ARG A 1039 50.07 20.89 38.44
N PHE A 1040 49.57 21.87 37.68
CA PHE A 1040 48.26 21.73 37.01
C PHE A 1040 48.21 20.55 36.02
N SER A 1041 49.32 20.24 35.34
CA SER A 1041 49.46 19.05 34.49
C SER A 1041 49.27 17.75 35.27
N GLN A 1042 49.77 17.69 36.50
CA GLN A 1042 49.60 16.55 37.42
C GLN A 1042 48.18 16.49 38.01
N LEU A 1043 47.53 17.64 38.22
CA LEU A 1043 46.12 17.72 38.61
C LEU A 1043 45.18 17.21 37.50
N ILE A 1044 45.57 17.32 36.23
CA ILE A 1044 44.75 16.86 35.09
C ILE A 1044 45.07 15.40 34.72
N GLN A 1045 46.25 14.87 35.05
CA GLN A 1045 46.62 13.48 34.74
C GLN A 1045 45.57 12.49 35.26
N VAL A 1046 44.91 11.80 34.33
CA VAL A 1046 43.90 10.76 34.60
C VAL A 1046 44.59 9.55 35.23
N LYS A 1047 44.38 9.28 36.52
CA LYS A 1047 44.59 7.94 37.10
C LYS A 1047 43.37 7.07 36.76
N SER A 1048 43.25 6.62 35.51
CA SER A 1048 42.27 5.61 35.12
C SER A 1048 42.87 4.68 34.06
N THR A 1049 42.59 3.40 34.27
CA THR A 1049 42.92 2.22 33.48
C THR A 1049 42.57 2.38 32.00
N LYS A 1050 43.59 2.24 31.13
CA LYS A 1050 43.53 1.91 29.69
C LYS A 1050 42.26 2.32 28.92
N VAL A 1051 41.98 3.62 28.81
CA VAL A 1051 41.36 4.20 27.61
C VAL A 1051 42.01 5.57 27.38
N LYS A 1052 42.79 5.72 26.31
CA LYS A 1052 43.28 7.04 25.87
C LYS A 1052 42.08 7.81 25.31
N ALA A 1053 41.42 8.60 26.15
CA ALA A 1053 40.46 9.60 25.70
C ALA A 1053 41.22 10.82 25.15
N PHE A 1054 41.01 11.14 23.88
CA PHE A 1054 41.63 12.25 23.16
C PHE A 1054 40.83 13.54 23.44
N GLY A 1055 40.97 14.10 24.64
CA GLY A 1055 40.15 15.25 25.09
C GLY A 1055 40.87 16.36 25.87
N ASP A 1056 42.10 16.14 26.33
CA ASP A 1056 42.75 17.07 27.25
C ASP A 1056 43.55 18.20 26.57
N SER A 1057 43.62 18.23 25.23
CA SER A 1057 44.40 19.24 24.50
C SER A 1057 43.64 20.54 24.18
N GLN A 1058 42.30 20.55 24.17
CA GLN A 1058 41.53 21.75 23.76
C GLN A 1058 41.08 22.66 24.92
N LYS A 1059 41.16 22.22 26.19
CA LYS A 1059 40.81 23.07 27.35
C LYS A 1059 41.89 24.09 27.74
N GLN A 1060 43.08 24.04 27.12
CA GLN A 1060 44.12 25.05 27.35
C GLN A 1060 43.95 26.32 26.49
N GLN A 1061 43.04 26.34 25.51
CA GLN A 1061 42.85 27.49 24.62
C GLN A 1061 41.61 28.35 24.93
N LYS A 1062 40.62 27.86 25.69
CA LYS A 1062 39.37 28.60 25.94
C LYS A 1062 39.37 29.57 27.13
N ASN A 1063 40.46 29.65 27.90
CA ASN A 1063 40.55 30.60 29.02
C ASN A 1063 41.35 31.88 28.70
N VAL A 1064 41.57 32.19 27.42
CA VAL A 1064 42.26 33.43 27.00
C VAL A 1064 41.36 34.37 26.18
N ASP A 1065 40.23 33.91 25.64
CA ASP A 1065 39.48 34.66 24.60
C ASP A 1065 38.06 35.13 25.02
N GLU A 1066 37.73 35.25 26.30
CA GLU A 1066 36.38 35.71 26.73
C GLU A 1066 36.30 37.16 27.26
N ASP A 1067 37.34 37.98 27.09
CA ASP A 1067 37.27 39.43 27.30
C ASP A 1067 37.96 40.19 26.15
N GLU A 1068 37.43 40.12 24.93
CA GLU A 1068 37.77 41.07 23.86
C GLU A 1068 36.68 41.05 22.75
N SER A 1069 35.61 41.81 22.99
CA SER A 1069 34.73 42.28 21.92
C SER A 1069 34.41 43.76 22.10
N GLU A 1070 35.46 44.58 22.05
CA GLU A 1070 35.40 45.95 21.54
C GLU A 1070 36.63 46.13 20.64
N VAL A 1071 36.43 46.09 19.32
CA VAL A 1071 37.46 46.41 18.34
C VAL A 1071 37.20 47.83 17.84
N GLU A 1072 38.04 48.78 18.28
CA GLU A 1072 38.44 49.91 17.44
C GLU A 1072 39.83 49.59 16.84
N GLU A 1073 39.97 49.85 15.55
CA GLU A 1073 41.18 49.64 14.76
C GLU A 1073 42.33 50.57 15.17
N VAL A 1074 43.53 50.04 15.42
CA VAL A 1074 44.79 50.76 15.15
C VAL A 1074 45.90 49.81 14.70
N SER A 1075 46.56 50.21 13.61
CA SER A 1075 47.77 49.70 12.97
C SER A 1075 49.03 49.66 13.84
N GLY A 1076 49.93 48.70 13.61
CA GLY A 1076 51.33 48.78 14.07
C GLY A 1076 52.16 47.50 13.89
N ASP A 1077 52.94 47.42 12.81
CA ASP A 1077 53.81 46.28 12.44
C ASP A 1077 55.16 46.20 13.20
N GLU A 1078 55.39 47.04 14.21
CA GLU A 1078 56.71 47.13 14.88
C GLU A 1078 56.87 46.20 16.10
N GLU A 1079 55.80 45.69 16.72
CA GLU A 1079 55.90 44.78 17.87
C GLU A 1079 56.20 43.31 17.50
N LYS A 1080 55.94 42.91 16.24
CA LYS A 1080 56.18 41.52 15.79
C LYS A 1080 57.67 41.22 15.58
N GLN A 1081 58.52 42.23 15.37
CA GLN A 1081 59.95 42.03 15.16
C GLN A 1081 60.75 41.89 16.47
N GLN A 1082 60.35 42.55 17.56
CA GLN A 1082 61.00 42.37 18.87
C GLN A 1082 60.71 41.00 19.49
N LYS A 1083 59.51 40.43 19.29
CA LYS A 1083 59.16 39.08 19.76
C LYS A 1083 59.95 37.97 19.05
N LYS A 1084 60.44 38.20 17.83
CA LYS A 1084 61.24 37.23 17.05
C LYS A 1084 62.74 37.21 17.40
N GLN A 1085 63.28 38.24 18.04
CA GLN A 1085 64.69 38.27 18.47
C GLN A 1085 64.92 37.71 19.87
N ILE A 1086 63.90 37.70 20.73
CA ILE A 1086 64.00 37.16 22.11
C ILE A 1086 63.89 35.63 22.13
N SER A 1087 63.20 35.02 21.16
CA SER A 1087 63.02 33.57 21.08
C SER A 1087 64.24 32.77 20.60
N LYS A 1088 65.31 33.44 20.13
CA LYS A 1088 66.55 32.79 19.66
C LYS A 1088 67.70 32.73 20.68
N LYS A 1089 67.54 33.25 21.90
CA LYS A 1089 68.63 33.31 22.92
C LYS A 1089 68.42 32.51 24.20
N LEU A 1090 67.37 31.69 24.30
CA LEU A 1090 67.09 30.86 25.49
C LEU A 1090 66.93 29.39 25.10
N GLN A 1091 68.02 28.77 24.64
CA GLN A 1091 68.15 27.31 24.54
C GLN A 1091 69.40 26.91 25.32
N GLN A 1092 69.25 26.75 26.64
CA GLN A 1092 70.06 25.90 27.54
C GLN A 1092 69.69 26.22 29.00
N THR A 1093 68.52 25.74 29.42
CA THR A 1093 68.13 25.47 30.82
C THR A 1093 66.78 24.73 30.78
N PRO A 1094 66.45 23.83 31.73
CA PRO A 1094 65.15 23.17 31.74
C PRO A 1094 64.09 24.27 31.89
N SER A 1095 63.22 24.41 30.89
CA SER A 1095 62.16 25.42 30.91
C SER A 1095 61.21 25.12 32.07
N ILE A 1096 61.30 25.88 33.15
CA ILE A 1096 60.26 25.91 34.19
C ILE A 1096 59.01 26.47 33.49
N ASP A 1097 58.01 25.63 33.24
CA ASP A 1097 56.75 26.07 32.68
C ASP A 1097 55.97 26.86 33.75
N ILE A 1098 56.06 28.18 33.63
CA ILE A 1098 55.49 29.15 34.58
C ILE A 1098 53.94 29.05 34.62
N GLY A 1099 53.31 28.43 33.61
CA GLY A 1099 51.86 28.27 33.53
C GLY A 1099 51.26 27.25 34.51
N GLU A 1100 52.05 26.29 35.01
CA GLU A 1100 51.55 25.14 35.76
C GLU A 1100 50.97 25.48 37.14
N PHE A 1101 51.24 26.66 37.69
CA PHE A 1101 50.71 27.12 38.99
C PHE A 1101 49.74 28.30 38.87
N ASN A 1102 49.32 28.67 37.65
CA ASN A 1102 48.43 29.81 37.45
C ASN A 1102 47.12 29.68 38.25
N TYR A 1103 46.60 28.47 38.47
CA TYR A 1103 45.39 28.26 39.29
C TYR A 1103 45.50 28.72 40.76
N LEU A 1104 46.73 28.94 41.26
CA LEU A 1104 47.03 29.55 42.56
C LEU A 1104 47.39 31.03 42.40
N LEU A 1105 48.19 31.37 41.38
CA LEU A 1105 48.75 32.70 41.19
C LEU A 1105 47.78 33.71 40.57
N SER A 1106 46.74 33.25 39.89
CA SER A 1106 45.69 34.09 39.28
C SER A 1106 44.47 34.27 40.19
N MET A 1107 44.58 33.90 41.48
CA MET A 1107 43.48 34.08 42.42
C MET A 1107 43.27 35.57 42.75
N PRO A 1108 42.03 36.08 42.77
CA PRO A 1108 41.75 37.46 43.15
C PRO A 1108 42.23 37.77 44.57
N LEU A 1109 42.68 39.00 44.86
CA LEU A 1109 43.22 39.38 46.19
C LEU A 1109 42.23 39.09 47.34
N PHE A 1110 40.93 39.24 47.09
CA PHE A 1110 39.85 38.92 48.04
C PHE A 1110 39.80 37.42 48.43
N SER A 1111 40.48 36.52 47.71
CA SER A 1111 40.59 35.12 48.12
C SER A 1111 41.37 34.92 49.42
N LEU A 1112 42.10 35.94 49.89
CA LEU A 1112 42.88 35.93 51.13
C LEU A 1112 42.08 36.38 52.36
N THR A 1113 40.80 36.74 52.23
CA THR A 1113 39.99 37.12 53.41
C THR A 1113 39.58 35.89 54.24
N TYR A 1114 39.34 36.11 55.53
CA TYR A 1114 38.95 35.06 56.47
C TYR A 1114 37.69 34.31 56.00
N GLU A 1115 36.65 35.04 55.57
CA GLU A 1115 35.38 34.46 55.12
C GLU A 1115 35.58 33.56 53.90
N LYS A 1116 36.52 33.91 53.02
CA LYS A 1116 36.79 33.12 51.82
C LYS A 1116 37.61 31.87 52.11
N VAL A 1117 38.50 31.92 53.10
CA VAL A 1117 39.22 30.75 53.61
C VAL A 1117 38.27 29.76 54.28
N GLU A 1118 37.37 30.24 55.13
CA GLU A 1118 36.33 29.41 55.78
C GLU A 1118 35.44 28.76 54.72
N LYS A 1119 34.96 29.54 53.74
CA LYS A 1119 34.17 29.01 52.62
C LYS A 1119 34.93 27.95 51.80
N LEU A 1120 36.22 28.14 51.52
CA LEU A 1120 37.03 27.14 50.79
C LEU A 1120 37.26 25.87 51.62
N GLN A 1121 37.43 26.01 52.94
CA GLN A 1121 37.53 24.89 53.87
C GLN A 1121 36.23 24.09 53.93
N ASP A 1122 35.08 24.76 53.97
CA ASP A 1122 33.76 24.12 53.91
C ASP A 1122 33.53 23.42 52.58
N GLU A 1123 33.86 24.08 51.46
CA GLU A 1123 33.81 23.49 50.12
C GLU A 1123 34.70 22.24 50.04
N LEU A 1124 35.91 22.26 50.59
CA LEU A 1124 36.81 21.09 50.64
C LEU A 1124 36.19 19.95 51.45
N ASN A 1125 35.70 20.23 52.65
CA ASN A 1125 35.07 19.23 53.53
C ASN A 1125 33.86 18.58 52.85
N GLN A 1126 33.01 19.38 52.19
CA GLN A 1126 31.86 18.88 51.43
C GLN A 1126 32.27 17.98 50.26
N ARG A 1127 33.36 18.32 49.54
CA ARG A 1127 33.86 17.50 48.42
C ARG A 1127 34.48 16.19 48.89
N VAL A 1128 35.21 16.20 50.01
CA VAL A 1128 35.73 14.98 50.64
C VAL A 1128 34.59 14.05 51.07
N GLN A 1129 33.57 14.57 51.75
CA GLN A 1129 32.39 13.79 52.13
C GLN A 1129 31.65 13.23 50.91
N SER A 1130 31.46 14.05 49.86
CA SER A 1130 30.82 13.62 48.62
C SER A 1130 31.60 12.50 47.92
N ARG A 1131 32.93 12.58 47.93
CA ARG A 1131 33.83 11.57 47.40
C ARG A 1131 33.71 10.26 48.17
N GLU A 1132 33.80 10.29 49.50
CA GLU A 1132 33.66 9.10 50.34
C GLU A 1132 32.29 8.43 50.17
N ALA A 1133 31.22 9.24 50.13
CA ALA A 1133 29.87 8.75 49.87
C ALA A 1133 29.77 8.06 48.50
N LEU A 1134 30.39 8.61 47.46
CA LEU A 1134 30.38 8.02 46.12
C LEU A 1134 31.24 6.74 46.04
N VAL A 1135 32.42 6.71 46.67
CA VAL A 1135 33.29 5.52 46.73
C VAL A 1135 32.54 4.33 47.32
N ASN A 1136 31.83 4.56 48.43
CA ASN A 1136 31.07 3.53 49.15
C ASN A 1136 29.73 3.18 48.49
N LYS A 1137 29.31 3.90 47.44
CA LYS A 1137 28.03 3.68 46.78
C LYS A 1137 28.09 2.52 45.79
N GLU A 1138 27.21 1.54 45.93
CA GLU A 1138 27.08 0.47 44.93
C GLU A 1138 26.53 0.98 43.60
N ILE A 1139 26.94 0.34 42.51
CA ILE A 1139 26.51 0.71 41.15
C ILE A 1139 25.04 0.43 40.91
N SER A 1140 24.54 -0.69 41.45
CA SER A 1140 23.11 -1.04 41.45
C SER A 1140 22.27 0.08 42.06
N VAL A 1141 22.73 0.69 43.16
CA VAL A 1141 22.08 1.81 43.84
C VAL A 1141 22.13 3.08 42.99
N MET A 1142 23.28 3.39 42.37
CA MET A 1142 23.40 4.53 41.46
C MET A 1142 22.41 4.45 40.29
N TRP A 1143 22.27 3.26 39.68
CA TRP A 1143 21.35 3.08 38.58
C TRP A 1143 19.88 3.17 39.05
N ARG A 1144 19.53 2.55 40.20
CA ARG A 1144 18.18 2.66 40.78
C ARG A 1144 17.77 4.11 41.03
N GLU A 1145 18.64 4.95 41.58
CA GLU A 1145 18.32 6.36 41.81
C GLU A 1145 18.07 7.15 40.52
N ASP A 1146 18.81 6.87 39.45
CA ASP A 1146 18.56 7.50 38.15
C ASP A 1146 17.24 7.02 37.55
N LEU A 1147 16.91 5.74 37.69
CA LEU A 1147 15.62 5.17 37.27
C LEU A 1147 14.45 5.78 38.05
N ASP A 1148 14.61 5.99 39.35
CA ASP A 1148 13.58 6.60 40.21
C ASP A 1148 13.33 8.06 39.83
N LYS A 1149 14.40 8.86 39.64
CA LYS A 1149 14.30 10.25 39.14
C LYS A 1149 13.64 10.31 37.76
N PHE A 1150 13.95 9.35 36.89
CA PHE A 1150 13.31 9.24 35.60
C PHE A 1150 11.80 8.95 35.73
N LEU A 1151 11.40 8.04 36.61
CA LEU A 1151 9.98 7.73 36.84
C LEU A 1151 9.21 8.94 37.38
N GLU A 1152 9.81 9.71 38.29
CA GLU A 1152 9.24 10.98 38.79
C GLU A 1152 9.03 11.98 37.64
N ALA A 1153 10.06 12.19 36.81
CA ALA A 1153 9.99 13.09 35.66
C ALA A 1153 9.00 12.60 34.59
N TYR A 1154 8.91 11.28 34.37
CA TYR A 1154 7.94 10.67 33.46
C TYR A 1154 6.51 10.88 33.96
N GLN A 1155 6.26 10.71 35.26
CA GLN A 1155 4.95 10.95 35.84
C GLN A 1155 4.54 12.44 35.72
N GLU A 1156 5.47 13.38 35.97
CA GLU A 1156 5.22 14.81 35.76
C GLU A 1156 4.81 15.10 34.30
N MET A 1157 5.53 14.52 33.33
CA MET A 1157 5.23 14.67 31.90
C MET A 1157 3.82 14.17 31.57
N ILE A 1158 3.44 12.99 32.05
CA ILE A 1158 2.12 12.41 31.81
C ILE A 1158 1.01 13.22 32.49
N ASP A 1159 1.22 13.69 33.72
CA ASP A 1159 0.23 14.49 34.44
C ASP A 1159 -0.08 15.81 33.73
N ILE A 1160 0.95 16.47 33.17
CA ILE A 1160 0.79 17.67 32.36
C ILE A 1160 -0.04 17.36 31.10
N GLU A 1161 0.25 16.25 30.43
CA GLU A 1161 -0.45 15.83 29.23
C GLU A 1161 -1.94 15.51 29.50
N ILE A 1162 -2.24 14.76 30.56
CA ILE A 1162 -3.63 14.46 30.98
C ILE A 1162 -4.40 15.74 31.29
N ARG A 1163 -3.79 16.72 31.95
CA ARG A 1163 -4.43 18.02 32.20
C ARG A 1163 -4.79 18.75 30.91
N LEU A 1164 -3.90 18.73 29.91
CA LEU A 1164 -4.14 19.35 28.60
C LEU A 1164 -5.26 18.67 27.82
N ILE A 1165 -5.33 17.33 27.86
CA ILE A 1165 -6.40 16.55 27.23
C ILE A 1165 -7.75 16.89 27.88
N ASN A 1166 -7.83 16.85 29.22
CA ASN A 1166 -9.07 17.11 29.96
C ASN A 1166 -9.59 18.55 29.82
N GLN A 1167 -8.70 19.53 29.61
CA GLN A 1167 -9.11 20.92 29.35
C GLN A 1167 -9.79 21.09 28.00
N GLN A 1168 -9.38 20.32 26.98
CA GLN A 1168 -9.97 20.41 25.64
C GLN A 1168 -11.34 19.72 25.56
N GLU A 1169 -11.57 18.66 26.34
CA GLU A 1169 -12.87 17.98 26.40
C GLU A 1169 -13.99 18.83 27.06
N LYS A 1170 -13.64 19.91 27.77
CA LYS A 1170 -14.60 20.78 28.47
C LYS A 1170 -15.14 21.96 27.65
N MET A 1171 -14.78 22.12 26.37
CA MET A 1171 -15.36 23.15 25.51
C MET A 1171 -16.67 22.67 24.84
N PRO A 1172 -17.78 23.43 24.88
CA PRO A 1172 -19.10 22.88 24.56
C PRO A 1172 -19.40 22.90 23.04
N GLY A 1173 -19.53 21.72 22.45
CA GLY A 1173 -20.36 21.48 21.26
C GLY A 1173 -21.77 21.03 21.68
N LYS A 1174 -22.78 21.82 21.33
CA LYS A 1174 -24.25 21.62 21.50
C LYS A 1174 -24.70 20.38 22.32
N GLN A 1175 -25.20 20.65 23.53
CA GLN A 1175 -25.96 19.70 24.34
C GLN A 1175 -27.17 19.13 23.57
N MET A 1176 -27.16 17.82 23.28
CA MET A 1176 -28.40 17.07 23.11
C MET A 1176 -29.03 16.84 24.48
N LYS A 1177 -30.23 17.38 24.68
CA LYS A 1177 -31.05 17.21 25.89
C LYS A 1177 -31.39 15.72 26.08
N LYS A 1178 -31.01 15.15 27.24
CA LYS A 1178 -31.67 13.95 27.81
C LYS A 1178 -32.56 14.35 29.00
N PRO A 1179 -33.66 13.62 29.26
CA PRO A 1179 -34.77 14.09 30.06
C PRO A 1179 -34.49 14.06 31.56
N LYS A 1180 -35.07 15.03 32.28
CA LYS A 1180 -35.00 15.20 33.74
C LYS A 1180 -35.51 13.95 34.48
N LYS A 1181 -34.72 13.44 35.43
CA LYS A 1181 -35.23 12.83 36.66
C LYS A 1181 -34.70 13.60 37.87
N LYS A 1182 -35.61 13.85 38.81
CA LYS A 1182 -35.46 14.61 40.05
C LYS A 1182 -34.92 13.72 41.18
N ASN A 1183 -34.26 14.38 42.15
CA ASN A 1183 -33.81 13.93 43.48
C ASN A 1183 -32.57 13.00 43.43
N ASP A 1184 -31.47 13.23 44.15
CA ASP A 1184 -31.32 13.70 45.53
C ASP A 1184 -30.19 14.72 45.74
N LYS A 1185 -30.48 15.75 46.54
CA LYS A 1185 -29.49 16.63 47.15
C LYS A 1185 -29.13 16.07 48.52
N GLN A 1186 -28.11 15.22 48.62
CA GLN A 1186 -27.44 14.91 49.89
C GLN A 1186 -26.09 14.20 49.69
N GLU A 1187 -25.17 14.75 48.89
CA GLU A 1187 -23.81 14.21 48.80
C GLU A 1187 -22.70 15.24 48.50
N GLN A 1188 -22.96 16.52 48.81
CA GLN A 1188 -21.99 17.62 48.63
C GLN A 1188 -21.43 18.20 49.93
N LYS A 1189 -21.40 17.42 51.02
CA LYS A 1189 -20.76 17.84 52.28
C LYS A 1189 -19.75 16.85 52.88
N ILE A 1190 -19.36 15.80 52.16
CA ILE A 1190 -18.39 14.79 52.65
C ILE A 1190 -17.04 14.83 51.91
N VAL A 1191 -16.87 15.71 50.92
CA VAL A 1191 -15.66 15.76 50.08
C VAL A 1191 -14.64 16.83 50.53
N GLU A 1192 -15.02 17.79 51.37
CA GLU A 1192 -14.09 18.86 51.80
C GLU A 1192 -13.29 18.53 53.08
N GLU A 1193 -13.58 17.44 53.79
CA GLU A 1193 -12.80 17.03 54.98
C GLU A 1193 -11.73 15.94 54.73
N LYS A 1194 -11.62 15.38 53.50
CA LYS A 1194 -10.61 14.35 53.19
C LYS A 1194 -9.28 14.88 52.63
N VAL A 1195 -9.11 16.19 52.49
CA VAL A 1195 -7.88 16.79 51.93
C VAL A 1195 -6.82 17.15 53.01
N GLN A 1196 -7.14 17.01 54.31
CA GLN A 1196 -6.18 17.31 55.40
C GLN A 1196 -5.65 16.11 56.18
N LYS A 1197 -5.89 14.87 55.76
CA LYS A 1197 -5.38 13.65 56.45
C LYS A 1197 -4.55 12.69 55.59
N SER A 1198 -3.76 13.20 54.65
CA SER A 1198 -2.75 12.42 53.90
C SER A 1198 -1.32 12.95 54.09
N LYS A 1199 -1.00 13.41 55.31
CA LYS A 1199 0.39 13.56 55.79
C LYS A 1199 0.64 12.58 56.95
N ALA A 1200 0.59 11.29 56.65
CA ALA A 1200 1.25 10.24 57.41
C ALA A 1200 0.97 8.91 56.71
N ILE A 1201 2.00 8.32 56.08
CA ILE A 1201 2.33 6.88 56.03
C ILE A 1201 3.54 6.78 55.10
N LYS A 1202 4.68 6.40 55.67
CA LYS A 1202 5.90 6.00 54.96
C LYS A 1202 5.77 4.53 54.51
N SER A 1203 6.53 4.19 53.45
CA SER A 1203 6.78 2.86 52.88
C SER A 1203 5.70 2.23 52.01
N LYS A 1204 5.67 2.59 50.72
CA LYS A 1204 5.26 1.72 49.59
C LYS A 1204 6.09 2.10 48.34
N ASP A 1205 6.36 1.12 47.49
CA ASP A 1205 7.16 1.28 46.26
C ASP A 1205 6.46 2.28 45.31
N PRO A 1206 7.12 3.37 44.86
CA PRO A 1206 6.56 4.33 43.91
C PRO A 1206 6.03 3.67 42.63
N VAL A 1207 6.62 2.53 42.23
CA VAL A 1207 6.19 1.77 41.06
C VAL A 1207 4.81 1.12 41.28
N GLU A 1208 4.53 0.59 42.48
CA GLU A 1208 3.20 0.05 42.82
C GLU A 1208 2.14 1.16 42.90
N GLU A 1209 2.48 2.36 43.37
CA GLU A 1209 1.55 3.49 43.43
C GLU A 1209 1.20 4.02 42.03
N ILE A 1210 2.17 4.03 41.12
CA ILE A 1210 1.95 4.42 39.71
C ILE A 1210 1.19 3.32 38.98
N LEU A 1211 1.60 2.06 39.09
CA LEU A 1211 0.90 0.91 38.50
C LEU A 1211 -0.53 0.76 39.02
N SER A 1212 -0.80 1.08 40.29
CA SER A 1212 -2.15 1.05 40.85
C SER A 1212 -3.04 2.19 40.34
N LYS A 1213 -2.50 3.35 39.97
CA LYS A 1213 -3.28 4.40 39.27
C LYS A 1213 -3.67 4.01 37.84
N TYR A 1214 -2.83 3.20 37.16
CA TYR A 1214 -3.16 2.61 35.87
C TYR A 1214 -4.10 1.39 36.00
N LYS A 1215 -3.87 0.51 36.98
CA LYS A 1215 -4.73 -0.65 37.30
C LYS A 1215 -6.13 -0.25 37.78
N ASN A 1216 -6.29 0.82 38.55
CA ASN A 1216 -7.62 1.30 38.99
C ASN A 1216 -8.53 1.75 37.82
N LYS A 1217 -7.98 1.93 36.62
CA LYS A 1217 -8.72 2.16 35.37
C LYS A 1217 -9.17 0.83 34.74
N ASP A 1218 -8.29 -0.18 34.77
CA ASP A 1218 -8.58 -1.56 34.36
C ASP A 1218 -9.53 -2.29 35.32
N ASP A 1219 -9.49 -1.98 36.63
CA ASP A 1219 -10.34 -2.58 37.65
C ASP A 1219 -11.79 -2.06 37.59
N LYS A 1220 -12.00 -0.81 37.15
CA LYS A 1220 -13.35 -0.31 36.81
C LYS A 1220 -13.90 -0.94 35.52
N LEU A 1221 -13.02 -1.30 34.59
CA LEU A 1221 -13.38 -2.08 33.40
C LEU A 1221 -13.66 -3.55 33.76
N SER A 1222 -12.94 -4.11 34.75
CA SER A 1222 -13.15 -5.48 35.23
C SER A 1222 -14.43 -5.61 36.07
N GLU A 1223 -14.84 -4.57 36.83
CA GLU A 1223 -16.16 -4.49 37.48
C GLU A 1223 -17.32 -4.33 36.47
N MET A 1224 -17.09 -3.73 35.30
CA MET A 1224 -18.08 -3.71 34.22
C MET A 1224 -18.15 -5.06 33.50
N ASN A 1225 -17.00 -5.71 33.27
CA ASN A 1225 -16.91 -7.05 32.68
C ASN A 1225 -17.43 -8.14 33.63
N SER A 1226 -17.32 -7.99 34.96
CA SER A 1226 -17.89 -8.92 35.94
C SER A 1226 -19.42 -8.84 35.95
N LYS A 1227 -20.00 -7.65 35.80
CA LYS A 1227 -21.45 -7.47 35.61
C LYS A 1227 -21.96 -8.02 34.27
N GLN A 1228 -21.14 -7.97 33.22
CA GLN A 1228 -21.43 -8.60 31.92
C GLN A 1228 -21.32 -10.14 32.00
N ASN A 1229 -20.34 -10.66 32.73
CA ASN A 1229 -20.14 -12.10 32.95
C ASN A 1229 -21.20 -12.70 33.88
N ASP A 1230 -21.71 -11.95 34.87
CA ASP A 1230 -22.87 -12.35 35.68
C ASP A 1230 -24.18 -12.37 34.88
N PHE A 1231 -24.27 -11.56 33.82
CA PHE A 1231 -25.38 -11.59 32.87
C PHE A 1231 -25.29 -12.81 31.93
N ASN A 1232 -24.08 -13.11 31.45
CA ASN A 1232 -23.79 -14.27 30.60
C ASN A 1232 -23.88 -15.62 31.36
N SER A 1233 -23.51 -15.67 32.64
CA SER A 1233 -23.64 -16.87 33.49
C SER A 1233 -25.12 -17.18 33.80
N LYS A 1234 -25.96 -16.14 33.99
CA LYS A 1234 -27.41 -16.29 34.10
C LYS A 1234 -28.06 -16.76 32.78
N GLN A 1235 -27.60 -16.28 31.62
CA GLN A 1235 -28.06 -16.79 30.32
C GLN A 1235 -27.57 -18.21 30.01
N GLN A 1236 -26.35 -18.58 30.42
CA GLN A 1236 -25.85 -19.96 30.28
C GLN A 1236 -26.57 -20.95 31.20
N ASN A 1237 -26.94 -20.55 32.42
CA ASN A 1237 -27.76 -21.39 33.31
C ASN A 1237 -29.20 -21.56 32.80
N GLN A 1238 -29.77 -20.53 32.13
CA GLN A 1238 -31.03 -20.66 31.40
C GLN A 1238 -30.92 -21.61 30.20
N LYS A 1239 -29.87 -21.48 29.38
CA LYS A 1239 -29.62 -22.40 28.24
C LYS A 1239 -29.28 -23.83 28.68
N GLN A 1240 -28.69 -24.04 29.86
CA GLN A 1240 -28.46 -25.37 30.43
C GLN A 1240 -29.73 -26.02 31.00
N GLN A 1241 -30.69 -25.22 31.49
CA GLN A 1241 -32.01 -25.72 31.88
C GLN A 1241 -32.88 -26.07 30.65
N GLU A 1242 -32.83 -25.25 29.59
CA GLU A 1242 -33.54 -25.52 28.32
C GLU A 1242 -32.96 -26.72 27.57
N SER A 1243 -31.64 -26.92 27.58
CA SER A 1243 -31.02 -28.11 26.99
C SER A 1243 -31.25 -29.38 27.81
N LYS A 1244 -31.38 -29.31 29.14
CA LYS A 1244 -31.84 -30.45 29.96
C LYS A 1244 -33.30 -30.82 29.64
N GLN A 1245 -34.19 -29.84 29.44
CA GLN A 1245 -35.56 -30.09 28.99
C GLN A 1245 -35.64 -30.69 27.57
N GLN A 1246 -34.78 -30.27 26.64
CA GLN A 1246 -34.69 -30.88 25.31
C GLN A 1246 -34.12 -32.30 25.32
N VAL A 1247 -33.15 -32.60 26.19
CA VAL A 1247 -32.59 -33.95 26.33
C VAL A 1247 -33.59 -34.90 26.96
N ASP A 1248 -34.37 -34.47 27.95
CA ASP A 1248 -35.43 -35.30 28.55
C ASP A 1248 -36.61 -35.53 27.58
N ASN A 1249 -36.97 -34.55 26.74
CA ASN A 1249 -37.94 -34.74 25.66
C ASN A 1249 -37.42 -35.69 24.56
N SER A 1250 -36.12 -35.64 24.22
CA SER A 1250 -35.51 -36.55 23.23
C SER A 1250 -35.45 -38.01 23.73
N LYS A 1251 -35.28 -38.21 25.05
CA LYS A 1251 -35.32 -39.54 25.68
C LYS A 1251 -36.73 -40.15 25.64
N GLN A 1252 -37.80 -39.36 25.85
CA GLN A 1252 -39.18 -39.84 25.69
C GLN A 1252 -39.52 -40.22 24.24
N VAL A 1253 -39.00 -39.49 23.25
CA VAL A 1253 -39.22 -39.82 21.82
C VAL A 1253 -38.46 -41.08 21.42
N SER A 1254 -37.22 -41.28 21.89
CA SER A 1254 -36.42 -42.46 21.58
C SER A 1254 -36.97 -43.78 22.18
N GLN A 1255 -37.60 -43.73 23.37
CA GLN A 1255 -38.30 -44.89 23.95
C GLN A 1255 -39.58 -45.27 23.18
N SER A 1256 -40.26 -44.30 22.52
CA SER A 1256 -41.43 -44.58 21.67
C SER A 1256 -41.06 -45.24 20.32
N ILE A 1257 -39.83 -45.02 19.83
CA ILE A 1257 -39.34 -45.54 18.55
C ILE A 1257 -38.77 -46.96 18.69
N GLN A 1258 -38.15 -47.29 19.83
CA GLN A 1258 -37.71 -48.66 20.12
C GLN A 1258 -38.86 -49.66 20.30
N GLY A 1259 -40.03 -49.21 20.78
CA GLY A 1259 -41.24 -50.05 20.85
C GLY A 1259 -41.87 -50.39 19.50
N ARG A 1260 -41.58 -49.64 18.43
CA ARG A 1260 -42.13 -49.87 17.07
C ARG A 1260 -41.21 -50.69 16.16
N ARG A 1261 -39.92 -50.83 16.48
CA ARG A 1261 -38.94 -51.59 15.66
C ARG A 1261 -38.89 -53.09 15.94
N ILE A 1262 -39.56 -53.58 16.99
CA ILE A 1262 -39.63 -55.03 17.33
C ILE A 1262 -40.76 -55.77 16.57
N ARG A 1263 -41.57 -55.09 15.74
CA ARG A 1263 -42.71 -55.71 15.01
C ARG A 1263 -42.57 -55.85 13.49
N LYS A 1264 -41.45 -55.49 12.87
CA LYS A 1264 -41.22 -55.72 11.43
C LYS A 1264 -39.78 -56.16 11.21
N LEU A 1265 -39.63 -57.32 10.55
CA LEU A 1265 -38.37 -58.02 10.19
C LEU A 1265 -37.92 -59.12 11.17
N LYS A 1266 -38.84 -60.05 11.46
CA LYS A 1266 -38.62 -61.44 11.02
C LYS A 1266 -39.02 -61.50 9.54
N VAL A 1267 -38.14 -62.02 8.68
CA VAL A 1267 -38.36 -62.68 7.37
C VAL A 1267 -37.13 -62.42 6.48
N GLU A 1268 -36.32 -63.49 6.37
CA GLU A 1268 -35.53 -63.98 5.20
C GLU A 1268 -34.44 -63.05 4.61
N SER A 1269 -33.13 -63.32 4.67
CA SER A 1269 -32.25 -64.46 4.28
C SER A 1269 -31.80 -64.50 2.81
N SER A 1270 -30.49 -64.77 2.61
CA SER A 1270 -29.75 -65.23 1.41
C SER A 1270 -29.31 -64.11 0.41
N SER A 1271 -28.01 -63.77 0.35
CA SER A 1271 -26.89 -64.35 -0.48
C SER A 1271 -26.84 -63.72 -1.87
N ASP A 1272 -25.75 -63.44 -2.57
CA ASP A 1272 -24.29 -63.44 -2.40
C ASP A 1272 -23.74 -62.65 -3.61
N ASP A 1273 -22.50 -62.17 -3.48
CA ASP A 1273 -21.45 -61.89 -4.49
C ASP A 1273 -21.54 -60.76 -5.55
N ASP A 1274 -20.34 -60.15 -5.69
CA ASP A 1274 -19.75 -59.17 -6.63
C ASP A 1274 -20.02 -57.64 -6.48
#